data_AF-A0A6J0D2B5-F1
#
_entry.id   AF-A0A6J0D2B5-F1
#
_cell.length_a   1.000
_cell.length_b   1.000
_cell.length_c   1.000
_cell.angle_alpha   90.00
_cell.angle_beta   90.00
_cell.angle_gamma   90.00
#
_symmetry.space_group_name_H-M   'P 1'
#
loop_
_entity.id
_entity.type
_entity.pdbx_description
1 polymer ?
#
loop_
_entity_poly.entity_id
_entity_poly.type
_entity_poly.pdbx_seq_one_letter_code
_entity_poly.pdbx_strand_id
1 'polypeptide(L)'
;MSQVDVDSGIENMEVDESDRREKRSLSDKEPSSGPEVSEEQALQLVCKIFRVSWKDRDRDVIFLSSLSAQFKQNPKEVFSDFKDLIGQILMEVLMMSTQTRDENPFASLTATSQPIATAARSPDGNLMLNAGSNSGTSPMFCSLGSFSASSLSSLYETSPAPPASLWSFVPVPSPSFASPSRTAPRGPVPSSSLSPHSTAPQGPVPSSSLSPHSAAPQGPVPSSSLSPHSAAPQGPSTSLSPHSAAPRGPSTSLSPHSAAPQGPVPSSSLSPHSAAPRGPSSSLSPHSAASGTGSQPSSPRYRPYTVTHPWGSSPCPTPRSSTLADPPGFLARPSSPRAVPASSSRQRPRSRGPAFPPASPSAASRRPSSLRISPSLGASGGASNWDSYSDHFTIETCKETDMLNYLIECFDRVGIEEKKAPKMCSQPAVSQLLSNIRSQCISHTALVLQGSLTQPRSLQQPSFLVPYMLCRNLPYGFIQELVRTTHQDEEVFKQIFIPILQGLALAAKECSLDSDYFKYPLMALGELCETKFGKTHPVCSLVASLPLWLPKSLSPGSGRELQRLSYLGAFFSFSVFAEDDAKVVEKYFSGPTVTLENTRVVSQSLQHYLELGRQELFKILHSILLNGETREAALSYMAAVVNANMKKAQMQADDRLVSTDGFMLNLLWVLQQLSTKIKLETVDPTYIFHPKCRITLPNDETRINATMEDVNEWLAELYGDQPPFSEPKFPTECFFLTLHAHHLSILPSCRRYIRRLRAIRELNRTVEDLKNNESQWKDSPLATRHREMLKRCKTQLKKLVRCKACADAGLLDESFLRRCLNFYGLLIQLLLRILDPAYPDVTLPLSSDVPKVFAALPEFYVEDVAEFLFFIVQYSPQVLYEPCTQDIVMFLVVMLCNQNYIRNPYLVAKLVEVMFMTNPSVQPRTQKFFEMIENHPLSTKLLVPSLMKFYTDVEHTGATSEFYDKFTIRYHISTIFKSLWQNIAHHGTFMEEFNSGKQFVRYINMLINDTTFLLDESLESLKRIHEVQEEMKNKEQWDQLPRDQQQARQSQLAQDERVSRSYLALATETVDMFHLLTKQVQKPFLRPELGPRLAAMLNFNLQQLCGPKCRDLKVENPEKYGFEPKKLLDQLTDIYLQLDCARFAKAIADDQRSYSKELFEEVISKMRKAGIKSTIAIEKFKLLAEKVEEIVAKNARAEIDYSDAPDEFRDPLMDTLMTDPVRLPSGTIMDRSIILRHLLNSPTDPFNRQMLTESMLEPVPELKEQIQAWMREKQSSDH
;
A
#
# COMPACT_ATOMS: atom_id res chain seq x y z
N MET A 1 22.33 5.04 -46.41
CA MET A 1 23.69 5.08 -46.97
C MET A 1 24.64 5.01 -45.78
N SER A 2 25.64 4.14 -45.68
CA SER A 2 26.09 2.98 -46.49
C SER A 2 26.74 1.97 -45.50
N GLN A 3 26.72 0.64 -45.67
CA GLN A 3 27.62 -0.17 -46.51
C GLN A 3 29.11 0.28 -46.45
N VAL A 4 30.11 -0.59 -46.24
CA VAL A 4 30.25 -2.04 -46.56
C VAL A 4 30.85 -2.87 -45.39
N ASP A 5 30.76 -4.20 -45.51
CA ASP A 5 31.00 -5.31 -44.57
C ASP A 5 32.48 -5.75 -44.37
N VAL A 6 32.73 -6.67 -43.39
CA VAL A 6 33.33 -8.02 -43.59
C VAL A 6 33.32 -8.83 -42.27
N ASP A 7 33.21 -10.17 -42.38
CA ASP A 7 32.88 -11.16 -41.35
C ASP A 7 33.81 -11.34 -40.13
N SER A 8 33.20 -11.74 -39.00
CA SER A 8 33.54 -12.97 -38.26
C SER A 8 32.42 -13.31 -37.26
N GLY A 9 31.84 -14.51 -37.32
CA GLY A 9 30.62 -14.85 -36.56
C GLY A 9 30.78 -16.02 -35.58
N ILE A 10 29.72 -16.28 -34.81
CA ILE A 10 29.35 -17.56 -34.18
C ILE A 10 27.82 -17.55 -33.97
N GLU A 11 27.17 -18.68 -34.21
CA GLU A 11 25.70 -18.77 -34.31
C GLU A 11 25.02 -19.05 -32.95
N ASN A 12 23.78 -18.57 -32.80
CA ASN A 12 22.86 -19.07 -31.78
C ASN A 12 22.16 -20.33 -32.33
N MET A 13 22.11 -21.39 -31.53
CA MET A 13 21.51 -22.66 -31.96
C MET A 13 20.00 -22.68 -31.72
N GLU A 14 19.23 -22.08 -32.63
CA GLU A 14 17.79 -22.32 -32.74
C GLU A 14 17.53 -23.71 -33.33
N VAL A 15 16.52 -24.41 -32.82
CA VAL A 15 16.02 -25.67 -33.39
C VAL A 15 14.50 -25.59 -33.46
N ASP A 16 14.01 -25.02 -34.55
CA ASP A 16 12.60 -25.04 -34.94
C ASP A 16 12.44 -26.05 -36.09
N GLU A 17 11.49 -26.99 -35.99
CA GLU A 17 11.38 -28.08 -36.97
C GLU A 17 10.81 -27.58 -38.30
N SER A 18 11.69 -27.40 -39.29
CA SER A 18 11.29 -27.06 -40.65
C SER A 18 10.94 -28.31 -41.47
N ASP A 19 9.64 -28.55 -41.62
CA ASP A 19 9.07 -29.57 -42.49
C ASP A 19 9.41 -29.30 -43.97
N ARG A 20 10.33 -30.08 -44.56
CA ARG A 20 10.48 -30.30 -46.02
C ARG A 20 11.51 -31.38 -46.35
N ARG A 21 11.03 -32.50 -46.94
CA ARG A 21 11.84 -33.30 -47.86
C ARG A 21 11.03 -33.71 -49.08
N GLU A 22 11.58 -33.43 -50.25
CA GLU A 22 10.86 -33.57 -51.52
C GLU A 22 10.71 -35.02 -51.99
N LYS A 23 9.76 -35.21 -52.91
CA LYS A 23 9.51 -36.49 -53.59
C LYS A 23 10.75 -36.97 -54.34
N ARG A 24 11.14 -38.23 -54.12
CA ARG A 24 11.73 -39.07 -55.18
C ARG A 24 10.95 -40.37 -55.27
N SER A 25 10.32 -40.57 -56.43
CA SER A 25 9.78 -41.85 -56.87
C SER A 25 10.86 -42.71 -57.54
N LEU A 26 10.52 -43.95 -57.89
CA LEU A 26 11.40 -45.05 -58.34
C LEU A 26 12.16 -45.72 -57.18
N SER A 27 12.21 -47.05 -57.08
CA SER A 27 11.45 -48.11 -57.77
C SER A 27 11.64 -49.44 -57.05
N ASP A 28 10.61 -50.29 -57.05
CA ASP A 28 10.59 -51.74 -56.78
C ASP A 28 11.65 -52.33 -55.84
N LYS A 29 11.22 -52.60 -54.60
CA LYS A 29 11.63 -53.79 -53.85
C LYS A 29 10.51 -54.22 -52.90
N GLU A 30 10.25 -55.52 -52.88
CA GLU A 30 9.17 -56.13 -52.08
C GLU A 30 9.43 -55.94 -50.57
N PRO A 31 8.38 -55.76 -49.76
CA PRO A 31 8.51 -55.74 -48.31
C PRO A 31 8.80 -57.17 -47.81
N SER A 32 10.06 -57.43 -47.41
CA SER A 32 10.39 -58.67 -46.70
C SER A 32 9.59 -58.73 -45.40
N SER A 33 8.69 -59.71 -45.28
CA SER A 33 7.84 -59.90 -44.11
C SER A 33 8.67 -60.07 -42.84
N GLY A 34 8.62 -59.08 -41.94
CA GLY A 34 8.93 -59.32 -40.54
C GLY A 34 7.93 -60.32 -39.95
N PRO A 35 8.30 -61.08 -38.91
CA PRO A 35 7.37 -62.03 -38.30
C PRO A 35 6.18 -61.28 -37.70
N GLU A 36 4.99 -61.59 -38.20
CA GLU A 36 3.73 -61.17 -37.57
C GLU A 36 3.66 -61.77 -36.17
N VAL A 37 3.33 -60.94 -35.17
CA VAL A 37 3.17 -61.40 -33.79
C VAL A 37 1.97 -62.34 -33.73
N SER A 38 2.19 -63.57 -33.28
CA SER A 38 1.13 -64.57 -33.25
C SER A 38 0.07 -64.23 -32.20
N GLU A 39 -1.15 -64.71 -32.41
CA GLU A 39 -2.25 -64.55 -31.46
C GLU A 39 -1.86 -65.06 -30.06
N GLU A 40 -1.09 -66.15 -29.99
CA GLU A 40 -0.54 -66.68 -28.72
C GLU A 40 0.41 -65.70 -28.01
N GLN A 41 1.25 -64.97 -28.76
CA GLN A 41 2.15 -63.95 -28.20
C GLN A 41 1.38 -62.73 -27.71
N ALA A 42 0.33 -62.32 -28.44
CA ALA A 42 -0.59 -61.27 -28.01
C ALA A 42 -1.33 -61.66 -26.71
N LEU A 43 -1.86 -62.88 -26.62
CA LEU A 43 -2.51 -63.42 -25.42
C LEU A 43 -1.53 -63.52 -24.24
N GLN A 44 -0.29 -63.97 -24.46
CA GLN A 44 0.75 -63.96 -23.43
C GLN A 44 1.06 -62.55 -22.90
N LEU A 45 1.10 -61.54 -23.78
CA LEU A 45 1.31 -60.15 -23.40
C LEU A 45 0.14 -59.58 -22.59
N VAL A 46 -1.09 -59.91 -22.93
CA VAL A 46 -2.30 -59.59 -22.14
C VAL A 46 -2.22 -60.24 -20.74
N CYS A 47 -1.96 -61.54 -20.64
CA CYS A 47 -1.78 -62.24 -19.36
C CYS A 47 -0.70 -61.58 -18.49
N LYS A 48 0.43 -61.19 -19.11
CA LYS A 48 1.58 -60.56 -18.44
C LYS A 48 1.25 -59.17 -17.88
N ILE A 49 0.55 -58.34 -18.64
CA ILE A 49 0.22 -56.96 -18.22
C ILE A 49 -0.84 -56.94 -17.11
N PHE A 50 -1.84 -57.82 -17.18
CA PHE A 50 -2.89 -57.92 -16.16
C PHE A 50 -2.51 -58.83 -14.97
N ARG A 51 -1.40 -59.58 -15.04
CA ARG A 51 -1.05 -60.67 -14.10
C ARG A 51 -2.22 -61.64 -13.91
N VAL A 52 -2.74 -62.18 -15.01
CA VAL A 52 -3.88 -63.13 -15.02
C VAL A 52 -3.53 -64.45 -15.69
N SER A 53 -4.26 -65.51 -15.34
CA SER A 53 -4.23 -66.81 -16.02
C SER A 53 -5.62 -67.43 -16.06
N TRP A 54 -5.96 -68.07 -17.18
CA TRP A 54 -7.15 -68.94 -17.32
C TRP A 54 -6.79 -70.38 -17.71
N LYS A 55 -5.48 -70.70 -17.81
CA LYS A 55 -4.98 -72.06 -18.07
C LYS A 55 -4.70 -72.76 -16.75
N ASP A 56 -3.72 -72.23 -16.01
CA ASP A 56 -3.18 -72.82 -14.78
C ASP A 56 -3.36 -71.89 -13.57
N ARG A 57 -3.46 -72.47 -12.37
CA ARG A 57 -3.44 -71.72 -11.10
C ARG A 57 -2.01 -71.62 -10.58
N ASP A 58 -1.51 -70.40 -10.49
CA ASP A 58 -0.18 -70.07 -9.95
C ASP A 58 -0.29 -68.92 -8.92
N ARG A 59 0.73 -68.72 -8.09
CA ARG A 59 0.67 -67.82 -6.92
C ARG A 59 0.73 -66.33 -7.27
N ASP A 60 1.40 -65.98 -8.36
CA ASP A 60 1.71 -64.60 -8.76
C ASP A 60 0.75 -64.00 -9.78
N VAL A 61 -0.36 -64.69 -10.08
CA VAL A 61 -1.40 -64.27 -11.04
C VAL A 61 -2.82 -64.55 -10.53
N ILE A 62 -3.78 -63.72 -10.94
CA ILE A 62 -5.21 -63.94 -10.66
C ILE A 62 -5.76 -65.01 -11.61
N PHE A 63 -6.40 -66.05 -11.07
CA PHE A 63 -7.01 -67.12 -11.87
C PHE A 63 -8.44 -66.77 -12.29
N LEU A 64 -8.67 -66.59 -13.59
CA LEU A 64 -9.97 -66.24 -14.16
C LEU A 64 -10.81 -67.49 -14.39
N SER A 65 -11.76 -67.72 -13.50
CA SER A 65 -12.56 -68.95 -13.41
C SER A 65 -13.66 -69.03 -14.47
N SER A 66 -14.32 -67.91 -14.78
CA SER A 66 -15.36 -67.83 -15.81
C SER A 66 -14.73 -67.92 -17.20
N LEU A 67 -13.69 -67.12 -17.45
CA LEU A 67 -12.93 -67.15 -18.70
C LEU A 67 -12.32 -68.55 -18.95
N SER A 68 -11.80 -69.21 -17.91
CA SER A 68 -11.30 -70.60 -18.01
C SER A 68 -12.39 -71.62 -18.36
N ALA A 69 -13.64 -71.40 -17.94
CA ALA A 69 -14.77 -72.25 -18.30
C ALA A 69 -15.19 -72.03 -19.77
N GLN A 70 -15.23 -70.78 -20.24
CA GLN A 70 -15.56 -70.43 -21.63
C GLN A 70 -14.52 -70.97 -22.61
N PHE A 71 -13.23 -70.77 -22.35
CA PHE A 71 -12.14 -71.37 -23.15
C PHE A 71 -12.12 -72.90 -23.14
N LYS A 72 -12.78 -73.56 -22.17
CA LYS A 72 -12.96 -75.03 -22.16
C LYS A 72 -14.22 -75.50 -22.90
N GLN A 73 -15.19 -74.62 -23.15
CA GLN A 73 -16.41 -74.95 -23.90
C GLN A 73 -16.23 -74.75 -25.40
N ASN A 74 -15.82 -73.56 -25.85
CA ASN A 74 -15.55 -73.32 -27.28
C ASN A 74 -14.45 -72.25 -27.49
N PRO A 75 -13.17 -72.65 -27.66
CA PRO A 75 -12.04 -71.72 -27.71
C PRO A 75 -12.12 -70.62 -28.78
N LYS A 76 -12.91 -70.82 -29.85
CA LYS A 76 -13.01 -69.90 -31.00
C LYS A 76 -14.12 -68.85 -30.87
N GLU A 77 -14.91 -68.89 -29.81
CA GLU A 77 -16.09 -68.01 -29.62
C GLU A 77 -16.02 -67.20 -28.30
N VAL A 78 -14.91 -67.25 -27.57
CA VAL A 78 -14.77 -66.61 -26.24
C VAL A 78 -14.71 -65.08 -26.34
N PHE A 79 -14.12 -64.54 -27.40
CA PHE A 79 -14.00 -63.11 -27.64
C PHE A 79 -14.13 -62.78 -29.13
N SER A 80 -14.70 -61.62 -29.44
CA SER A 80 -14.88 -61.11 -30.79
C SER A 80 -13.67 -60.31 -31.30
N ASP A 81 -13.00 -59.57 -30.41
CA ASP A 81 -11.69 -58.96 -30.64
C ASP A 81 -10.88 -58.89 -29.32
N PHE A 82 -9.64 -58.39 -29.38
CA PHE A 82 -8.83 -58.22 -28.18
C PHE A 82 -9.42 -57.20 -27.18
N LYS A 83 -10.20 -56.20 -27.64
CA LYS A 83 -10.79 -55.17 -26.77
C LYS A 83 -11.92 -55.76 -25.92
N ASP A 84 -12.73 -56.62 -26.51
CA ASP A 84 -13.74 -57.46 -25.85
C ASP A 84 -13.07 -58.37 -24.80
N LEU A 85 -12.05 -59.16 -25.21
CA LEU A 85 -11.31 -60.03 -24.28
C LEU A 85 -10.73 -59.27 -23.07
N ILE A 86 -10.11 -58.11 -23.30
CA ILE A 86 -9.57 -57.26 -22.22
C ILE A 86 -10.70 -56.74 -21.31
N GLY A 87 -11.86 -56.40 -21.88
CA GLY A 87 -13.04 -56.01 -21.11
C GLY A 87 -13.57 -57.13 -20.22
N GLN A 88 -13.67 -58.35 -20.75
CA GLN A 88 -14.07 -59.54 -19.97
C GLN A 88 -13.07 -59.84 -18.85
N ILE A 89 -11.76 -59.77 -19.13
CA ILE A 89 -10.69 -59.93 -18.12
C ILE A 89 -10.84 -58.91 -16.99
N LEU A 90 -10.93 -57.61 -17.32
CA LEU A 90 -11.04 -56.56 -16.31
C LEU A 90 -12.35 -56.67 -15.51
N MET A 91 -13.46 -57.00 -16.17
CA MET A 91 -14.75 -57.17 -15.48
C MET A 91 -14.73 -58.37 -14.53
N GLU A 92 -14.19 -59.54 -14.91
CA GLU A 92 -14.07 -60.68 -13.98
C GLU A 92 -13.18 -60.31 -12.78
N VAL A 93 -11.99 -59.74 -13.01
CA VAL A 93 -11.05 -59.36 -11.94
C VAL A 93 -11.65 -58.34 -10.96
N LEU A 94 -12.29 -57.29 -11.46
CA LEU A 94 -12.89 -56.26 -10.61
C LEU A 94 -14.10 -56.81 -9.86
N MET A 95 -14.97 -57.60 -10.51
CA MET A 95 -16.12 -58.21 -9.86
C MET A 95 -15.73 -59.25 -8.80
N MET A 96 -14.64 -60.01 -8.97
CA MET A 96 -14.11 -60.89 -7.91
C MET A 96 -13.88 -60.12 -6.61
N SER A 97 -13.29 -58.91 -6.69
CA SER A 97 -13.04 -58.06 -5.52
C SER A 97 -14.32 -57.54 -4.86
N THR A 98 -15.45 -57.44 -5.58
CA THR A 98 -16.75 -57.09 -5.00
C THR A 98 -17.36 -58.25 -4.22
N GLN A 99 -17.26 -59.47 -4.75
CA GLN A 99 -18.02 -60.65 -4.32
C GLN A 99 -17.45 -61.34 -3.08
N THR A 100 -16.12 -61.38 -2.90
CA THR A 100 -15.51 -61.88 -1.67
C THR A 100 -15.72 -60.90 -0.51
N ARG A 101 -16.05 -61.42 0.69
CA ARG A 101 -16.17 -60.58 1.90
C ARG A 101 -14.85 -60.40 2.63
N ASP A 102 -14.03 -61.45 2.69
CA ASP A 102 -12.89 -61.54 3.61
C ASP A 102 -11.53 -61.76 2.90
N GLU A 103 -11.51 -61.92 1.57
CA GLU A 103 -10.28 -62.09 0.77
C GLU A 103 -10.19 -61.01 -0.33
N ASN A 104 -9.11 -60.22 -0.32
CA ASN A 104 -8.78 -59.28 -1.40
C ASN A 104 -8.01 -60.03 -2.51
N PRO A 105 -8.52 -60.13 -3.76
CA PRO A 105 -7.88 -60.91 -4.83
C PRO A 105 -6.55 -60.31 -5.33
N PHE A 106 -6.26 -59.06 -4.99
CA PHE A 106 -5.01 -58.37 -5.35
C PHE A 106 -3.89 -58.61 -4.32
N ALA A 107 -4.21 -59.11 -3.11
CA ALA A 107 -3.27 -59.23 -2.00
C ALA A 107 -2.09 -60.21 -2.27
N SER A 108 -2.27 -61.18 -3.17
CA SER A 108 -1.20 -62.05 -3.65
C SER A 108 -0.22 -61.32 -4.58
N LEU A 109 -0.69 -60.38 -5.40
CA LEU A 109 0.13 -59.64 -6.36
C LEU A 109 1.13 -58.71 -5.66
N THR A 110 0.72 -58.10 -4.54
CA THR A 110 1.55 -57.22 -3.71
C THR A 110 2.69 -57.90 -2.95
N ALA A 111 2.80 -59.24 -3.00
CA ALA A 111 3.93 -59.95 -2.39
C ALA A 111 5.23 -59.86 -3.21
N THR A 112 5.13 -59.58 -4.52
CA THR A 112 6.26 -59.59 -5.48
C THR A 112 6.57 -58.23 -6.10
N SER A 113 5.89 -57.16 -5.67
CA SER A 113 6.16 -55.77 -6.06
C SER A 113 6.03 -54.84 -4.85
N GLN A 114 6.91 -53.84 -4.72
CA GLN A 114 6.83 -52.85 -3.64
C GLN A 114 5.49 -52.11 -3.69
N PRO A 115 4.67 -52.12 -2.62
CA PRO A 115 3.39 -51.42 -2.62
C PRO A 115 3.55 -49.89 -2.78
N ILE A 116 2.70 -49.30 -3.62
CA ILE A 116 2.55 -47.85 -3.78
C ILE A 116 2.35 -47.16 -2.40
N ALA A 117 1.61 -47.81 -1.50
CA ALA A 117 1.38 -47.34 -0.13
C ALA A 117 2.64 -47.30 0.77
N THR A 118 3.70 -48.05 0.45
CA THR A 118 5.00 -47.97 1.16
C THR A 118 6.00 -47.03 0.49
N ALA A 119 5.88 -46.77 -0.81
CA ALA A 119 6.72 -45.80 -1.52
C ALA A 119 6.54 -44.37 -0.98
N ALA A 120 5.34 -44.03 -0.49
CA ALA A 120 5.01 -42.75 0.14
C ALA A 120 5.81 -42.40 1.41
N ARG A 121 6.65 -43.32 1.93
CA ARG A 121 7.43 -43.13 3.18
C ARG A 121 8.86 -42.59 2.96
N SER A 122 9.22 -42.16 1.74
CA SER A 122 10.57 -41.61 1.45
C SER A 122 10.52 -40.41 0.50
N PRO A 123 10.78 -39.18 0.99
CA PRO A 123 10.82 -37.96 0.18
C PRO A 123 12.24 -37.53 -0.25
N ASP A 124 13.22 -38.45 -0.34
CA ASP A 124 14.63 -38.14 -0.70
C ASP A 124 15.12 -38.96 -1.92
N GLY A 125 14.62 -38.60 -3.10
CA GLY A 125 14.99 -39.21 -4.39
C GLY A 125 16.19 -38.54 -5.06
N ASN A 126 17.39 -38.65 -4.47
CA ASN A 126 18.61 -38.07 -5.06
C ASN A 126 19.01 -38.73 -6.39
N LEU A 127 19.31 -37.92 -7.41
CA LEU A 127 19.70 -38.37 -8.74
C LEU A 127 21.12 -38.96 -8.76
N MET A 128 21.25 -40.28 -8.59
CA MET A 128 22.51 -40.98 -8.88
C MET A 128 22.73 -41.11 -10.39
N LEU A 129 23.60 -40.25 -10.93
CA LEU A 129 24.17 -40.44 -12.27
C LEU A 129 25.05 -41.68 -12.30
N ASN A 130 24.80 -42.59 -13.23
CA ASN A 130 25.52 -43.85 -13.35
C ASN A 130 26.86 -43.62 -14.09
N ALA A 131 27.98 -44.01 -13.48
CA ALA A 131 29.31 -43.68 -13.99
C ALA A 131 29.74 -44.59 -15.15
N GLY A 132 29.74 -44.05 -16.38
CA GLY A 132 30.32 -44.72 -17.55
C GLY A 132 31.85 -44.65 -17.53
N SER A 133 32.52 -45.79 -17.61
CA SER A 133 33.98 -45.88 -17.59
C SER A 133 34.62 -45.71 -18.97
N ASN A 134 35.45 -44.68 -19.16
CA ASN A 134 36.66 -44.80 -19.98
C ASN A 134 37.69 -43.69 -19.66
N SER A 135 38.94 -43.89 -20.09
CA SER A 135 40.12 -43.14 -19.66
C SER A 135 40.63 -42.13 -20.71
N GLY A 136 41.22 -41.01 -20.25
CA GLY A 136 41.94 -40.07 -21.13
C GLY A 136 42.31 -38.70 -20.53
N THR A 137 43.57 -38.54 -20.14
CA THR A 137 44.37 -37.28 -20.14
C THR A 137 43.77 -35.94 -19.61
N SER A 138 44.15 -35.60 -18.37
CA SER A 138 44.64 -34.29 -17.85
C SER A 138 44.03 -32.94 -18.30
N PRO A 139 43.55 -32.12 -17.34
CA PRO A 139 43.50 -30.66 -17.42
C PRO A 139 44.65 -29.96 -16.65
N MET A 140 44.91 -28.68 -16.94
CA MET A 140 45.70 -27.78 -16.07
C MET A 140 44.81 -26.82 -15.26
N PHE A 141 45.38 -26.33 -14.15
CA PHE A 141 45.18 -25.05 -13.44
C PHE A 141 44.13 -24.05 -13.98
N CYS A 142 43.43 -23.21 -13.17
CA CYS A 142 43.16 -23.08 -11.71
C CYS A 142 42.34 -21.77 -11.53
N SER A 143 41.68 -21.42 -10.42
CA SER A 143 41.16 -22.11 -9.22
C SER A 143 40.26 -21.12 -8.44
N LEU A 144 39.53 -21.55 -7.41
CA LEU A 144 39.07 -20.68 -6.33
C LEU A 144 39.53 -21.23 -4.97
N GLY A 145 40.04 -20.35 -4.09
CA GLY A 145 40.66 -20.73 -2.83
C GLY A 145 39.68 -21.14 -1.74
N SER A 146 40.10 -22.08 -0.89
CA SER A 146 39.43 -22.51 0.34
C SER A 146 40.05 -21.81 1.57
N PHE A 147 39.98 -22.46 2.74
CA PHE A 147 40.51 -22.09 4.06
C PHE A 147 39.65 -21.12 4.89
N SER A 148 39.51 -21.30 6.21
CA SER A 148 39.66 -22.51 7.05
C SER A 148 39.11 -22.23 8.45
N ALA A 149 38.69 -23.25 9.18
CA ALA A 149 38.43 -23.14 10.62
C ALA A 149 39.76 -23.06 11.42
N SER A 150 39.74 -22.35 12.55
CA SER A 150 40.74 -22.48 13.61
C SER A 150 40.09 -22.24 14.99
N SER A 151 40.50 -23.04 15.97
CA SER A 151 39.88 -23.12 17.31
C SER A 151 40.52 -22.14 18.30
N LEU A 152 39.85 -21.87 19.42
CA LEU A 152 40.53 -21.76 20.72
C LEU A 152 39.61 -22.05 21.92
N SER A 153 40.24 -22.60 22.95
CA SER A 153 39.70 -23.31 24.12
C SER A 153 38.75 -22.54 25.04
N SER A 154 37.88 -23.29 25.73
CA SER A 154 37.15 -22.85 26.93
C SER A 154 37.94 -23.14 28.21
N LEU A 155 37.83 -22.26 29.21
CA LEU A 155 38.24 -22.48 30.60
C LEU A 155 37.29 -21.74 31.56
N TYR A 156 36.39 -22.47 32.23
CA TYR A 156 36.24 -22.49 33.70
C TYR A 156 35.13 -23.49 34.13
N GLU A 157 35.05 -23.80 35.42
CA GLU A 157 34.60 -25.12 35.92
C GLU A 157 33.17 -25.20 36.49
N THR A 158 32.54 -26.35 36.22
CA THR A 158 31.64 -27.16 37.09
C THR A 158 30.40 -26.56 37.80
N SER A 159 29.24 -27.18 37.50
CA SER A 159 28.21 -27.70 38.44
C SER A 159 27.31 -26.74 39.26
N PRO A 160 26.16 -27.22 39.81
CA PRO A 160 25.35 -28.40 39.46
C PRO A 160 23.86 -28.06 39.20
N ALA A 161 23.06 -29.06 38.81
CA ALA A 161 21.61 -28.94 38.65
C ALA A 161 20.80 -29.40 39.89
N PRO A 162 19.67 -28.74 40.21
CA PRO A 162 18.56 -29.31 40.96
C PRO A 162 17.29 -29.51 40.08
N PRO A 163 16.24 -30.23 40.57
CA PRO A 163 15.40 -31.03 39.68
C PRO A 163 13.99 -30.48 39.38
N ALA A 164 13.25 -31.23 38.54
CA ALA A 164 11.88 -30.93 38.13
C ALA A 164 10.86 -31.06 39.26
N SER A 165 9.77 -30.28 39.16
CA SER A 165 8.50 -30.53 39.86
C SER A 165 7.33 -30.16 38.95
N LEU A 166 6.28 -31.00 38.94
CA LEU A 166 5.05 -30.76 38.17
C LEU A 166 4.11 -29.86 38.98
N TRP A 167 3.41 -28.94 38.32
CA TRP A 167 1.99 -28.65 38.61
C TRP A 167 1.27 -28.28 37.30
N SER A 168 -0.01 -28.63 37.22
CA SER A 168 -0.81 -28.63 36.00
C SER A 168 -1.57 -27.31 35.76
N PHE A 169 -2.00 -27.08 34.52
CA PHE A 169 -2.99 -26.05 34.18
C PHE A 169 -4.13 -26.64 33.35
N VAL A 170 -5.36 -26.23 33.68
CA VAL A 170 -6.62 -26.78 33.15
C VAL A 170 -7.23 -25.82 32.12
N PRO A 171 -7.66 -26.30 30.93
CA PRO A 171 -8.36 -25.48 29.94
C PRO A 171 -9.90 -25.55 30.10
N VAL A 172 -10.55 -24.39 30.22
CA VAL A 172 -12.03 -24.22 30.19
C VAL A 172 -12.36 -22.81 29.65
N PRO A 173 -13.56 -22.53 29.09
CA PRO A 173 -13.67 -22.53 27.63
C PRO A 173 -14.27 -21.23 27.04
N SER A 174 -14.30 -21.15 25.71
CA SER A 174 -15.08 -20.13 24.99
C SER A 174 -16.58 -20.43 25.04
N PRO A 175 -17.47 -19.44 25.28
CA PRO A 175 -18.91 -19.66 25.35
C PRO A 175 -19.57 -19.74 23.96
N SER A 176 -20.56 -20.62 23.83
CA SER A 176 -21.36 -20.80 22.60
C SER A 176 -22.84 -20.56 22.89
N PHE A 177 -23.46 -19.62 22.17
CA PHE A 177 -24.91 -19.43 22.05
C PHE A 177 -25.21 -18.78 20.69
N ALA A 178 -26.38 -18.93 20.06
CA ALA A 178 -27.36 -20.03 19.99
C ALA A 178 -28.39 -19.58 18.94
N SER A 179 -28.66 -20.38 17.90
CA SER A 179 -29.68 -20.02 16.89
C SER A 179 -31.05 -20.61 17.24
N PRO A 180 -32.16 -19.88 17.08
CA PRO A 180 -33.49 -20.40 17.39
C PRO A 180 -34.01 -21.35 16.31
N SER A 181 -34.54 -22.49 16.75
CA SER A 181 -35.52 -23.29 16.01
C SER A 181 -36.87 -22.52 15.92
N ARG A 182 -37.89 -22.85 15.12
CA ARG A 182 -38.30 -24.13 14.51
C ARG A 182 -39.51 -23.84 13.59
N THR A 183 -39.70 -24.51 12.45
CA THR A 183 -41.01 -25.07 12.00
C THR A 183 -40.93 -25.83 10.67
N ALA A 184 -41.79 -26.85 10.56
CA ALA A 184 -42.21 -27.61 9.37
C ALA A 184 -43.61 -28.19 9.72
N PRO A 185 -44.31 -29.02 8.89
CA PRO A 185 -44.03 -29.45 7.51
C PRO A 185 -45.25 -29.34 6.55
N ARG A 186 -45.08 -29.69 5.26
CA ARG A 186 -45.99 -30.53 4.44
C ARG A 186 -45.50 -30.65 2.98
N GLY A 187 -45.84 -31.75 2.31
CA GLY A 187 -45.81 -31.96 0.85
C GLY A 187 -47.05 -32.79 0.46
N PRO A 188 -47.08 -33.55 -0.67
CA PRO A 188 -46.09 -33.66 -1.75
C PRO A 188 -46.67 -33.69 -3.21
N VAL A 189 -45.80 -33.61 -4.24
CA VAL A 189 -45.98 -33.98 -5.69
C VAL A 189 -47.15 -33.36 -6.53
N PRO A 190 -47.17 -33.45 -7.90
CA PRO A 190 -46.09 -33.50 -8.91
C PRO A 190 -46.29 -32.59 -10.18
N SER A 191 -45.29 -32.63 -11.08
CA SER A 191 -45.38 -32.65 -12.58
C SER A 191 -45.62 -31.39 -13.48
N SER A 192 -44.97 -31.49 -14.66
CA SER A 192 -45.28 -30.93 -16.01
C SER A 192 -45.12 -29.44 -16.35
N SER A 193 -43.98 -29.14 -17.01
CA SER A 193 -43.81 -28.46 -18.32
C SER A 193 -44.72 -27.29 -18.75
N LEU A 194 -44.09 -26.17 -19.16
CA LEU A 194 -44.18 -25.65 -20.56
C LEU A 194 -43.19 -24.49 -20.82
N SER A 195 -42.95 -24.19 -22.10
CA SER A 195 -42.18 -23.06 -22.63
C SER A 195 -42.73 -22.71 -24.03
N PRO A 196 -42.33 -21.61 -24.68
CA PRO A 196 -41.86 -20.30 -24.21
C PRO A 196 -42.87 -19.19 -24.60
N HIS A 197 -42.52 -17.90 -24.47
CA HIS A 197 -42.69 -16.88 -25.54
C HIS A 197 -42.13 -15.50 -25.15
N SER A 198 -41.83 -14.69 -26.16
CA SER A 198 -41.16 -13.38 -26.05
C SER A 198 -42.14 -12.21 -26.23
N THR A 199 -41.92 -11.10 -25.52
CA THR A 199 -42.39 -9.75 -25.92
C THR A 199 -41.41 -8.68 -25.46
N ALA A 200 -41.34 -7.59 -26.22
CA ALA A 200 -40.38 -6.48 -26.07
C ALA A 200 -40.98 -5.30 -25.24
N PRO A 201 -40.33 -4.12 -25.13
CA PRO A 201 -40.46 -3.27 -23.93
C PRO A 201 -41.68 -2.34 -23.90
N GLN A 202 -41.96 -1.81 -22.71
CA GLN A 202 -42.76 -0.60 -22.52
C GLN A 202 -41.99 0.44 -21.70
N GLY A 203 -42.16 1.72 -22.09
CA GLY A 203 -41.56 2.87 -21.41
C GLY A 203 -42.38 3.37 -20.20
N PRO A 204 -41.92 4.44 -19.52
CA PRO A 204 -42.46 4.88 -18.24
C PRO A 204 -43.70 5.78 -18.36
N VAL A 205 -44.60 5.67 -17.37
CA VAL A 205 -45.75 6.56 -17.12
C VAL A 205 -46.04 6.62 -15.60
N PRO A 206 -46.61 7.71 -15.04
CA PRO A 206 -45.81 8.45 -14.07
C PRO A 206 -46.52 9.01 -12.82
N SER A 207 -45.68 9.47 -11.88
CA SER A 207 -45.89 10.65 -11.01
C SER A 207 -46.92 10.63 -9.87
N SER A 208 -46.76 11.61 -8.97
CA SER A 208 -47.56 11.94 -7.78
C SER A 208 -47.49 10.95 -6.60
N SER A 209 -47.32 11.38 -5.34
CA SER A 209 -46.97 12.73 -4.84
C SER A 209 -46.41 12.68 -3.43
N LEU A 210 -45.39 13.49 -3.13
CA LEU A 210 -45.33 14.42 -1.99
C LEU A 210 -44.07 15.29 -2.13
N SER A 211 -44.17 16.57 -1.80
CA SER A 211 -43.15 17.60 -2.03
C SER A 211 -42.86 18.38 -0.71
N PRO A 212 -41.92 19.34 -0.66
CA PRO A 212 -40.97 19.39 0.45
C PRO A 212 -41.44 20.19 1.67
N HIS A 213 -40.90 19.84 2.84
CA HIS A 213 -40.90 20.70 4.02
C HIS A 213 -39.49 21.19 4.35
N SER A 214 -39.19 22.41 3.91
CA SER A 214 -38.13 23.23 4.48
C SER A 214 -38.54 23.66 5.90
N ALA A 215 -37.81 23.22 6.93
CA ALA A 215 -38.01 23.67 8.30
C ALA A 215 -36.67 23.65 9.07
N ALA A 216 -36.12 24.84 9.35
CA ALA A 216 -34.96 24.98 10.22
C ALA A 216 -35.41 25.00 11.70
N PRO A 217 -34.75 24.25 12.60
CA PRO A 217 -34.94 24.41 14.03
C PRO A 217 -34.06 25.55 14.57
N GLN A 218 -34.60 26.77 14.63
CA GLN A 218 -34.05 27.78 15.55
C GLN A 218 -34.55 27.49 16.97
N GLY A 219 -33.62 27.25 17.89
CA GLY A 219 -33.88 27.01 19.31
C GLY A 219 -32.56 26.99 20.08
N PRO A 220 -32.42 27.70 21.21
CA PRO A 220 -31.11 28.05 21.74
C PRO A 220 -30.43 26.91 22.51
N VAL A 221 -29.13 26.73 22.25
CA VAL A 221 -28.20 25.96 23.09
C VAL A 221 -27.07 26.92 23.50
N PRO A 222 -26.70 27.00 24.79
CA PRO A 222 -25.83 28.08 25.27
C PRO A 222 -24.37 27.94 24.81
N SER A 223 -23.81 29.06 24.33
CA SER A 223 -22.40 29.17 23.95
C SER A 223 -21.50 29.29 25.19
N SER A 224 -21.08 28.14 25.75
CA SER A 224 -20.13 28.08 26.87
C SER A 224 -18.70 27.72 26.43
N SER A 225 -18.15 28.48 25.48
CA SER A 225 -16.75 28.40 25.06
C SER A 225 -15.92 29.46 25.81
N LEU A 226 -15.31 29.07 26.92
CA LEU A 226 -14.43 29.94 27.71
C LEU A 226 -13.07 30.12 27.03
N SER A 227 -12.94 31.17 26.22
CA SER A 227 -11.64 31.71 25.81
C SER A 227 -10.99 32.42 27.01
N PRO A 228 -9.74 32.12 27.40
CA PRO A 228 -9.06 32.87 28.44
C PRO A 228 -8.67 34.26 27.94
N HIS A 229 -9.11 35.31 28.64
CA HIS A 229 -8.64 36.67 28.39
C HIS A 229 -7.19 36.85 28.87
N SER A 230 -6.36 37.49 28.06
CA SER A 230 -5.18 38.21 28.53
C SER A 230 -5.46 39.71 28.42
N ALA A 231 -5.21 40.46 29.50
CA ALA A 231 -5.59 41.86 29.61
C ALA A 231 -4.50 42.80 29.09
N ALA A 232 -4.90 43.84 28.34
CA ALA A 232 -4.10 45.05 28.14
C ALA A 232 -4.49 46.11 29.18
N PRO A 233 -3.55 46.91 29.71
CA PRO A 233 -3.85 47.99 30.65
C PRO A 233 -4.50 49.21 29.95
N GLN A 234 -5.14 50.06 30.74
CA GLN A 234 -6.02 51.14 30.26
C GLN A 234 -5.26 52.44 29.90
N GLY A 235 -5.75 53.11 28.86
CA GLY A 235 -5.64 54.56 28.65
C GLY A 235 -7.05 55.15 28.49
N PRO A 236 -7.33 56.38 28.97
CA PRO A 236 -8.71 56.86 29.14
C PRO A 236 -9.36 57.40 27.86
N SER A 237 -10.70 57.38 27.84
CA SER A 237 -11.53 57.75 26.69
C SER A 237 -12.43 58.97 26.93
N THR A 238 -12.57 59.80 25.91
CA THR A 238 -13.65 60.79 25.72
C THR A 238 -13.78 61.11 24.23
N SER A 239 -14.94 61.43 23.65
CA SER A 239 -16.34 61.05 23.95
C SER A 239 -17.25 61.52 22.78
N LEU A 240 -18.48 60.99 22.71
CA LEU A 240 -19.64 61.49 21.93
C LEU A 240 -19.64 61.36 20.38
N SER A 241 -20.56 60.50 19.92
CA SER A 241 -21.27 60.58 18.62
C SER A 241 -22.28 61.77 18.63
N PRO A 242 -23.06 62.14 17.57
CA PRO A 242 -23.91 61.18 16.80
C PRO A 242 -24.40 61.54 15.37
N HIS A 243 -25.20 60.61 14.81
CA HIS A 243 -26.39 60.81 13.94
C HIS A 243 -26.29 61.26 12.45
N SER A 244 -26.54 60.25 11.59
CA SER A 244 -27.77 60.12 10.75
C SER A 244 -27.86 60.67 9.31
N ALA A 245 -28.41 59.78 8.47
CA ALA A 245 -29.29 60.01 7.31
C ALA A 245 -28.69 60.35 5.91
N ALA A 246 -29.31 59.73 4.89
CA ALA A 246 -29.14 59.98 3.45
C ALA A 246 -30.19 61.02 2.96
N PRO A 247 -30.23 61.53 1.69
CA PRO A 247 -30.48 60.67 0.50
C PRO A 247 -29.99 61.16 -0.90
N ARG A 248 -30.04 60.24 -1.90
CA ARG A 248 -30.35 60.42 -3.35
C ARG A 248 -29.48 61.36 -4.25
N GLY A 249 -29.14 60.86 -5.45
CA GLY A 249 -28.68 61.66 -6.63
C GLY A 249 -29.86 62.22 -7.46
N PRO A 250 -29.79 62.39 -8.81
CA PRO A 250 -28.92 61.68 -9.78
C PRO A 250 -28.38 62.53 -10.98
N SER A 251 -28.00 61.87 -12.09
CA SER A 251 -27.83 62.40 -13.49
C SER A 251 -26.64 63.35 -13.78
N THR A 252 -26.07 63.43 -15.00
CA THR A 252 -26.47 62.87 -16.32
C THR A 252 -25.27 62.51 -17.23
N SER A 253 -25.54 61.69 -18.25
CA SER A 253 -24.68 61.25 -19.37
C SER A 253 -24.20 62.34 -20.35
N LEU A 254 -23.16 62.04 -21.16
CA LEU A 254 -23.29 61.86 -22.62
C LEU A 254 -22.01 61.31 -23.30
N SER A 255 -22.17 60.61 -24.44
CA SER A 255 -21.12 60.10 -25.34
C SER A 255 -21.37 60.60 -26.78
N PRO A 256 -20.45 60.38 -27.74
CA PRO A 256 -20.84 59.54 -28.89
C PRO A 256 -19.72 58.69 -29.57
N HIS A 257 -20.14 57.55 -30.13
CA HIS A 257 -19.88 56.95 -31.48
C HIS A 257 -18.63 57.33 -32.34
N SER A 258 -18.05 56.48 -33.22
CA SER A 258 -18.17 55.02 -33.52
C SER A 258 -17.26 54.58 -34.72
N ALA A 259 -17.17 53.26 -34.97
CA ALA A 259 -16.85 52.55 -36.26
C ALA A 259 -15.40 52.08 -36.58
N ALA A 260 -15.30 51.10 -37.49
CA ALA A 260 -14.11 50.38 -38.03
C ALA A 260 -14.06 50.53 -39.59
N PRO A 261 -13.26 49.84 -40.47
CA PRO A 261 -12.71 48.45 -40.41
C PRO A 261 -11.33 48.11 -41.13
N GLN A 262 -10.92 46.82 -41.04
CA GLN A 262 -10.14 45.95 -41.98
C GLN A 262 -8.83 46.37 -42.75
N GLY A 263 -7.74 45.62 -42.50
CA GLY A 263 -6.70 45.15 -43.48
C GLY A 263 -5.56 46.11 -43.91
N PRO A 264 -4.51 45.68 -44.66
CA PRO A 264 -4.10 44.31 -45.10
C PRO A 264 -2.58 43.98 -44.84
N VAL A 265 -2.00 42.99 -45.54
CA VAL A 265 -0.58 42.53 -45.50
C VAL A 265 0.29 43.19 -46.60
N PRO A 266 1.64 43.23 -46.49
CA PRO A 266 2.50 42.40 -47.40
C PRO A 266 3.87 41.94 -46.80
N SER A 267 4.75 41.32 -47.61
CA SER A 267 6.04 40.74 -47.21
C SER A 267 7.12 40.81 -48.32
N SER A 268 8.43 40.85 -47.97
CA SER A 268 9.55 40.20 -48.73
C SER A 268 10.99 40.50 -48.22
N SER A 269 11.76 39.44 -47.95
CA SER A 269 13.21 39.21 -48.23
C SER A 269 14.30 40.30 -48.20
N LEU A 270 15.48 39.96 -47.62
CA LEU A 270 16.79 39.92 -48.33
C LEU A 270 17.90 39.21 -47.51
N SER A 271 19.02 38.85 -48.14
CA SER A 271 20.22 38.21 -47.54
C SER A 271 21.50 38.77 -48.18
N PRO A 272 22.72 38.60 -47.61
CA PRO A 272 23.64 37.60 -48.22
C PRO A 272 24.75 36.96 -47.34
N HIS A 273 25.14 35.73 -47.73
CA HIS A 273 26.50 35.14 -47.81
C HIS A 273 27.54 35.12 -46.65
N SER A 274 27.63 33.94 -46.01
CA SER A 274 28.80 33.02 -45.91
C SER A 274 30.22 33.47 -45.44
N ALA A 275 30.78 32.74 -44.45
CA ALA A 275 32.13 32.17 -44.50
C ALA A 275 32.39 31.08 -43.41
N ALA A 276 33.26 30.12 -43.73
CA ALA A 276 33.92 29.13 -42.84
C ALA A 276 35.29 28.78 -43.49
N PRO A 277 36.20 27.92 -42.94
CA PRO A 277 36.19 27.20 -41.66
C PRO A 277 37.52 27.35 -40.86
N ARG A 278 37.66 26.62 -39.72
CA ARG A 278 38.87 25.80 -39.35
C ARG A 278 38.79 25.22 -37.93
N GLY A 279 39.22 23.97 -37.78
CA GLY A 279 39.83 23.46 -36.53
C GLY A 279 41.34 23.76 -36.50
N PRO A 280 42.08 23.40 -35.43
CA PRO A 280 42.36 21.98 -35.19
C PRO A 280 42.40 21.54 -33.71
N SER A 281 42.63 20.24 -33.52
CA SER A 281 42.86 19.55 -32.24
C SER A 281 44.32 19.58 -31.78
N SER A 282 44.56 19.64 -30.46
CA SER A 282 45.72 18.97 -29.84
C SER A 282 45.54 18.75 -28.33
N SER A 283 45.90 17.55 -27.89
CA SER A 283 46.07 17.12 -26.48
C SER A 283 47.06 17.98 -25.68
N LEU A 284 46.95 17.97 -24.34
CA LEU A 284 48.12 17.88 -23.44
C LEU A 284 47.74 17.51 -22.00
N SER A 285 48.45 16.52 -21.45
CA SER A 285 48.59 16.24 -20.01
C SER A 285 50.08 16.04 -19.73
N PRO A 286 50.60 16.49 -18.57
CA PRO A 286 51.43 15.58 -17.79
C PRO A 286 51.28 15.70 -16.26
N HIS A 287 51.87 14.74 -15.56
CA HIS A 287 52.01 14.63 -14.10
C HIS A 287 52.82 15.83 -13.51
N SER A 288 52.76 16.14 -12.20
CA SER A 288 53.49 15.37 -11.16
C SER A 288 53.08 15.72 -9.72
N ALA A 289 53.47 14.87 -8.76
CA ALA A 289 53.00 14.88 -7.38
C ALA A 289 53.73 15.85 -6.43
N ALA A 290 53.06 16.16 -5.31
CA ALA A 290 53.68 16.51 -4.03
C ALA A 290 52.79 16.03 -2.86
N SER A 291 53.39 15.62 -1.74
CA SER A 291 52.70 15.04 -0.58
C SER A 291 52.55 16.03 0.59
N GLY A 292 51.43 16.01 1.30
CA GLY A 292 51.25 16.77 2.54
C GLY A 292 50.17 16.16 3.45
N THR A 293 50.54 15.80 4.68
CA THR A 293 49.64 15.22 5.69
C THR A 293 48.84 16.31 6.42
N GLY A 294 47.52 16.16 6.49
CA GLY A 294 46.64 17.05 7.26
C GLY A 294 45.43 16.29 7.80
N SER A 295 45.26 16.28 9.13
CA SER A 295 44.19 15.54 9.81
C SER A 295 42.82 16.20 9.66
N GLN A 296 41.84 15.49 9.08
CA GLN A 296 40.44 15.92 9.17
C GLN A 296 39.87 15.62 10.57
N PRO A 297 39.18 16.58 11.22
CA PRO A 297 38.37 16.29 12.40
C PRO A 297 37.09 15.52 11.99
N SER A 298 36.74 14.50 12.76
CA SER A 298 35.56 13.67 12.50
C SER A 298 34.26 14.46 12.71
N SER A 299 33.55 14.75 11.62
CA SER A 299 32.20 15.35 11.69
C SER A 299 31.19 14.35 12.27
N PRO A 300 30.26 14.78 13.16
CA PRO A 300 29.28 13.89 13.74
C PRO A 300 28.27 13.39 12.69
N ARG A 301 27.85 12.13 12.82
CA ARG A 301 26.87 11.51 11.92
C ARG A 301 25.52 12.20 12.02
N TYR A 302 25.12 12.92 10.98
CA TYR A 302 23.72 13.30 10.77
C TYR A 302 22.84 12.04 10.77
N ARG A 303 21.75 12.06 11.54
CA ARG A 303 20.67 11.05 11.43
C ARG A 303 19.51 11.72 10.69
N PRO A 304 18.94 11.11 9.64
CA PRO A 304 17.73 11.63 9.03
C PRO A 304 16.56 11.50 10.01
N TYR A 305 16.04 12.63 10.49
CA TYR A 305 14.89 12.69 11.38
C TYR A 305 13.60 12.65 10.57
N THR A 306 13.08 11.45 10.30
CA THR A 306 11.71 11.33 9.76
C THR A 306 10.70 11.75 10.83
N VAL A 307 10.06 12.93 10.66
CA VAL A 307 8.96 13.42 11.50
C VAL A 307 7.69 12.63 11.19
N THR A 308 7.64 11.37 11.62
CA THR A 308 6.45 10.52 11.45
C THR A 308 5.37 10.98 12.43
N HIS A 309 4.42 11.79 11.97
CA HIS A 309 3.30 12.31 12.75
C HIS A 309 2.51 11.18 13.47
N PRO A 310 2.36 11.27 14.80
CA PRO A 310 1.42 10.48 15.58
C PRO A 310 0.38 11.40 16.25
N TRP A 311 -0.75 11.55 15.57
CA TRP A 311 -2.00 12.02 16.17
C TRP A 311 -3.02 10.89 16.02
N GLY A 312 -3.53 10.41 17.15
CA GLY A 312 -4.50 9.32 17.23
C GLY A 312 -5.57 9.65 18.26
N SER A 313 -6.80 9.22 18.00
CA SER A 313 -7.96 9.55 18.83
C SER A 313 -7.84 8.96 20.24
N SER A 314 -7.98 9.80 21.26
CA SER A 314 -8.02 9.35 22.66
C SER A 314 -9.26 8.48 22.94
N PRO A 315 -9.13 7.36 23.67
CA PRO A 315 -10.28 6.54 24.08
C PRO A 315 -11.08 7.22 25.19
N CYS A 316 -12.40 7.35 25.02
CA CYS A 316 -13.28 7.95 26.01
C CYS A 316 -13.54 7.01 27.21
N PRO A 317 -13.34 7.45 28.46
CA PRO A 317 -13.65 6.63 29.64
C PRO A 317 -15.14 6.70 30.03
N THR A 318 -15.77 5.55 30.26
CA THR A 318 -17.13 5.48 30.81
C THR A 318 -17.14 5.80 32.32
N PRO A 319 -17.94 6.77 32.81
CA PRO A 319 -18.02 7.05 34.23
C PRO A 319 -18.82 5.97 34.97
N ARG A 320 -18.26 5.47 36.08
CA ARG A 320 -19.03 4.83 37.17
C ARG A 320 -19.16 5.84 38.31
N SER A 321 -20.38 6.09 38.76
CA SER A 321 -20.67 6.92 39.94
C SER A 321 -21.33 6.06 41.03
N SER A 322 -20.98 6.27 42.29
CA SER A 322 -21.52 5.49 43.42
C SER A 322 -21.30 6.14 44.80
N THR A 323 -22.11 7.15 45.12
CA THR A 323 -22.38 7.72 46.46
C THR A 323 -23.61 8.64 46.32
N LEU A 324 -24.46 8.94 47.29
CA LEU A 324 -25.04 8.29 48.48
C LEU A 324 -25.87 9.39 49.20
N ALA A 325 -27.13 9.08 49.58
CA ALA A 325 -27.96 9.76 50.62
C ALA A 325 -28.50 11.23 50.42
N ASP A 326 -29.79 11.29 50.08
CA ASP A 326 -30.91 11.93 50.83
C ASP A 326 -31.26 13.46 50.82
N PRO A 327 -32.54 13.85 51.11
CA PRO A 327 -33.16 15.16 50.79
C PRO A 327 -33.68 15.93 52.05
N PRO A 328 -34.48 17.04 52.02
CA PRO A 328 -35.94 17.03 51.69
C PRO A 328 -36.65 18.37 51.22
N GLY A 329 -37.94 18.28 50.80
CA GLY A 329 -38.98 19.35 50.86
C GLY A 329 -39.25 20.18 49.58
N PHE A 330 -40.47 20.38 49.01
CA PHE A 330 -41.86 20.70 49.48
C PHE A 330 -42.10 22.21 49.72
N LEU A 331 -43.17 22.90 49.24
CA LEU A 331 -44.43 22.63 48.48
C LEU A 331 -44.65 23.77 47.40
N ALA A 332 -45.80 24.22 46.83
CA ALA A 332 -47.25 24.04 47.02
C ALA A 332 -48.14 24.46 45.79
N ARG A 333 -49.22 23.68 45.49
CA ARG A 333 -50.67 24.02 45.27
C ARG A 333 -51.20 25.34 44.62
N PRO A 334 -52.53 25.44 44.25
CA PRO A 334 -53.59 24.43 44.00
C PRO A 334 -54.57 24.67 42.80
N SER A 335 -55.32 23.64 42.35
CA SER A 335 -56.78 23.67 42.00
C SER A 335 -57.31 22.28 41.55
N SER A 336 -58.65 22.11 41.44
CA SER A 336 -59.39 20.81 41.35
C SER A 336 -60.78 21.01 40.65
N PRO A 337 -61.76 20.06 40.55
CA PRO A 337 -61.83 18.62 40.93
C PRO A 337 -62.61 17.67 39.93
N ARG A 338 -62.93 16.44 40.40
CA ARG A 338 -63.83 15.37 39.85
C ARG A 338 -63.25 14.51 38.69
N ALA A 339 -63.40 13.17 38.65
CA ALA A 339 -64.23 12.23 39.44
C ALA A 339 -63.50 10.89 39.81
N VAL A 340 -64.26 9.83 40.12
CA VAL A 340 -63.87 8.50 40.72
C VAL A 340 -64.93 7.43 40.34
N PRO A 341 -64.80 6.10 40.58
CA PRO A 341 -63.77 5.30 41.29
C PRO A 341 -63.12 4.24 40.34
N ALA A 342 -62.79 2.95 40.60
CA ALA A 342 -62.85 1.96 41.71
C ALA A 342 -61.95 0.71 41.39
N SER A 343 -61.63 -0.26 42.26
CA SER A 343 -61.31 -0.24 43.71
C SER A 343 -60.90 -1.63 44.28
N SER A 344 -59.67 -1.75 44.85
CA SER A 344 -59.27 -2.70 45.93
C SER A 344 -59.05 -4.22 45.67
N SER A 345 -58.56 -4.93 46.70
CA SER A 345 -58.13 -6.35 46.70
C SER A 345 -58.52 -7.09 48.00
N ARG A 346 -58.83 -8.41 47.97
CA ARG A 346 -58.94 -9.26 49.19
C ARG A 346 -59.01 -10.80 49.00
N GLN A 347 -58.05 -11.52 49.61
CA GLN A 347 -58.10 -12.74 50.46
C GLN A 347 -59.12 -13.93 50.30
N ARG A 348 -58.56 -15.15 50.57
CA ARG A 348 -59.07 -16.31 51.39
C ARG A 348 -59.61 -17.62 50.70
N PRO A 349 -59.65 -18.81 51.39
CA PRO A 349 -59.03 -20.06 50.86
C PRO A 349 -59.75 -21.42 51.21
N ARG A 350 -58.98 -22.54 51.29
CA ARG A 350 -59.29 -23.97 51.68
C ARG A 350 -59.66 -24.88 50.50
N SER A 351 -59.37 -26.20 50.45
CA SER A 351 -58.57 -27.18 51.24
C SER A 351 -58.11 -28.33 50.27
N ARG A 352 -57.40 -29.45 50.57
CA ARG A 352 -57.28 -30.36 51.73
C ARG A 352 -56.06 -31.33 51.51
N GLY A 353 -55.44 -31.91 52.55
CA GLY A 353 -54.36 -32.95 52.46
C GLY A 353 -54.90 -34.40 52.48
N PRO A 354 -54.09 -35.48 52.74
CA PRO A 354 -52.85 -35.52 53.57
C PRO A 354 -51.71 -36.57 53.22
N ALA A 355 -50.69 -36.64 54.09
CA ALA A 355 -49.85 -37.83 54.49
C ALA A 355 -48.59 -38.31 53.71
N PHE A 356 -47.83 -39.21 54.39
CA PHE A 356 -46.42 -39.70 54.23
C PHE A 356 -46.35 -41.19 54.72
N PRO A 357 -45.28 -42.05 54.57
CA PRO A 357 -43.84 -41.84 54.87
C PRO A 357 -42.84 -42.66 53.95
N PRO A 358 -41.55 -42.99 54.30
CA PRO A 358 -40.51 -43.49 53.36
C PRO A 358 -40.13 -44.99 53.47
N ALA A 359 -39.38 -45.54 52.49
CA ALA A 359 -38.55 -46.75 52.64
C ALA A 359 -37.57 -47.04 51.46
N SER A 360 -36.60 -47.92 51.71
CA SER A 360 -35.92 -48.83 50.75
C SER A 360 -35.78 -50.18 51.46
N PRO A 361 -35.99 -51.36 50.84
CA PRO A 361 -34.91 -51.99 50.05
C PRO A 361 -35.30 -53.02 48.95
N SER A 362 -34.30 -53.42 48.15
CA SER A 362 -34.03 -54.75 47.53
C SER A 362 -35.16 -55.77 47.24
N ALA A 363 -35.38 -56.07 45.95
CA ALA A 363 -35.45 -57.43 45.38
C ALA A 363 -35.27 -57.39 43.83
N ALA A 364 -34.96 -58.51 43.17
CA ALA A 364 -34.50 -58.53 41.78
C ALA A 364 -35.39 -59.30 40.77
N SER A 365 -35.52 -58.77 39.55
CA SER A 365 -35.56 -59.61 38.33
C SER A 365 -35.30 -58.82 37.04
N ARG A 366 -34.65 -59.48 36.06
CA ARG A 366 -34.61 -59.21 34.61
C ARG A 366 -34.23 -57.80 34.12
N ARG A 367 -32.93 -57.60 33.87
CA ARG A 367 -32.46 -56.77 32.73
C ARG A 367 -32.73 -57.50 31.41
N PRO A 368 -33.05 -56.78 30.32
CA PRO A 368 -32.45 -56.99 29.01
C PRO A 368 -31.29 -56.01 28.81
N SER A 369 -30.15 -56.49 28.29
CA SER A 369 -28.94 -55.68 28.14
C SER A 369 -28.95 -54.85 26.86
N SER A 370 -28.70 -53.54 26.97
CA SER A 370 -28.34 -52.72 25.81
C SER A 370 -26.93 -53.11 25.33
N LEU A 371 -26.85 -53.94 24.29
CA LEU A 371 -25.59 -54.39 23.71
C LEU A 371 -24.88 -53.22 23.02
N ARG A 372 -23.73 -52.83 23.58
CA ARG A 372 -22.67 -52.17 22.82
C ARG A 372 -22.11 -53.17 21.81
N ILE A 373 -21.79 -52.72 20.60
CA ILE A 373 -20.84 -53.41 19.73
C ILE A 373 -19.50 -52.71 19.90
N SER A 374 -18.47 -53.46 20.29
CA SER A 374 -17.09 -53.01 20.38
C SER A 374 -16.32 -53.43 19.13
N PRO A 375 -15.30 -52.68 18.68
CA PRO A 375 -14.19 -53.30 17.98
C PRO A 375 -13.41 -54.17 18.97
N SER A 376 -13.07 -55.40 18.59
CA SER A 376 -12.32 -56.36 19.42
C SER A 376 -10.83 -56.40 19.06
N LEU A 377 -9.97 -56.48 20.06
CA LEU A 377 -8.51 -56.38 19.94
C LEU A 377 -7.86 -57.65 19.37
N GLY A 378 -6.75 -57.47 18.65
CA GLY A 378 -5.55 -58.29 18.78
C GLY A 378 -4.43 -57.42 19.35
N ALA A 379 -3.62 -57.92 20.29
CA ALA A 379 -2.63 -57.09 20.99
C ALA A 379 -1.30 -57.83 21.20
N SER A 380 -0.17 -57.13 20.98
CA SER A 380 1.18 -57.53 21.44
C SER A 380 2.16 -56.37 21.28
N GLY A 381 3.07 -56.20 22.25
CA GLY A 381 4.28 -55.36 22.14
C GLY A 381 4.06 -53.84 22.13
N GLY A 382 4.53 -53.13 23.16
CA GLY A 382 4.54 -51.66 23.19
C GLY A 382 5.94 -51.07 23.01
N ALA A 383 6.04 -49.91 22.36
CA ALA A 383 7.25 -49.08 22.30
C ALA A 383 6.91 -47.59 22.08
N SER A 384 7.82 -46.71 22.50
CA SER A 384 8.06 -45.32 22.03
C SER A 384 6.86 -44.45 21.56
N ASN A 385 6.44 -43.52 22.42
CA ASN A 385 5.58 -42.38 22.06
C ASN A 385 6.39 -41.26 21.35
N TRP A 386 6.87 -41.50 20.13
CA TRP A 386 7.51 -40.48 19.26
C TRP A 386 7.39 -40.91 17.78
N ASP A 387 6.25 -40.67 17.14
CA ASP A 387 6.10 -40.54 15.67
C ASP A 387 4.65 -40.13 15.34
N SER A 388 4.45 -38.98 14.68
CA SER A 388 3.10 -38.47 14.35
C SER A 388 3.10 -37.32 13.31
N TYR A 389 3.98 -37.38 12.30
CA TYR A 389 4.22 -36.26 11.35
C TYR A 389 4.30 -36.64 9.85
N SER A 390 4.05 -37.90 9.46
CA SER A 390 4.30 -38.38 8.09
C SER A 390 3.12 -38.28 7.10
N ASP A 391 1.87 -38.32 7.58
CA ASP A 391 0.73 -38.79 6.78
C ASP A 391 -0.31 -37.68 6.50
N HIS A 392 0.01 -36.69 5.65
CA HIS A 392 -0.93 -35.59 5.30
C HIS A 392 -1.93 -35.97 4.18
N PHE A 393 -1.58 -36.88 3.26
CA PHE A 393 -2.43 -37.29 2.14
C PHE A 393 -2.50 -38.83 2.03
N THR A 394 -3.18 -39.46 2.98
CA THR A 394 -3.32 -40.92 3.01
C THR A 394 -4.31 -41.43 1.95
N ILE A 395 -3.99 -42.59 1.37
CA ILE A 395 -4.93 -43.37 0.56
C ILE A 395 -5.73 -44.25 1.54
N GLU A 396 -7.05 -44.03 1.62
CA GLU A 396 -7.97 -44.88 2.39
C GLU A 396 -7.97 -46.30 1.80
N THR A 397 -7.87 -47.34 2.62
CA THR A 397 -7.88 -48.74 2.14
C THR A 397 -9.30 -49.27 2.02
N CYS A 398 -9.88 -49.19 0.82
CA CYS A 398 -11.21 -49.69 0.47
C CYS A 398 -11.21 -50.49 -0.85
N LYS A 399 -12.33 -51.13 -1.18
CA LYS A 399 -12.46 -51.94 -2.41
C LYS A 399 -12.21 -51.11 -3.67
N GLU A 400 -12.70 -49.87 -3.69
CA GLU A 400 -12.54 -48.94 -4.80
C GLU A 400 -11.06 -48.54 -4.99
N THR A 401 -10.30 -48.30 -3.92
CA THR A 401 -8.86 -48.02 -4.03
C THR A 401 -8.05 -49.25 -4.40
N ASP A 402 -8.47 -50.45 -3.98
CA ASP A 402 -7.84 -51.71 -4.41
C ASP A 402 -8.02 -51.93 -5.93
N MET A 403 -9.24 -51.68 -6.44
CA MET A 403 -9.52 -51.65 -7.88
C MET A 403 -8.69 -50.59 -8.62
N LEU A 404 -8.60 -49.36 -8.08
CA LEU A 404 -7.83 -48.27 -8.68
C LEU A 404 -6.33 -48.60 -8.70
N ASN A 405 -5.76 -49.12 -7.60
CA ASN A 405 -4.37 -49.60 -7.53
C ASN A 405 -4.07 -50.57 -8.68
N TYR A 406 -4.90 -51.60 -8.83
CA TYR A 406 -4.73 -52.61 -9.88
C TYR A 406 -4.83 -52.02 -11.30
N LEU A 407 -5.82 -51.16 -11.56
CA LEU A 407 -6.00 -50.52 -12.87
C LEU A 407 -4.86 -49.55 -13.23
N ILE A 408 -4.40 -48.77 -12.25
CA ILE A 408 -3.25 -47.87 -12.34
C ILE A 408 -1.97 -48.65 -12.65
N GLU A 409 -1.70 -49.71 -11.89
CA GLU A 409 -0.55 -50.59 -12.14
C GLU A 409 -0.62 -51.26 -13.53
N CYS A 410 -1.79 -51.71 -13.97
CA CYS A 410 -1.95 -52.31 -15.30
C CYS A 410 -1.65 -51.29 -16.41
N PHE A 411 -2.07 -50.04 -16.25
CA PHE A 411 -1.75 -48.95 -17.18
C PHE A 411 -0.24 -48.64 -17.21
N ASP A 412 0.43 -48.60 -16.04
CA ASP A 412 1.89 -48.38 -15.99
C ASP A 412 2.67 -49.56 -16.57
N ARG A 413 2.22 -50.80 -16.33
CA ARG A 413 2.80 -52.01 -16.92
C ARG A 413 2.84 -51.96 -18.45
N VAL A 414 1.88 -51.30 -19.12
CA VAL A 414 1.96 -51.02 -20.57
C VAL A 414 3.20 -50.19 -20.91
N GLY A 415 3.40 -49.06 -20.23
CA GLY A 415 4.54 -48.15 -20.46
C GLY A 415 5.88 -48.76 -20.05
N ILE A 416 5.89 -49.65 -19.07
CA ILE A 416 7.08 -50.44 -18.68
C ILE A 416 7.45 -51.44 -19.79
N GLU A 417 6.50 -52.15 -20.38
CA GLU A 417 6.77 -53.12 -21.45
C GLU A 417 7.18 -52.45 -22.77
N GLU A 418 6.58 -51.29 -23.11
CA GLU A 418 7.03 -50.45 -24.24
C GLU A 418 8.49 -50.01 -24.11
N LYS A 419 8.93 -49.63 -22.89
CA LYS A 419 10.32 -49.27 -22.60
C LYS A 419 11.27 -50.48 -22.68
N LYS A 420 10.81 -51.68 -22.31
CA LYS A 420 11.60 -52.93 -22.38
C LYS A 420 11.74 -53.47 -23.80
N ALA A 421 10.70 -53.39 -24.62
CA ALA A 421 10.62 -54.06 -25.92
C ALA A 421 10.17 -53.13 -27.07
N PRO A 422 10.76 -51.92 -27.24
CA PRO A 422 10.22 -50.88 -28.12
C PRO A 422 10.04 -51.36 -29.57
N LYS A 423 11.02 -52.08 -30.13
CA LYS A 423 10.95 -52.63 -31.51
C LYS A 423 9.80 -53.61 -31.75
N MET A 424 9.27 -54.23 -30.69
CA MET A 424 8.15 -55.17 -30.74
C MET A 424 6.82 -54.43 -30.49
N CYS A 425 6.81 -53.52 -29.51
CA CYS A 425 5.66 -52.67 -29.19
C CYS A 425 5.33 -51.64 -30.30
N SER A 426 6.31 -51.23 -31.10
CA SER A 426 6.11 -50.39 -32.30
C SER A 426 5.49 -51.11 -33.49
N GLN A 427 5.30 -52.44 -33.45
CA GLN A 427 4.55 -53.12 -34.50
C GLN A 427 3.06 -52.75 -34.44
N PRO A 428 2.37 -52.48 -35.57
CA PRO A 428 1.01 -51.95 -35.55
C PRO A 428 0.00 -52.79 -34.73
N ALA A 429 0.03 -54.11 -34.85
CA ALA A 429 -0.86 -55.00 -34.09
C ALA A 429 -0.63 -54.93 -32.57
N VAL A 430 0.63 -54.86 -32.15
CA VAL A 430 1.01 -54.77 -30.73
C VAL A 430 0.73 -53.37 -30.18
N SER A 431 1.03 -52.33 -30.96
CA SER A 431 0.72 -50.94 -30.60
C SER A 431 -0.80 -50.74 -30.41
N GLN A 432 -1.62 -51.29 -31.31
CA GLN A 432 -3.08 -51.27 -31.17
C GLN A 432 -3.56 -52.08 -29.96
N LEU A 433 -2.95 -53.23 -29.67
CA LEU A 433 -3.25 -54.03 -28.48
C LEU A 433 -2.94 -53.26 -27.18
N LEU A 434 -1.78 -52.62 -27.09
CA LEU A 434 -1.35 -51.81 -25.94
C LEU A 434 -2.24 -50.56 -25.79
N SER A 435 -2.69 -49.96 -26.89
CA SER A 435 -3.69 -48.88 -26.90
C SER A 435 -5.06 -49.37 -26.39
N ASN A 436 -5.52 -50.54 -26.84
CA ASN A 436 -6.75 -51.16 -26.37
C ASN A 436 -6.69 -51.47 -24.85
N ILE A 437 -5.53 -51.94 -24.36
CA ILE A 437 -5.30 -52.16 -22.92
C ILE A 437 -5.44 -50.84 -22.15
N ARG A 438 -4.75 -49.76 -22.55
CA ARG A 438 -4.87 -48.44 -21.89
C ARG A 438 -6.31 -47.93 -21.88
N SER A 439 -6.97 -47.96 -23.04
CA SER A 439 -8.35 -47.50 -23.20
C SER A 439 -9.32 -48.31 -22.34
N GLN A 440 -9.11 -49.63 -22.18
CA GLN A 440 -9.94 -50.45 -21.30
C GLN A 440 -9.64 -50.23 -19.81
N CYS A 441 -8.37 -50.09 -19.39
CA CYS A 441 -8.03 -49.73 -18.01
C CYS A 441 -8.69 -48.40 -17.60
N ILE A 442 -8.70 -47.41 -18.50
CA ILE A 442 -9.31 -46.10 -18.27
C ILE A 442 -10.84 -46.17 -18.30
N SER A 443 -11.44 -46.93 -19.22
CA SER A 443 -12.89 -47.19 -19.22
C SER A 443 -13.37 -47.83 -17.91
N HIS A 444 -12.64 -48.82 -17.39
CA HIS A 444 -12.96 -49.45 -16.11
C HIS A 444 -12.65 -48.54 -14.91
N THR A 445 -11.63 -47.67 -15.01
CA THR A 445 -11.40 -46.61 -14.01
C THR A 445 -12.60 -45.67 -13.93
N ALA A 446 -13.19 -45.28 -15.07
CA ALA A 446 -14.40 -44.46 -15.08
C ALA A 446 -15.58 -45.18 -14.40
N LEU A 447 -15.80 -46.48 -14.65
CA LEU A 447 -16.83 -47.27 -13.97
C LEU A 447 -16.63 -47.35 -12.44
N VAL A 448 -15.38 -47.48 -11.97
CA VAL A 448 -15.05 -47.46 -10.53
C VAL A 448 -15.33 -46.07 -9.93
N LEU A 449 -14.90 -44.99 -10.59
CA LEU A 449 -15.07 -43.62 -10.10
C LEU A 449 -16.53 -43.14 -10.11
N GLN A 450 -17.38 -43.67 -11.00
CA GLN A 450 -18.83 -43.50 -10.96
C GLN A 450 -19.49 -44.22 -9.75
N GLY A 451 -18.83 -45.25 -9.21
CA GLY A 451 -19.43 -46.18 -8.25
C GLY A 451 -20.29 -47.28 -8.89
N SER A 452 -20.18 -47.46 -10.22
CA SER A 452 -20.99 -48.39 -11.01
C SER A 452 -20.72 -49.87 -10.70
N LEU A 453 -19.56 -50.18 -10.11
CA LEU A 453 -19.17 -51.52 -9.64
C LEU A 453 -19.35 -51.74 -8.13
N THR A 454 -19.68 -50.70 -7.35
CA THR A 454 -19.83 -50.78 -5.90
C THR A 454 -21.11 -50.09 -5.41
N GLN A 455 -21.05 -48.78 -5.11
CA GLN A 455 -22.21 -47.93 -4.84
C GLN A 455 -21.98 -46.52 -5.42
N PRO A 456 -22.98 -45.88 -6.05
CA PRO A 456 -22.83 -44.56 -6.65
C PRO A 456 -22.49 -43.50 -5.58
N ARG A 457 -21.34 -42.83 -5.74
CA ARG A 457 -20.85 -41.86 -4.76
C ARG A 457 -21.58 -40.52 -4.87
N SER A 458 -21.82 -39.86 -3.73
CA SER A 458 -22.33 -38.49 -3.71
C SER A 458 -21.31 -37.51 -4.31
N LEU A 459 -21.77 -36.60 -5.17
CA LEU A 459 -20.95 -35.53 -5.77
C LEU A 459 -20.38 -34.52 -4.75
N GLN A 460 -20.72 -34.67 -3.46
CA GLN A 460 -20.21 -33.88 -2.34
C GLN A 460 -19.03 -34.55 -1.59
N GLN A 461 -18.72 -35.82 -1.90
CA GLN A 461 -17.55 -36.51 -1.35
C GLN A 461 -16.36 -36.34 -2.31
N PRO A 462 -15.11 -36.23 -1.81
CA PRO A 462 -13.94 -36.20 -2.66
C PRO A 462 -13.79 -37.51 -3.45
N SER A 463 -13.25 -37.43 -4.65
CA SER A 463 -12.90 -38.63 -5.43
C SER A 463 -11.76 -39.41 -4.78
N PHE A 464 -11.83 -40.73 -4.78
CA PHE A 464 -10.72 -41.61 -4.37
C PHE A 464 -9.45 -41.41 -5.22
N LEU A 465 -9.56 -40.79 -6.41
CA LEU A 465 -8.40 -40.46 -7.24
C LEU A 465 -7.55 -39.30 -6.68
N VAL A 466 -8.12 -38.44 -5.83
CA VAL A 466 -7.45 -37.20 -5.35
C VAL A 466 -6.17 -37.50 -4.55
N PRO A 467 -6.14 -38.44 -3.57
CA PRO A 467 -4.89 -38.85 -2.93
C PRO A 467 -3.81 -39.32 -3.91
N TYR A 468 -4.16 -40.03 -5.00
CA TYR A 468 -3.18 -40.46 -6.01
C TYR A 468 -2.60 -39.27 -6.79
N MET A 469 -3.43 -38.27 -7.13
CA MET A 469 -2.95 -37.02 -7.74
C MET A 469 -2.01 -36.26 -6.81
N LEU A 470 -2.40 -36.11 -5.54
CA LEU A 470 -1.62 -35.35 -4.55
C LEU A 470 -0.28 -36.02 -4.23
N CYS A 471 -0.25 -37.36 -4.09
CA CYS A 471 0.98 -38.13 -3.90
C CYS A 471 1.78 -38.37 -5.20
N ARG A 472 1.28 -37.91 -6.36
CA ARG A 472 1.85 -38.17 -7.70
C ARG A 472 2.02 -39.65 -8.05
N ASN A 473 1.13 -40.50 -7.54
CA ASN A 473 1.12 -41.95 -7.79
C ASN A 473 0.41 -42.33 -9.11
N LEU A 474 0.24 -41.39 -10.05
CA LEU A 474 -0.45 -41.61 -11.32
C LEU A 474 0.56 -41.68 -12.49
N PRO A 475 0.47 -42.71 -13.37
CA PRO A 475 1.32 -42.82 -14.55
C PRO A 475 1.14 -41.66 -15.53
N TYR A 476 2.20 -41.34 -16.26
CA TYR A 476 2.17 -40.29 -17.28
C TYR A 476 1.06 -40.54 -18.32
N GLY A 477 0.25 -39.52 -18.58
CA GLY A 477 -0.87 -39.58 -19.52
C GLY A 477 -2.16 -40.21 -18.97
N PHE A 478 -2.17 -40.80 -17.76
CA PHE A 478 -3.36 -41.45 -17.20
C PHE A 478 -4.55 -40.49 -17.06
N ILE A 479 -4.33 -39.29 -16.49
CA ILE A 479 -5.36 -38.25 -16.35
C ILE A 479 -5.81 -37.72 -17.73
N GLN A 480 -4.86 -37.50 -18.65
CA GLN A 480 -5.16 -37.01 -20.00
C GLN A 480 -6.03 -38.00 -20.77
N GLU A 481 -5.74 -39.30 -20.68
CA GLU A 481 -6.53 -40.37 -21.31
C GLU A 481 -7.91 -40.53 -20.63
N LEU A 482 -8.01 -40.31 -19.31
CA LEU A 482 -9.29 -40.28 -18.58
C LEU A 482 -10.18 -39.13 -19.06
N VAL A 483 -9.64 -37.90 -19.19
CA VAL A 483 -10.39 -36.77 -19.77
C VAL A 483 -10.75 -37.07 -21.23
N ARG A 484 -9.80 -37.58 -22.04
CA ARG A 484 -10.04 -37.93 -23.45
C ARG A 484 -11.20 -38.92 -23.62
N THR A 485 -11.29 -39.91 -22.74
CA THR A 485 -12.32 -40.96 -22.77
C THR A 485 -13.68 -40.47 -22.26
N THR A 486 -13.71 -39.53 -21.32
CA THR A 486 -14.95 -39.15 -20.61
C THR A 486 -15.60 -37.85 -21.08
N HIS A 487 -14.85 -36.87 -21.59
CA HIS A 487 -15.40 -35.54 -21.95
C HIS A 487 -16.44 -35.53 -23.08
N GLN A 488 -16.66 -36.65 -23.77
CA GLN A 488 -17.68 -36.79 -24.81
C GLN A 488 -19.09 -37.03 -24.22
N ASP A 489 -19.17 -37.48 -22.97
CA ASP A 489 -20.42 -37.62 -22.20
C ASP A 489 -20.38 -36.63 -21.04
N GLU A 490 -21.20 -35.58 -21.14
CA GLU A 490 -21.17 -34.44 -20.20
C GLU A 490 -21.54 -34.86 -18.77
N GLU A 491 -22.45 -35.82 -18.59
CA GLU A 491 -22.92 -36.26 -17.28
C GLU A 491 -21.90 -37.21 -16.62
N VAL A 492 -21.32 -38.14 -17.39
CA VAL A 492 -20.19 -38.98 -16.94
C VAL A 492 -18.99 -38.11 -16.56
N PHE A 493 -18.67 -37.09 -17.37
CA PHE A 493 -17.58 -36.17 -17.11
C PHE A 493 -17.81 -35.37 -15.81
N LYS A 494 -19.01 -34.80 -15.61
CA LYS A 494 -19.42 -34.16 -14.35
C LYS A 494 -19.29 -35.12 -13.16
N GLN A 495 -19.82 -36.33 -13.29
CA GLN A 495 -19.85 -37.32 -12.19
C GLN A 495 -18.45 -37.68 -11.69
N ILE A 496 -17.46 -37.77 -12.60
CA ILE A 496 -16.08 -38.11 -12.27
C ILE A 496 -15.29 -36.88 -11.80
N PHE A 497 -15.35 -35.76 -12.53
CA PHE A 497 -14.46 -34.63 -12.31
C PHE A 497 -14.94 -33.61 -11.28
N ILE A 498 -16.25 -33.47 -11.01
CA ILE A 498 -16.72 -32.59 -9.92
C ILE A 498 -16.19 -33.07 -8.55
N PRO A 499 -16.26 -34.37 -8.19
CA PRO A 499 -15.62 -34.91 -6.97
C PRO A 499 -14.09 -34.75 -6.92
N ILE A 500 -13.40 -34.78 -8.07
CA ILE A 500 -11.94 -34.52 -8.13
C ILE A 500 -11.65 -33.06 -7.82
N LEU A 501 -12.30 -32.13 -8.53
CA LEU A 501 -12.13 -30.69 -8.35
C LEU A 501 -12.46 -30.25 -6.91
N GLN A 502 -13.58 -30.74 -6.35
CA GLN A 502 -13.92 -30.46 -4.95
C GLN A 502 -12.86 -31.00 -3.97
N GLY A 503 -12.35 -32.23 -4.18
CA GLY A 503 -11.29 -32.79 -3.33
C GLY A 503 -9.99 -32.00 -3.38
N LEU A 504 -9.57 -31.52 -4.56
CA LEU A 504 -8.41 -30.63 -4.71
C LEU A 504 -8.61 -29.30 -3.97
N ALA A 505 -9.81 -28.71 -4.04
CA ALA A 505 -10.14 -27.48 -3.34
C ALA A 505 -10.29 -27.65 -1.82
N LEU A 506 -10.60 -28.86 -1.33
CA LEU A 506 -10.53 -29.20 0.10
C LEU A 506 -9.08 -29.34 0.57
N ALA A 507 -8.26 -30.12 -0.14
CA ALA A 507 -6.83 -30.27 0.16
C ALA A 507 -6.09 -28.92 0.18
N ALA A 508 -6.42 -28.02 -0.76
CA ALA A 508 -5.88 -26.65 -0.79
C ALA A 508 -6.26 -25.82 0.45
N LYS A 509 -7.43 -26.05 1.07
CA LYS A 509 -7.87 -25.34 2.30
C LYS A 509 -7.23 -25.86 3.58
N GLU A 510 -6.65 -27.07 3.56
CA GLU A 510 -5.97 -27.68 4.72
C GLU A 510 -4.46 -27.39 4.70
N CYS A 511 -3.88 -27.26 3.50
CA CYS A 511 -2.50 -26.88 3.25
C CYS A 511 -2.12 -25.49 3.80
N SER A 512 -0.80 -25.27 3.94
CA SER A 512 -0.19 -24.02 4.39
C SER A 512 1.17 -23.84 3.70
N LEU A 513 1.74 -22.64 3.79
CA LEU A 513 3.14 -22.38 3.44
C LEU A 513 4.12 -22.80 4.57
N ASP A 514 3.61 -23.48 5.62
CA ASP A 514 4.42 -24.17 6.63
C ASP A 514 5.15 -25.42 6.10
N SER A 515 4.85 -25.87 4.89
CA SER A 515 5.31 -27.14 4.33
C SER A 515 5.30 -27.08 2.81
N ASP A 516 5.92 -28.04 2.12
CA ASP A 516 5.84 -28.13 0.65
C ASP A 516 4.48 -28.63 0.15
N TYR A 517 3.55 -29.00 1.04
CA TYR A 517 2.30 -29.67 0.67
C TYR A 517 1.34 -28.81 -0.17
N PHE A 518 1.40 -27.47 -0.09
CA PHE A 518 0.58 -26.57 -0.92
C PHE A 518 0.81 -26.73 -2.44
N LYS A 519 1.99 -27.26 -2.84
CA LYS A 519 2.37 -27.43 -4.24
C LYS A 519 1.54 -28.50 -4.94
N TYR A 520 1.14 -29.57 -4.24
CA TYR A 520 0.44 -30.70 -4.84
C TYR A 520 -0.98 -30.36 -5.35
N PRO A 521 -1.89 -29.73 -4.57
CA PRO A 521 -3.21 -29.36 -5.08
C PRO A 521 -3.16 -28.28 -6.17
N LEU A 522 -2.17 -27.38 -6.14
CA LEU A 522 -1.94 -26.42 -7.22
C LEU A 522 -1.55 -27.11 -8.53
N MET A 523 -0.50 -27.94 -8.50
CA MET A 523 0.00 -28.60 -9.72
C MET A 523 -1.00 -29.62 -10.30
N ALA A 524 -1.74 -30.32 -9.44
CA ALA A 524 -2.82 -31.22 -9.87
C ALA A 524 -3.99 -30.47 -10.56
N LEU A 525 -4.33 -29.26 -10.09
CA LEU A 525 -5.30 -28.41 -10.80
C LEU A 525 -4.70 -27.80 -12.08
N GLY A 526 -3.40 -27.48 -12.08
CA GLY A 526 -2.66 -27.01 -13.26
C GLY A 526 -2.70 -28.01 -14.41
N GLU A 527 -2.27 -29.26 -14.18
CA GLU A 527 -2.29 -30.35 -15.17
C GLU A 527 -3.70 -30.58 -15.75
N LEU A 528 -4.72 -30.55 -14.88
CA LEU A 528 -6.12 -30.65 -15.29
C LEU A 528 -6.56 -29.49 -16.20
N CYS A 529 -6.16 -28.25 -15.91
CA CYS A 529 -6.52 -27.09 -16.72
C CYS A 529 -5.72 -26.98 -18.03
N GLU A 530 -4.46 -27.44 -18.06
CA GLU A 530 -3.62 -27.47 -19.26
C GLU A 530 -4.08 -28.55 -20.27
N THR A 531 -4.82 -29.56 -19.80
CA THR A 531 -5.36 -30.65 -20.63
C THR A 531 -6.41 -30.12 -21.63
N LYS A 532 -6.09 -30.20 -22.93
CA LYS A 532 -6.85 -29.63 -24.05
C LYS A 532 -7.13 -30.65 -25.15
N PHE A 533 -8.27 -30.51 -25.82
CA PHE A 533 -8.64 -31.33 -26.99
C PHE A 533 -9.08 -30.42 -28.14
N GLY A 534 -8.26 -30.37 -29.20
CA GLY A 534 -8.45 -29.43 -30.30
C GLY A 534 -8.33 -27.97 -29.85
N LYS A 535 -9.48 -27.30 -29.65
CA LYS A 535 -9.57 -25.92 -29.16
C LYS A 535 -10.24 -25.77 -27.79
N THR A 536 -10.81 -26.83 -27.23
CA THR A 536 -11.53 -26.80 -25.94
C THR A 536 -10.64 -27.30 -24.80
N HIS A 537 -10.86 -26.75 -23.61
CA HIS A 537 -10.29 -27.23 -22.35
C HIS A 537 -11.44 -27.74 -21.45
N PRO A 538 -11.85 -29.02 -21.54
CA PRO A 538 -13.07 -29.51 -20.89
C PRO A 538 -13.10 -29.27 -19.38
N VAL A 539 -11.94 -29.40 -18.70
CA VAL A 539 -11.87 -29.14 -17.25
C VAL A 539 -12.00 -27.65 -16.94
N CYS A 540 -11.48 -26.74 -17.77
CA CYS A 540 -11.69 -25.31 -17.57
C CYS A 540 -13.18 -24.93 -17.71
N SER A 541 -13.86 -25.45 -18.73
CA SER A 541 -15.31 -25.25 -18.91
C SER A 541 -16.12 -25.83 -17.74
N LEU A 542 -15.74 -27.01 -17.23
CA LEU A 542 -16.35 -27.57 -16.02
C LEU A 542 -16.08 -26.71 -14.77
N VAL A 543 -14.84 -26.27 -14.54
CA VAL A 543 -14.45 -25.41 -13.40
C VAL A 543 -15.24 -24.09 -13.39
N ALA A 544 -15.43 -23.46 -14.55
CA ALA A 544 -16.24 -22.25 -14.69
C ALA A 544 -17.75 -22.48 -14.49
N SER A 545 -18.24 -23.69 -14.77
CA SER A 545 -19.65 -24.08 -14.53
C SER A 545 -19.97 -24.44 -13.08
N LEU A 546 -18.97 -24.57 -12.19
CA LEU A 546 -19.20 -24.99 -10.81
C LEU A 546 -20.13 -24.00 -10.08
N PRO A 547 -21.09 -24.46 -9.25
CA PRO A 547 -22.01 -23.59 -8.51
C PRO A 547 -21.34 -22.56 -7.58
N LEU A 548 -20.06 -22.77 -7.26
CA LEU A 548 -19.21 -21.89 -6.46
C LEU A 548 -18.06 -21.27 -7.28
N TRP A 549 -18.18 -21.16 -8.61
CA TRP A 549 -17.27 -20.33 -9.40
C TRP A 549 -17.35 -18.86 -8.96
N LEU A 550 -18.56 -18.30 -9.01
CA LEU A 550 -18.86 -16.95 -8.54
C LEU A 550 -20.03 -16.99 -7.53
N PRO A 551 -19.75 -17.21 -6.22
CA PRO A 551 -20.79 -17.25 -5.20
C PRO A 551 -21.48 -15.89 -5.05
N LYS A 552 -22.81 -15.91 -4.95
CA LYS A 552 -23.61 -14.72 -4.61
C LYS A 552 -23.30 -14.32 -3.17
N SER A 553 -23.09 -13.02 -2.92
CA SER A 553 -22.85 -12.49 -1.57
C SER A 553 -24.06 -12.72 -0.66
N LEU A 554 -23.79 -13.12 0.57
CA LEU A 554 -24.79 -13.46 1.61
C LEU A 554 -24.82 -12.42 2.74
N SER A 555 -23.78 -11.59 2.85
CA SER A 555 -23.64 -10.54 3.86
C SER A 555 -22.86 -9.33 3.30
N PRO A 556 -22.72 -8.20 4.02
CA PRO A 556 -21.95 -7.04 3.55
C PRO A 556 -20.42 -7.27 3.48
N GLY A 557 -19.94 -8.47 3.84
CA GLY A 557 -18.54 -8.91 3.74
C GLY A 557 -18.21 -9.68 2.47
N SER A 558 -18.68 -9.17 1.32
CA SER A 558 -18.61 -9.84 0.02
C SER A 558 -17.20 -10.28 -0.39
N GLY A 559 -16.16 -9.46 -0.16
CA GLY A 559 -14.77 -9.85 -0.45
C GLY A 559 -14.27 -11.01 0.41
N ARG A 560 -14.64 -11.05 1.70
CA ARG A 560 -14.24 -12.14 2.61
C ARG A 560 -15.02 -13.43 2.35
N GLU A 561 -16.27 -13.32 1.89
CA GLU A 561 -17.08 -14.44 1.40
C GLU A 561 -16.53 -15.01 0.11
N LEU A 562 -16.26 -14.16 -0.88
CA LEU A 562 -15.74 -14.56 -2.19
C LEU A 562 -14.39 -15.30 -2.06
N GLN A 563 -13.48 -14.85 -1.19
CA GLN A 563 -12.25 -15.56 -0.87
C GLN A 563 -12.48 -16.98 -0.30
N ARG A 564 -13.51 -17.17 0.55
CA ARG A 564 -13.71 -18.43 1.29
C ARG A 564 -14.59 -19.44 0.56
N LEU A 565 -15.58 -18.94 -0.17
CA LEU A 565 -16.64 -19.72 -0.80
C LEU A 565 -16.35 -20.03 -2.27
N SER A 566 -15.61 -19.17 -2.99
CA SER A 566 -15.32 -19.45 -4.40
C SER A 566 -14.34 -20.61 -4.57
N TYR A 567 -14.42 -21.27 -5.74
CA TYR A 567 -13.57 -22.39 -6.09
C TYR A 567 -12.09 -22.00 -6.11
N LEU A 568 -11.73 -20.95 -6.87
CA LEU A 568 -10.36 -20.43 -6.93
C LEU A 568 -9.92 -19.77 -5.61
N GLY A 569 -10.86 -19.30 -4.79
CA GLY A 569 -10.60 -18.68 -3.49
C GLY A 569 -9.77 -19.54 -2.52
N ALA A 570 -9.92 -20.86 -2.60
CA ALA A 570 -9.08 -21.82 -1.89
C ALA A 570 -7.59 -21.67 -2.25
N PHE A 571 -7.29 -21.80 -3.54
CA PHE A 571 -5.93 -21.85 -4.08
C PHE A 571 -5.22 -20.49 -3.99
N PHE A 572 -5.93 -19.37 -4.18
CA PHE A 572 -5.33 -18.04 -4.04
C PHE A 572 -5.04 -17.65 -2.57
N SER A 573 -5.58 -18.37 -1.57
CA SER A 573 -5.46 -17.98 -0.15
C SER A 573 -4.14 -18.37 0.55
N PHE A 574 -3.19 -19.03 -0.12
CA PHE A 574 -1.88 -19.33 0.47
C PHE A 574 -1.12 -18.05 0.83
N SER A 575 -0.75 -17.90 2.10
CA SER A 575 -0.29 -16.62 2.64
C SER A 575 0.84 -16.82 3.66
N VAL A 576 1.80 -15.89 3.65
CA VAL A 576 2.85 -15.79 4.67
C VAL A 576 2.46 -14.82 5.80
N PHE A 577 1.34 -14.11 5.68
CA PHE A 577 0.96 -13.08 6.63
C PHE A 577 0.37 -13.68 7.91
N ALA A 578 0.88 -13.21 9.06
CA ALA A 578 0.52 -13.70 10.39
C ALA A 578 -0.95 -13.49 10.80
N GLU A 579 -1.70 -12.69 10.04
CA GLU A 579 -3.15 -12.48 10.20
C GLU A 579 -4.00 -13.42 9.31
N ASP A 580 -3.37 -14.07 8.33
CA ASP A 580 -3.99 -15.01 7.39
C ASP A 580 -3.73 -16.46 7.84
N ASP A 581 -2.48 -16.78 8.16
CA ASP A 581 -2.03 -18.10 8.61
C ASP A 581 -1.07 -17.99 9.81
N ALA A 582 -1.45 -18.60 10.93
CA ALA A 582 -0.63 -18.65 12.14
C ALA A 582 0.47 -19.74 12.08
N LYS A 583 0.27 -20.82 11.31
CA LYS A 583 1.20 -21.96 11.22
C LYS A 583 2.59 -21.51 10.75
N VAL A 584 2.62 -20.64 9.73
CA VAL A 584 3.85 -20.04 9.18
C VAL A 584 4.62 -19.29 10.27
N VAL A 585 3.93 -18.52 11.12
CA VAL A 585 4.54 -17.77 12.22
C VAL A 585 5.14 -18.71 13.28
N GLU A 586 4.44 -19.80 13.57
CA GLU A 586 4.80 -20.77 14.60
C GLU A 586 5.91 -21.73 14.15
N LYS A 587 6.00 -22.07 12.86
CA LYS A 587 7.14 -22.81 12.32
C LYS A 587 8.38 -21.95 12.18
N TYR A 588 8.28 -20.80 11.51
CA TYR A 588 9.46 -20.07 11.04
C TYR A 588 9.97 -18.97 11.99
N PHE A 589 9.11 -18.41 12.86
CA PHE A 589 9.46 -17.25 13.68
C PHE A 589 9.25 -17.46 15.19
N SER A 590 8.97 -18.69 15.64
CA SER A 590 8.70 -19.03 17.05
C SER A 590 9.92 -19.09 17.97
N GLY A 591 11.14 -19.13 17.41
CA GLY A 591 12.38 -19.34 18.16
C GLY A 591 12.71 -18.25 19.22
N PRO A 592 13.68 -18.52 20.12
CA PRO A 592 14.04 -17.59 21.21
C PRO A 592 14.69 -16.28 20.71
N THR A 593 15.45 -16.37 19.62
CA THR A 593 16.28 -15.30 19.06
C THR A 593 16.03 -15.17 17.56
N VAL A 594 15.10 -14.28 17.18
CA VAL A 594 14.90 -13.86 15.79
C VAL A 594 16.05 -12.93 15.40
N THR A 595 17.16 -13.51 14.93
CA THR A 595 18.33 -12.75 14.42
C THR A 595 18.04 -12.20 13.03
N LEU A 596 18.70 -11.11 12.65
CA LEU A 596 18.50 -10.47 11.34
C LEU A 596 18.82 -11.43 10.18
N GLU A 597 19.90 -12.20 10.30
CA GLU A 597 20.33 -13.12 9.23
C GLU A 597 19.40 -14.33 9.09
N ASN A 598 18.98 -14.93 10.21
CA ASN A 598 17.99 -16.02 10.16
C ASN A 598 16.66 -15.52 9.56
N THR A 599 16.23 -14.30 9.93
CA THR A 599 15.04 -13.65 9.35
C THR A 599 15.18 -13.47 7.84
N ARG A 600 16.37 -13.11 7.34
CA ARG A 600 16.66 -12.95 5.91
C ARG A 600 16.53 -14.29 5.17
N VAL A 601 17.23 -15.33 5.62
CA VAL A 601 17.23 -16.65 4.96
C VAL A 601 15.82 -17.26 4.95
N VAL A 602 15.11 -17.19 6.07
CA VAL A 602 13.70 -17.60 6.18
C VAL A 602 12.81 -16.81 5.21
N SER A 603 13.00 -15.50 5.11
CA SER A 603 12.22 -14.66 4.17
C SER A 603 12.46 -15.07 2.72
N GLN A 604 13.70 -15.34 2.33
CA GLN A 604 14.03 -15.79 0.96
C GLN A 604 13.41 -17.16 0.63
N SER A 605 13.37 -18.09 1.58
CA SER A 605 12.68 -19.38 1.43
C SER A 605 11.17 -19.21 1.25
N LEU A 606 10.53 -18.38 2.08
CA LEU A 606 9.09 -18.08 1.97
C LEU A 606 8.76 -17.31 0.68
N GLN A 607 9.63 -16.43 0.21
CA GLN A 607 9.50 -15.72 -1.06
C GLN A 607 9.57 -16.67 -2.25
N HIS A 608 10.49 -17.65 -2.23
CA HIS A 608 10.55 -18.69 -3.25
C HIS A 608 9.28 -19.58 -3.27
N TYR A 609 8.75 -19.95 -2.10
CA TYR A 609 7.48 -20.68 -2.02
C TYR A 609 6.28 -19.86 -2.55
N LEU A 610 6.20 -18.56 -2.24
CA LEU A 610 5.19 -17.67 -2.80
C LEU A 610 5.31 -17.58 -4.33
N GLU A 611 6.51 -17.35 -4.86
CA GLU A 611 6.76 -17.26 -6.30
C GLU A 611 6.34 -18.55 -7.04
N LEU A 612 6.71 -19.73 -6.52
CA LEU A 612 6.26 -21.02 -7.07
C LEU A 612 4.72 -21.15 -7.04
N GLY A 613 4.09 -20.85 -5.91
CA GLY A 613 2.63 -20.96 -5.79
C GLY A 613 1.89 -20.02 -6.75
N ARG A 614 2.41 -18.80 -6.93
CA ARG A 614 1.87 -17.79 -7.84
C ARG A 614 2.06 -18.15 -9.32
N GLN A 615 3.18 -18.78 -9.67
CA GLN A 615 3.41 -19.30 -11.02
C GLN A 615 2.38 -20.37 -11.40
N GLU A 616 2.07 -21.33 -10.51
CA GLU A 616 1.01 -22.32 -10.77
C GLU A 616 -0.38 -21.67 -10.82
N LEU A 617 -0.69 -20.70 -9.94
CA LEU A 617 -1.95 -19.93 -9.99
C LEU A 617 -2.13 -19.18 -11.32
N PHE A 618 -1.05 -18.65 -11.89
CA PHE A 618 -1.07 -18.05 -13.22
C PHE A 618 -1.35 -19.09 -14.31
N LYS A 619 -0.70 -20.26 -14.32
CA LYS A 619 -0.98 -21.33 -15.31
C LYS A 619 -2.46 -21.72 -15.31
N ILE A 620 -3.04 -21.90 -14.12
CA ILE A 620 -4.46 -22.24 -13.93
C ILE A 620 -5.35 -21.15 -14.55
N LEU A 621 -5.21 -19.88 -14.12
CA LEU A 621 -6.08 -18.80 -14.58
C LEU A 621 -5.85 -18.45 -16.06
N HIS A 622 -4.60 -18.51 -16.54
CA HIS A 622 -4.24 -18.30 -17.95
C HIS A 622 -4.87 -19.38 -18.84
N SER A 623 -4.87 -20.65 -18.44
CA SER A 623 -5.55 -21.73 -19.19
C SER A 623 -7.06 -21.50 -19.32
N ILE A 624 -7.71 -21.04 -18.25
CA ILE A 624 -9.13 -20.68 -18.25
C ILE A 624 -9.42 -19.44 -19.14
N LEU A 625 -8.46 -18.51 -19.26
CA LEU A 625 -8.55 -17.33 -20.14
C LEU A 625 -8.23 -17.64 -21.61
N LEU A 626 -7.37 -18.62 -21.91
CA LEU A 626 -7.09 -19.08 -23.26
C LEU A 626 -8.32 -19.76 -23.88
N ASN A 627 -9.00 -20.63 -23.11
CA ASN A 627 -10.22 -21.31 -23.52
C ASN A 627 -11.35 -20.29 -23.77
N GLY A 628 -11.84 -20.23 -25.02
CA GLY A 628 -12.76 -19.17 -25.48
C GLY A 628 -14.09 -19.14 -24.75
N GLU A 629 -14.61 -20.31 -24.37
CA GLU A 629 -15.87 -20.49 -23.63
C GLU A 629 -15.83 -19.87 -22.23
N THR A 630 -14.66 -19.84 -21.59
CA THR A 630 -14.50 -19.46 -20.18
C THR A 630 -13.85 -18.11 -19.95
N ARG A 631 -13.37 -17.44 -21.00
CA ARG A 631 -12.74 -16.11 -20.91
C ARG A 631 -13.64 -15.08 -20.24
N GLU A 632 -14.92 -15.03 -20.62
CA GLU A 632 -15.92 -14.13 -20.02
C GLU A 632 -16.18 -14.43 -18.54
N ALA A 633 -16.23 -15.72 -18.18
CA ALA A 633 -16.41 -16.15 -16.79
C ALA A 633 -15.18 -15.80 -15.92
N ALA A 634 -13.97 -15.85 -16.47
CA ALA A 634 -12.73 -15.46 -15.82
C ALA A 634 -12.57 -13.93 -15.70
N LEU A 635 -12.86 -13.16 -16.75
CA LEU A 635 -12.91 -11.69 -16.69
C LEU A 635 -13.92 -11.22 -15.64
N SER A 636 -15.11 -11.84 -15.62
CA SER A 636 -16.15 -11.53 -14.64
C SER A 636 -15.76 -11.93 -13.21
N TYR A 637 -15.04 -13.05 -13.02
CA TYR A 637 -14.49 -13.42 -11.71
C TYR A 637 -13.45 -12.41 -11.23
N MET A 638 -12.47 -12.04 -12.06
CA MET A 638 -11.44 -11.05 -11.70
C MET A 638 -12.05 -9.68 -11.36
N ALA A 639 -13.00 -9.21 -12.17
CA ALA A 639 -13.74 -7.97 -11.89
C ALA A 639 -14.56 -8.04 -10.59
N ALA A 640 -15.22 -9.17 -10.32
CA ALA A 640 -15.96 -9.35 -9.08
C ALA A 640 -15.05 -9.36 -7.84
N VAL A 641 -13.83 -9.92 -7.92
CA VAL A 641 -12.87 -9.85 -6.80
C VAL A 641 -12.40 -8.42 -6.54
N VAL A 642 -12.16 -7.62 -7.59
CA VAL A 642 -11.86 -6.19 -7.46
C VAL A 642 -13.04 -5.44 -6.82
N ASN A 643 -14.22 -5.51 -7.43
CA ASN A 643 -15.41 -4.77 -6.97
C ASN A 643 -15.84 -5.15 -5.54
N ALA A 644 -15.73 -6.43 -5.17
CA ALA A 644 -16.04 -6.90 -3.81
C ALA A 644 -15.04 -6.40 -2.74
N ASN A 645 -13.90 -5.83 -3.15
CA ASN A 645 -12.82 -5.39 -2.29
C ASN A 645 -12.61 -3.88 -2.26
N MET A 646 -13.41 -3.04 -2.93
CA MET A 646 -13.20 -1.57 -2.96
C MET A 646 -13.04 -0.93 -1.56
N LYS A 647 -13.75 -1.46 -0.54
CA LYS A 647 -13.62 -1.03 0.87
C LYS A 647 -12.20 -1.18 1.45
N LYS A 648 -11.32 -1.96 0.83
CA LYS A 648 -9.94 -2.24 1.27
C LYS A 648 -9.02 -1.01 1.13
N ALA A 649 -9.38 -0.04 0.29
CA ALA A 649 -8.71 1.25 0.17
C ALA A 649 -8.84 2.14 1.44
N GLN A 650 -9.92 1.96 2.21
CA GLN A 650 -10.25 2.80 3.36
C GLN A 650 -9.14 2.79 4.42
N MET A 651 -8.83 3.97 4.99
CA MET A 651 -7.80 4.14 6.03
C MET A 651 -7.89 3.14 7.18
N GLN A 652 -9.11 2.71 7.54
CA GLN A 652 -9.38 1.66 8.52
C GLN A 652 -10.44 0.67 8.00
N ALA A 653 -10.13 -0.02 6.89
CA ALA A 653 -10.93 -1.14 6.41
C ALA A 653 -11.11 -2.25 7.49
N ASP A 654 -12.29 -2.85 7.57
CA ASP A 654 -12.56 -4.01 8.43
C ASP A 654 -12.11 -5.32 7.74
N ASP A 655 -11.07 -5.97 8.28
CA ASP A 655 -10.54 -7.28 7.89
C ASP A 655 -11.61 -8.41 7.84
N ARG A 656 -12.80 -8.19 8.41
CA ARG A 656 -13.95 -9.13 8.33
C ARG A 656 -14.73 -9.02 7.02
N LEU A 657 -14.70 -7.86 6.36
CA LEU A 657 -15.52 -7.58 5.17
C LEU A 657 -14.76 -7.82 3.86
N VAL A 658 -13.45 -7.55 3.86
CA VAL A 658 -12.56 -7.63 2.69
C VAL A 658 -11.77 -8.93 2.66
N SER A 659 -11.25 -9.30 1.49
CA SER A 659 -10.28 -10.38 1.32
C SER A 659 -8.92 -10.04 1.96
N THR A 660 -8.20 -11.07 2.40
CA THR A 660 -6.92 -10.86 3.10
C THR A 660 -5.79 -10.39 2.21
N ASP A 661 -4.73 -9.86 2.85
CA ASP A 661 -3.58 -9.29 2.16
C ASP A 661 -2.84 -10.34 1.31
N GLY A 662 -2.66 -11.58 1.80
CA GLY A 662 -2.03 -12.65 1.01
C GLY A 662 -2.82 -13.00 -0.26
N PHE A 663 -4.14 -13.19 -0.14
CA PHE A 663 -5.01 -13.49 -1.28
C PHE A 663 -4.99 -12.39 -2.34
N MET A 664 -5.10 -11.13 -1.91
CA MET A 664 -5.11 -9.98 -2.82
C MET A 664 -3.74 -9.78 -3.50
N LEU A 665 -2.63 -9.96 -2.78
CA LEU A 665 -1.28 -9.89 -3.36
C LEU A 665 -0.97 -11.06 -4.32
N ASN A 666 -1.55 -12.24 -4.10
CA ASN A 666 -1.45 -13.37 -5.05
C ASN A 666 -2.25 -13.10 -6.34
N LEU A 667 -3.46 -12.54 -6.23
CA LEU A 667 -4.24 -12.12 -7.40
C LEU A 667 -3.51 -11.01 -8.18
N LEU A 668 -2.96 -10.01 -7.47
CA LEU A 668 -2.17 -8.94 -8.07
C LEU A 668 -0.98 -9.48 -8.88
N TRP A 669 -0.19 -10.40 -8.32
CA TRP A 669 0.93 -11.01 -9.04
C TRP A 669 0.47 -11.70 -10.34
N VAL A 670 -0.65 -12.44 -10.32
CA VAL A 670 -1.18 -13.11 -11.52
C VAL A 670 -1.67 -12.10 -12.56
N LEU A 671 -2.31 -11.02 -12.13
CA LEU A 671 -2.75 -9.92 -12.98
C LEU A 671 -1.55 -9.16 -13.62
N GLN A 672 -0.48 -8.90 -12.86
CA GLN A 672 0.78 -8.36 -13.38
C GLN A 672 1.40 -9.28 -14.46
N GLN A 673 1.40 -10.59 -14.22
CA GLN A 673 1.95 -11.57 -15.17
C GLN A 673 1.10 -11.68 -16.46
N LEU A 674 -0.23 -11.55 -16.36
CA LEU A 674 -1.11 -11.41 -17.53
C LEU A 674 -0.85 -10.09 -18.28
N SER A 675 -0.63 -8.99 -17.54
CA SER A 675 -0.36 -7.67 -18.12
C SER A 675 1.03 -7.49 -18.74
N THR A 676 1.99 -8.38 -18.45
CA THR A 676 3.39 -8.27 -18.94
C THR A 676 3.51 -8.28 -20.47
N LYS A 677 2.50 -8.80 -21.20
CA LYS A 677 2.45 -8.80 -22.68
C LYS A 677 1.56 -7.70 -23.28
N ILE A 678 0.98 -6.83 -22.48
CA ILE A 678 0.14 -5.73 -22.95
C ILE A 678 1.02 -4.62 -23.49
N LYS A 679 0.83 -4.26 -24.77
CA LYS A 679 1.38 -3.03 -25.32
C LYS A 679 0.47 -1.86 -24.97
N LEU A 680 1.05 -0.74 -24.54
CA LEU A 680 0.28 0.45 -24.17
C LEU A 680 -0.54 1.05 -25.33
N GLU A 681 -0.12 0.82 -26.59
CA GLU A 681 -0.88 1.20 -27.80
C GLU A 681 -2.23 0.46 -27.97
N THR A 682 -2.48 -0.61 -27.19
CA THR A 682 -3.74 -1.38 -27.24
C THR A 682 -4.65 -1.17 -26.03
N VAL A 683 -4.29 -0.25 -25.13
CA VAL A 683 -5.09 0.15 -23.97
C VAL A 683 -5.90 1.40 -24.31
N ASP A 684 -7.23 1.30 -24.22
CA ASP A 684 -8.13 2.45 -24.39
C ASP A 684 -8.12 3.33 -23.12
N PRO A 685 -7.61 4.58 -23.16
CA PRO A 685 -7.55 5.45 -21.98
C PRO A 685 -8.94 5.84 -21.44
N THR A 686 -9.99 5.72 -22.27
CA THR A 686 -11.36 6.09 -21.90
C THR A 686 -12.14 4.95 -21.25
N TYR A 687 -11.58 3.73 -21.17
CA TYR A 687 -12.31 2.53 -20.72
C TYR A 687 -12.93 2.63 -19.33
N ILE A 688 -12.35 3.40 -18.40
CA ILE A 688 -12.96 3.59 -17.07
C ILE A 688 -14.30 4.35 -17.12
N PHE A 689 -14.58 5.04 -18.24
CA PHE A 689 -15.84 5.73 -18.55
C PHE A 689 -16.72 4.96 -19.55
N HIS A 690 -16.31 3.75 -19.97
CA HIS A 690 -17.02 2.96 -20.98
C HIS A 690 -18.26 2.25 -20.38
N PRO A 691 -19.45 2.23 -21.03
CA PRO A 691 -20.66 1.63 -20.45
C PRO A 691 -20.56 0.13 -20.10
N LYS A 692 -19.74 -0.64 -20.83
CA LYS A 692 -19.39 -2.04 -20.52
C LYS A 692 -18.22 -2.21 -19.52
N CYS A 693 -17.74 -1.15 -18.88
CA CYS A 693 -16.62 -1.27 -17.93
C CYS A 693 -17.01 -2.18 -16.77
N ARG A 694 -16.22 -3.23 -16.52
CA ARG A 694 -16.52 -4.20 -15.44
C ARG A 694 -16.17 -3.70 -14.04
N ILE A 695 -15.51 -2.55 -13.92
CA ILE A 695 -15.02 -2.00 -12.65
C ILE A 695 -15.99 -0.94 -12.16
N THR A 696 -16.47 -1.08 -10.92
CA THR A 696 -17.42 -0.13 -10.33
C THR A 696 -16.68 0.95 -9.54
N LEU A 697 -16.54 2.15 -10.12
CA LEU A 697 -16.11 3.33 -9.35
C LEU A 697 -17.21 3.75 -8.35
N PRO A 698 -16.86 4.14 -7.12
CA PRO A 698 -17.76 4.85 -6.21
C PRO A 698 -18.18 6.22 -6.76
N ASN A 699 -19.38 6.68 -6.39
CA ASN A 699 -19.86 8.02 -6.76
C ASN A 699 -19.20 9.13 -5.92
N ASP A 700 -18.63 8.76 -4.77
CA ASP A 700 -17.86 9.59 -3.84
C ASP A 700 -16.35 9.58 -4.12
N GLU A 701 -15.90 8.88 -5.17
CA GLU A 701 -14.49 8.81 -5.58
C GLU A 701 -14.00 10.15 -6.14
N THR A 702 -12.94 10.72 -5.55
CA THR A 702 -12.39 12.02 -5.94
C THR A 702 -11.67 11.97 -7.29
N ARG A 703 -11.53 13.13 -7.92
CA ARG A 703 -11.09 13.28 -9.31
C ARG A 703 -9.88 14.20 -9.38
N ILE A 704 -8.95 13.93 -10.29
CA ILE A 704 -7.67 14.66 -10.35
C ILE A 704 -7.91 16.17 -10.50
N ASN A 705 -8.86 16.60 -11.36
CA ASN A 705 -9.14 18.03 -11.56
C ASN A 705 -10.58 18.37 -11.99
N ALA A 706 -11.57 17.63 -11.49
CA ALA A 706 -12.99 17.86 -11.82
C ALA A 706 -13.88 17.72 -10.57
N THR A 707 -15.06 18.35 -10.57
CA THR A 707 -16.16 17.97 -9.68
C THR A 707 -16.95 16.80 -10.29
N MET A 708 -17.79 16.17 -9.48
CA MET A 708 -18.74 15.18 -10.00
C MET A 708 -19.81 15.81 -10.90
N GLU A 709 -20.05 17.11 -10.83
CA GLU A 709 -20.96 17.83 -11.74
C GLU A 709 -20.31 17.96 -13.13
N ASP A 710 -19.06 18.45 -13.19
CA ASP A 710 -18.28 18.54 -14.44
C ASP A 710 -18.14 17.16 -15.13
N VAL A 711 -17.91 16.11 -14.34
CA VAL A 711 -17.81 14.73 -14.85
C VAL A 711 -19.15 14.23 -15.38
N ASN A 712 -20.27 14.50 -14.69
CA ASN A 712 -21.59 14.08 -15.15
C ASN A 712 -22.02 14.82 -16.43
N GLU A 713 -21.72 16.11 -16.55
CA GLU A 713 -21.94 16.88 -17.78
C GLU A 713 -21.09 16.34 -18.94
N TRP A 714 -19.79 16.13 -18.72
CA TRP A 714 -18.91 15.55 -19.74
C TRP A 714 -19.32 14.11 -20.14
N LEU A 715 -19.77 13.27 -19.20
CA LEU A 715 -20.29 11.96 -19.52
C LEU A 715 -21.60 12.03 -20.34
N ALA A 716 -22.44 13.03 -20.09
CA ALA A 716 -23.63 13.27 -20.92
C ALA A 716 -23.28 13.72 -22.35
N GLU A 717 -22.23 14.54 -22.54
CA GLU A 717 -21.66 14.82 -23.88
C GLU A 717 -21.15 13.51 -24.53
N LEU A 718 -20.41 12.70 -23.78
CA LEU A 718 -19.71 11.50 -24.26
C LEU A 718 -20.64 10.33 -24.61
N TYR A 719 -21.82 10.26 -23.98
CA TYR A 719 -22.88 9.29 -24.26
C TYR A 719 -23.95 9.81 -25.26
N GLY A 720 -23.69 10.91 -25.97
CA GLY A 720 -24.58 11.46 -26.99
C GLY A 720 -24.77 10.58 -28.23
N ASP A 721 -25.42 11.11 -29.27
CA ASP A 721 -25.95 10.37 -30.44
C ASP A 721 -24.95 9.45 -31.18
N GLN A 722 -23.64 9.72 -31.07
CA GLN A 722 -22.57 8.81 -31.52
C GLN A 722 -21.46 8.73 -30.45
N PRO A 723 -21.53 7.76 -29.52
CA PRO A 723 -20.50 7.61 -28.50
C PRO A 723 -19.16 7.18 -29.13
N PRO A 724 -18.01 7.76 -28.74
CA PRO A 724 -16.70 7.52 -29.38
C PRO A 724 -16.06 6.18 -29.00
N PHE A 725 -16.80 5.29 -28.35
CA PHE A 725 -16.28 4.11 -27.68
C PHE A 725 -16.05 2.92 -28.64
N SER A 726 -14.88 2.30 -28.53
CA SER A 726 -14.58 1.01 -29.16
C SER A 726 -14.97 -0.14 -28.23
N GLU A 727 -15.30 -1.32 -28.77
CA GLU A 727 -15.59 -2.49 -27.93
C GLU A 727 -14.36 -2.87 -27.08
N PRO A 728 -14.49 -2.98 -25.74
CA PRO A 728 -13.35 -3.28 -24.87
C PRO A 728 -12.68 -4.60 -25.24
N LYS A 729 -11.35 -4.54 -25.35
CA LYS A 729 -10.50 -5.68 -25.68
C LYS A 729 -9.82 -6.17 -24.40
N PHE A 730 -9.53 -7.47 -24.34
CA PHE A 730 -8.83 -8.10 -23.21
C PHE A 730 -7.60 -7.33 -22.70
N PRO A 731 -6.71 -6.73 -23.53
CA PRO A 731 -5.58 -5.93 -23.03
C PRO A 731 -6.03 -4.69 -22.23
N THR A 732 -7.05 -3.96 -22.69
CA THR A 732 -7.64 -2.85 -21.95
C THR A 732 -8.24 -3.32 -20.64
N GLU A 733 -9.12 -4.34 -20.67
CA GLU A 733 -9.78 -4.86 -19.47
C GLU A 733 -8.76 -5.37 -18.43
N CYS A 734 -7.78 -6.14 -18.86
CA CYS A 734 -6.72 -6.70 -18.01
C CYS A 734 -5.83 -5.61 -17.43
N PHE A 735 -5.50 -4.56 -18.19
CA PHE A 735 -4.71 -3.43 -17.68
C PHE A 735 -5.45 -2.71 -16.54
N PHE A 736 -6.70 -2.32 -16.74
CA PHE A 736 -7.47 -1.61 -15.71
C PHE A 736 -7.82 -2.51 -14.51
N LEU A 737 -8.08 -3.82 -14.72
CA LEU A 737 -8.22 -4.77 -13.61
C LEU A 737 -6.93 -4.91 -12.79
N THR A 738 -5.77 -4.88 -13.43
CA THR A 738 -4.46 -4.91 -12.76
C THR A 738 -4.20 -3.61 -11.99
N LEU A 739 -4.60 -2.45 -12.54
CA LEU A 739 -4.50 -1.14 -11.89
C LEU A 739 -5.36 -1.06 -10.61
N HIS A 740 -6.61 -1.51 -10.66
CA HIS A 740 -7.46 -1.54 -9.46
C HIS A 740 -7.03 -2.63 -8.48
N ALA A 741 -6.51 -3.77 -8.96
CA ALA A 741 -5.87 -4.74 -8.09
C ALA A 741 -4.59 -4.21 -7.42
N HIS A 742 -3.82 -3.34 -8.08
CA HIS A 742 -2.72 -2.59 -7.47
C HIS A 742 -3.24 -1.76 -6.28
N HIS A 743 -4.14 -0.82 -6.55
CA HIS A 743 -4.74 0.06 -5.55
C HIS A 743 -5.27 -0.70 -4.32
N LEU A 744 -6.01 -1.80 -4.53
CA LEU A 744 -6.61 -2.57 -3.44
C LEU A 744 -5.66 -3.56 -2.75
N SER A 745 -4.48 -3.86 -3.29
CA SER A 745 -3.61 -4.92 -2.74
C SER A 745 -2.29 -4.39 -2.18
N ILE A 746 -1.49 -3.67 -2.99
CA ILE A 746 -0.14 -3.28 -2.56
C ILE A 746 -0.19 -2.14 -1.55
N LEU A 747 -1.03 -1.12 -1.77
CA LEU A 747 -1.07 0.07 -0.91
C LEU A 747 -1.70 -0.19 0.47
N PRO A 748 -2.85 -0.88 0.62
CA PRO A 748 -3.34 -1.30 1.93
C PRO A 748 -2.32 -2.13 2.72
N SER A 749 -1.53 -2.96 2.03
CA SER A 749 -0.42 -3.73 2.64
C SER A 749 0.72 -2.82 3.11
N CYS A 750 1.16 -1.85 2.29
CA CYS A 750 2.12 -0.81 2.67
C CYS A 750 1.62 0.03 3.86
N ARG A 751 0.38 0.52 3.81
CA ARG A 751 -0.33 1.23 4.89
C ARG A 751 -0.40 0.39 6.17
N ARG A 752 -0.66 -0.92 6.08
CA ARG A 752 -0.64 -1.88 7.22
C ARG A 752 0.77 -2.04 7.78
N TYR A 753 1.80 -2.18 6.94
CA TYR A 753 3.20 -2.32 7.34
C TYR A 753 3.73 -1.07 8.07
N ILE A 754 3.49 0.14 7.54
CA ILE A 754 3.89 1.40 8.19
C ILE A 754 3.17 1.58 9.54
N ARG A 755 1.88 1.22 9.64
CA ARG A 755 1.15 1.20 10.93
C ARG A 755 1.78 0.21 11.92
N ARG A 756 2.13 -1.00 11.48
CA ARG A 756 2.80 -2.03 12.30
C ARG A 756 4.17 -1.56 12.81
N LEU A 757 4.97 -0.89 11.97
CA LEU A 757 6.24 -0.29 12.40
C LEU A 757 6.07 0.82 13.44
N ARG A 758 5.06 1.69 13.29
CA ARG A 758 4.73 2.71 14.30
C ARG A 758 4.36 2.06 15.64
N ALA A 759 3.45 1.09 15.63
CA ALA A 759 3.04 0.36 16.84
C ALA A 759 4.19 -0.39 17.53
N ILE A 760 5.15 -0.94 16.78
CA ILE A 760 6.36 -1.57 17.34
C ILE A 760 7.25 -0.54 18.05
N ARG A 761 7.50 0.63 17.42
CA ARG A 761 8.31 1.71 18.01
C ARG A 761 7.68 2.24 19.30
N GLU A 762 6.38 2.51 19.26
CA GLU A 762 5.60 3.02 20.39
C GLU A 762 5.58 2.03 21.57
N LEU A 763 5.19 0.77 21.31
CA LEU A 763 5.12 -0.25 22.34
C LEU A 763 6.50 -0.60 22.93
N ASN A 764 7.56 -0.55 22.10
CA ASN A 764 8.93 -0.72 22.60
C ASN A 764 9.35 0.46 23.49
N ARG A 765 8.98 1.69 23.16
CA ARG A 765 9.16 2.85 24.05
C ARG A 765 8.42 2.66 25.37
N THR A 766 7.13 2.28 25.35
CA THR A 766 6.37 2.00 26.59
C THR A 766 7.03 0.89 27.43
N VAL A 767 7.60 -0.14 26.81
CA VAL A 767 8.34 -1.19 27.51
C VAL A 767 9.63 -0.66 28.15
N GLU A 768 10.33 0.29 27.53
CA GLU A 768 11.54 0.90 28.09
C GLU A 768 11.22 1.91 29.20
N ASP A 769 10.26 2.81 28.98
CA ASP A 769 9.79 3.80 29.96
C ASP A 769 9.32 3.10 31.25
N LEU A 770 8.63 1.95 31.14
CA LEU A 770 8.23 1.13 32.30
C LEU A 770 9.39 0.44 33.03
N LYS A 771 10.47 0.02 32.34
CA LYS A 771 11.68 -0.52 33.00
C LYS A 771 12.44 0.59 33.72
N ASN A 772 12.66 1.72 33.05
CA ASN A 772 13.49 2.82 33.55
C ASN A 772 12.89 3.40 34.84
N ASN A 773 11.56 3.45 34.91
CA ASN A 773 10.83 3.88 36.10
C ASN A 773 10.57 2.74 37.11
N GLU A 774 11.16 1.53 36.97
CA GLU A 774 10.88 0.40 37.87
C GLU A 774 11.08 0.78 39.34
N SER A 775 12.16 1.48 39.67
CA SER A 775 12.46 1.95 41.04
C SER A 775 11.36 2.81 41.67
N GLN A 776 10.54 3.51 40.87
CA GLN A 776 9.47 4.39 41.36
C GLN A 776 8.17 3.62 41.67
N TRP A 777 7.94 2.47 41.02
CA TRP A 777 6.69 1.72 41.14
C TRP A 777 6.83 0.30 41.72
N LYS A 778 8.05 -0.25 41.82
CA LYS A 778 8.33 -1.64 42.23
C LYS A 778 7.73 -2.03 43.58
N ASP A 779 7.67 -1.06 44.49
CA ASP A 779 7.23 -1.19 45.88
C ASP A 779 5.89 -0.46 46.15
N SER A 780 5.25 0.06 45.10
CA SER A 780 3.90 0.65 45.15
C SER A 780 2.82 -0.45 45.27
N PRO A 781 1.66 -0.18 45.88
CA PRO A 781 0.48 -1.06 45.79
C PRO A 781 0.07 -1.42 44.35
N LEU A 782 0.47 -0.63 43.35
CA LEU A 782 0.23 -0.89 41.93
C LEU A 782 1.31 -1.76 41.25
N ALA A 783 2.37 -2.19 41.97
CA ALA A 783 3.50 -2.92 41.43
C ALA A 783 3.10 -4.18 40.64
N THR A 784 2.16 -4.98 41.15
CA THR A 784 1.66 -6.18 40.48
C THR A 784 1.02 -5.84 39.12
N ARG A 785 0.21 -4.78 39.07
CA ARG A 785 -0.42 -4.28 37.84
C ARG A 785 0.63 -3.80 36.83
N HIS A 786 1.70 -3.15 37.29
CA HIS A 786 2.79 -2.68 36.42
C HIS A 786 3.65 -3.85 35.89
N ARG A 787 3.97 -4.85 36.73
CA ARG A 787 4.65 -6.10 36.30
C ARG A 787 3.80 -6.87 35.27
N GLU A 788 2.49 -6.97 35.48
CA GLU A 788 1.57 -7.54 34.50
C GLU A 788 1.51 -6.74 33.20
N MET A 789 1.40 -5.41 33.27
CA MET A 789 1.36 -4.55 32.09
C MET A 789 2.65 -4.69 31.28
N LEU A 790 3.82 -4.66 31.94
CA LEU A 790 5.12 -4.90 31.32
C LEU A 790 5.21 -6.30 30.67
N LYS A 791 4.65 -7.33 31.30
CA LYS A 791 4.56 -8.69 30.72
C LYS A 791 3.67 -8.72 29.48
N ARG A 792 2.49 -8.09 29.52
CA ARG A 792 1.54 -7.99 28.39
C ARG A 792 2.18 -7.23 27.21
N CYS A 793 2.78 -6.06 27.46
CA CYS A 793 3.48 -5.26 26.45
C CYS A 793 4.66 -6.02 25.83
N LYS A 794 5.49 -6.71 26.62
CA LYS A 794 6.59 -7.56 26.11
C LYS A 794 6.08 -8.70 25.22
N THR A 795 4.98 -9.36 25.58
CA THR A 795 4.36 -10.42 24.75
C THR A 795 3.77 -9.88 23.45
N GLN A 796 3.04 -8.75 23.52
CA GLN A 796 2.47 -8.10 22.33
C GLN A 796 3.57 -7.58 21.39
N LEU A 797 4.66 -7.03 21.93
CA LEU A 797 5.83 -6.62 21.15
C LEU A 797 6.48 -7.81 20.43
N LYS A 798 6.68 -8.94 21.12
CA LYS A 798 7.14 -10.19 20.49
C LYS A 798 6.20 -10.66 19.37
N LYS A 799 4.88 -10.59 19.56
CA LYS A 799 3.91 -10.90 18.50
C LYS A 799 4.08 -9.96 17.30
N LEU A 800 4.07 -8.64 17.52
CA LEU A 800 4.20 -7.66 16.45
C LEU A 800 5.51 -7.78 15.67
N VAL A 801 6.64 -8.06 16.33
CA VAL A 801 7.93 -8.30 15.67
C VAL A 801 7.89 -9.55 14.78
N ARG A 802 7.25 -10.64 15.22
CA ARG A 802 7.04 -11.83 14.38
C ARG A 802 6.13 -11.52 13.18
N CYS A 803 5.01 -10.83 13.39
CA CYS A 803 4.15 -10.37 12.31
C CYS A 803 4.89 -9.44 11.33
N LYS A 804 5.82 -8.61 11.81
CA LYS A 804 6.68 -7.74 10.98
C LYS A 804 7.57 -8.59 10.07
N ALA A 805 8.28 -9.58 10.62
CA ALA A 805 9.11 -10.51 9.83
C ALA A 805 8.30 -11.28 8.76
N CYS A 806 7.07 -11.69 9.09
CA CYS A 806 6.15 -12.32 8.12
C CYS A 806 5.79 -11.39 6.95
N ALA A 807 5.58 -10.08 7.23
CA ALA A 807 5.33 -9.09 6.18
C ALA A 807 6.60 -8.66 5.44
N ASP A 808 7.80 -8.72 6.05
CA ASP A 808 9.05 -8.53 5.32
C ASP A 808 9.15 -9.55 4.18
N ALA A 809 8.90 -10.82 4.48
CA ALA A 809 8.88 -11.88 3.47
C ALA A 809 7.82 -11.62 2.38
N GLY A 810 6.57 -11.33 2.76
CA GLY A 810 5.45 -11.20 1.82
C GLY A 810 5.38 -9.90 1.01
N LEU A 811 6.01 -8.82 1.47
CA LEU A 811 5.88 -7.46 0.91
C LEU A 811 7.19 -6.85 0.42
N LEU A 812 8.34 -7.21 1.00
CA LEU A 812 9.66 -6.64 0.66
C LEU A 812 10.50 -7.55 -0.25
N ASP A 813 9.87 -8.47 -0.98
CA ASP A 813 10.49 -9.13 -2.13
C ASP A 813 10.78 -8.11 -3.23
N GLU A 814 12.07 -7.94 -3.54
CA GLU A 814 12.49 -7.02 -4.60
C GLU A 814 11.95 -7.40 -5.97
N SER A 815 11.77 -8.69 -6.28
CA SER A 815 11.30 -9.13 -7.59
C SER A 815 9.81 -8.79 -7.80
N PHE A 816 8.99 -8.93 -6.76
CA PHE A 816 7.61 -8.45 -6.73
C PHE A 816 7.54 -6.91 -6.75
N LEU A 817 8.37 -6.21 -5.95
CA LEU A 817 8.38 -4.74 -5.95
C LEU A 817 8.82 -4.13 -7.28
N ARG A 818 9.77 -4.75 -8.01
CA ARG A 818 10.14 -4.35 -9.39
C ARG A 818 8.98 -4.58 -10.37
N ARG A 819 8.26 -5.71 -10.27
CA ARG A 819 7.04 -5.96 -11.05
C ARG A 819 5.96 -4.91 -10.79
N CYS A 820 5.77 -4.51 -9.52
CA CYS A 820 4.91 -3.38 -9.17
C CYS A 820 5.39 -2.06 -9.77
N LEU A 821 6.69 -1.73 -9.69
CA LEU A 821 7.23 -0.48 -10.21
C LEU A 821 7.09 -0.39 -11.74
N ASN A 822 7.41 -1.48 -12.46
CA ASN A 822 7.29 -1.53 -13.91
C ASN A 822 5.82 -1.40 -14.38
N PHE A 823 4.84 -1.92 -13.64
CA PHE A 823 3.43 -1.67 -13.94
C PHE A 823 3.04 -0.20 -13.69
N TYR A 824 3.50 0.42 -12.60
CA TYR A 824 3.31 1.86 -12.39
C TYR A 824 4.04 2.71 -13.46
N GLY A 825 5.15 2.23 -14.02
CA GLY A 825 5.77 2.82 -15.22
C GLY A 825 4.82 2.86 -16.42
N LEU A 826 4.11 1.75 -16.72
CA LEU A 826 3.10 1.71 -17.78
C LEU A 826 1.91 2.64 -17.49
N LEU A 827 1.48 2.77 -16.23
CA LEU A 827 0.47 3.75 -15.82
C LEU A 827 0.96 5.19 -16.04
N ILE A 828 2.19 5.50 -15.67
CA ILE A 828 2.80 6.81 -15.88
C ILE A 828 2.87 7.15 -17.37
N GLN A 829 3.30 6.20 -18.22
CA GLN A 829 3.28 6.37 -19.67
C GLN A 829 1.87 6.61 -20.22
N LEU A 830 0.83 5.99 -19.63
CA LEU A 830 -0.57 6.25 -20.00
C LEU A 830 -0.98 7.68 -19.61
N LEU A 831 -0.73 8.09 -18.36
CA LEU A 831 -1.08 9.40 -17.84
C LEU A 831 -0.39 10.52 -18.64
N LEU A 832 0.92 10.37 -18.93
CA LEU A 832 1.67 11.35 -19.71
C LEU A 832 1.16 11.47 -21.17
N ARG A 833 0.72 10.38 -21.80
CA ARG A 833 0.09 10.42 -23.14
C ARG A 833 -1.31 11.04 -23.15
N ILE A 834 -2.04 10.99 -22.04
CA ILE A 834 -3.34 11.69 -21.89
C ILE A 834 -3.11 13.20 -21.65
N LEU A 835 -1.99 13.57 -21.00
CA LEU A 835 -1.57 14.96 -20.77
C LEU A 835 -1.02 15.64 -22.03
N ASP A 836 -0.06 15.01 -22.71
CA ASP A 836 0.52 15.48 -23.97
C ASP A 836 0.69 14.29 -24.95
N PRO A 837 -0.07 14.25 -26.05
CA PRO A 837 0.09 13.22 -27.09
C PRO A 837 1.47 13.18 -27.76
N ALA A 838 2.32 14.20 -27.59
CA ALA A 838 3.71 14.20 -28.06
C ALA A 838 4.67 13.37 -27.19
N TYR A 839 4.23 12.86 -26.02
CA TYR A 839 5.05 12.00 -25.15
C TYR A 839 5.75 10.86 -25.95
N PRO A 840 7.08 10.69 -25.85
CA PRO A 840 7.97 11.18 -24.79
C PRO A 840 8.45 12.62 -24.91
N ASP A 841 8.30 13.28 -26.06
CA ASP A 841 8.82 14.63 -26.35
C ASP A 841 7.89 15.73 -25.82
N VAL A 842 7.53 15.63 -24.53
CA VAL A 842 6.54 16.51 -23.86
C VAL A 842 6.96 17.97 -23.91
N THR A 843 6.06 18.83 -24.38
CA THR A 843 6.30 20.26 -24.50
C THR A 843 5.83 21.01 -23.24
N LEU A 844 6.73 21.76 -22.59
CA LEU A 844 6.41 22.57 -21.41
C LEU A 844 6.61 24.08 -21.63
N PRO A 845 5.82 24.95 -20.96
CA PRO A 845 4.72 24.63 -20.04
C PRO A 845 3.54 23.95 -20.76
N LEU A 846 2.79 23.11 -20.04
CA LEU A 846 1.56 22.53 -20.58
C LEU A 846 0.51 23.62 -20.83
N SER A 847 -0.57 23.27 -21.54
CA SER A 847 -1.73 24.12 -21.75
C SER A 847 -2.32 24.64 -20.42
N SER A 848 -3.02 25.78 -20.46
CA SER A 848 -3.96 26.14 -19.38
C SER A 848 -5.12 25.14 -19.28
N ASP A 849 -5.47 24.54 -20.42
CA ASP A 849 -6.71 23.80 -20.61
C ASP A 849 -6.44 22.31 -20.37
N VAL A 850 -6.81 21.85 -19.18
CA VAL A 850 -6.60 20.46 -18.74
C VAL A 850 -7.52 19.52 -19.53
N PRO A 851 -7.03 18.44 -20.16
CA PRO A 851 -7.87 17.51 -20.91
C PRO A 851 -8.98 16.91 -20.04
N LYS A 852 -10.26 17.02 -20.47
CA LYS A 852 -11.44 16.51 -19.72
C LYS A 852 -11.24 15.05 -19.25
N VAL A 853 -10.67 14.20 -20.11
CA VAL A 853 -10.34 12.79 -19.81
C VAL A 853 -9.43 12.67 -18.59
N PHE A 854 -8.34 13.46 -18.51
CA PHE A 854 -7.40 13.45 -17.39
C PHE A 854 -8.06 13.98 -16.11
N ALA A 855 -8.76 15.12 -16.21
CA ALA A 855 -9.43 15.76 -15.10
C ALA A 855 -10.46 14.84 -14.40
N ALA A 856 -11.14 13.99 -15.17
CA ALA A 856 -12.17 13.06 -14.73
C ALA A 856 -11.64 11.71 -14.20
N LEU A 857 -10.34 11.41 -14.31
CA LEU A 857 -9.76 10.19 -13.75
C LEU A 857 -9.85 10.18 -12.21
N PRO A 858 -9.92 8.99 -11.58
CA PRO A 858 -9.82 8.87 -10.13
C PRO A 858 -8.50 9.46 -9.62
N GLU A 859 -8.56 10.25 -8.54
CA GLU A 859 -7.40 10.90 -7.95
C GLU A 859 -6.30 9.89 -7.55
N PHE A 860 -6.71 8.71 -7.09
CA PHE A 860 -5.78 7.67 -6.66
C PHE A 860 -4.88 7.14 -7.79
N TYR A 861 -5.18 7.36 -9.07
CA TYR A 861 -4.25 6.99 -10.16
C TYR A 861 -2.92 7.74 -10.08
N VAL A 862 -2.88 8.90 -9.42
CA VAL A 862 -1.66 9.67 -9.13
C VAL A 862 -1.20 9.48 -7.67
N GLU A 863 -2.12 9.34 -6.71
CA GLU A 863 -1.77 9.04 -5.30
C GLU A 863 -1.02 7.69 -5.18
N ASP A 864 -1.49 6.65 -5.89
CA ASP A 864 -0.94 5.31 -5.83
C ASP A 864 0.55 5.28 -6.20
N VAL A 865 0.90 5.99 -7.27
CA VAL A 865 2.28 6.16 -7.74
C VAL A 865 3.09 6.87 -6.67
N ALA A 866 2.58 7.97 -6.10
CA ALA A 866 3.30 8.76 -5.10
C ALA A 866 3.51 7.99 -3.77
N GLU A 867 2.50 7.25 -3.27
CA GLU A 867 2.64 6.45 -2.05
C GLU A 867 3.54 5.22 -2.29
N PHE A 868 3.44 4.55 -3.44
CA PHE A 868 4.31 3.41 -3.74
C PHE A 868 5.78 3.85 -3.90
N LEU A 869 6.05 4.95 -4.61
CA LEU A 869 7.40 5.53 -4.71
C LEU A 869 7.95 5.89 -3.32
N PHE A 870 7.16 6.59 -2.50
CA PHE A 870 7.53 6.90 -1.12
C PHE A 870 7.88 5.64 -0.31
N PHE A 871 7.10 4.57 -0.45
CA PHE A 871 7.35 3.29 0.23
C PHE A 871 8.66 2.65 -0.22
N ILE A 872 8.92 2.51 -1.52
CA ILE A 872 10.15 1.87 -1.99
C ILE A 872 11.39 2.72 -1.72
N VAL A 873 11.33 4.06 -1.81
CA VAL A 873 12.43 4.96 -1.42
C VAL A 873 12.82 4.77 0.05
N GLN A 874 11.84 4.57 0.93
CA GLN A 874 12.08 4.38 2.37
C GLN A 874 12.56 2.97 2.74
N TYR A 875 12.05 1.92 2.10
CA TYR A 875 12.29 0.53 2.55
C TYR A 875 13.15 -0.33 1.61
N SER A 876 13.05 -0.13 0.28
CA SER A 876 13.75 -0.94 -0.74
C SER A 876 14.27 -0.07 -1.92
N PRO A 877 15.09 0.97 -1.68
CA PRO A 877 15.49 1.94 -2.70
C PRO A 877 16.29 1.34 -3.87
N GLN A 878 16.83 0.13 -3.71
CA GLN A 878 17.47 -0.63 -4.79
C GLN A 878 16.50 -1.02 -5.94
N VAL A 879 15.18 -0.96 -5.71
CA VAL A 879 14.14 -1.21 -6.73
C VAL A 879 14.00 -0.04 -7.72
N LEU A 880 14.53 1.16 -7.43
CA LEU A 880 14.37 2.37 -8.24
C LEU A 880 15.22 2.42 -9.53
N TYR A 881 15.99 1.36 -9.83
CA TYR A 881 16.96 1.34 -10.92
C TYR A 881 16.54 0.38 -12.04
N GLU A 882 15.32 0.57 -12.54
CA GLU A 882 14.65 -0.22 -13.58
C GLU A 882 14.56 0.59 -14.90
N PRO A 883 14.16 -0.02 -16.05
CA PRO A 883 14.03 0.72 -17.31
C PRO A 883 13.00 1.87 -17.27
N CYS A 884 11.91 1.72 -16.49
CA CYS A 884 10.86 2.73 -16.33
C CYS A 884 11.27 3.97 -15.50
N THR A 885 12.48 3.97 -14.92
CA THR A 885 12.94 5.06 -14.04
C THR A 885 13.00 6.42 -14.76
N GLN A 886 13.22 6.47 -16.07
CA GLN A 886 13.14 7.71 -16.85
C GLN A 886 11.72 8.28 -16.90
N ASP A 887 10.72 7.42 -17.08
CA ASP A 887 9.30 7.81 -17.12
C ASP A 887 8.85 8.37 -15.77
N ILE A 888 9.31 7.75 -14.68
CA ILE A 888 9.06 8.20 -13.31
C ILE A 888 9.69 9.58 -13.06
N VAL A 889 10.92 9.84 -13.55
CA VAL A 889 11.55 11.16 -13.46
C VAL A 889 10.79 12.20 -14.28
N MET A 890 10.42 11.89 -15.52
CA MET A 890 9.60 12.76 -16.37
C MET A 890 8.28 13.12 -15.68
N PHE A 891 7.57 12.13 -15.13
CA PHE A 891 6.32 12.30 -14.40
C PHE A 891 6.46 13.19 -13.17
N LEU A 892 7.45 12.92 -12.30
CA LEU A 892 7.68 13.75 -11.12
C LEU A 892 7.96 15.20 -11.50
N VAL A 893 8.77 15.45 -12.53
CA VAL A 893 9.07 16.82 -12.99
C VAL A 893 7.83 17.47 -13.64
N VAL A 894 7.11 16.79 -14.53
CA VAL A 894 5.92 17.33 -15.20
C VAL A 894 4.82 17.67 -14.19
N MET A 895 4.49 16.76 -13.26
CA MET A 895 3.43 17.00 -12.28
C MET A 895 3.81 18.05 -11.23
N LEU A 896 5.08 18.14 -10.82
CA LEU A 896 5.55 19.20 -9.92
C LEU A 896 5.66 20.57 -10.58
N CYS A 897 5.86 20.63 -11.91
CA CYS A 897 5.91 21.89 -12.65
C CYS A 897 4.51 22.43 -13.01
N ASN A 898 3.54 21.55 -13.34
CA ASN A 898 2.21 21.92 -13.84
C ASN A 898 1.11 21.66 -12.79
N GLN A 899 1.29 22.22 -11.58
CA GLN A 899 0.45 21.92 -10.40
C GLN A 899 -1.04 22.25 -10.58
N ASN A 900 -1.38 23.15 -11.51
CA ASN A 900 -2.76 23.46 -11.91
C ASN A 900 -3.52 22.27 -12.51
N TYR A 901 -2.83 21.17 -12.86
CA TYR A 901 -3.43 19.92 -13.30
C TYR A 901 -3.93 19.04 -12.14
N ILE A 902 -3.63 19.37 -10.87
CA ILE A 902 -4.12 18.63 -9.69
C ILE A 902 -4.89 19.60 -8.79
N ARG A 903 -6.16 19.28 -8.50
CA ARG A 903 -7.02 20.11 -7.63
C ARG A 903 -6.68 20.01 -6.15
N ASN A 904 -6.18 18.86 -5.70
CA ASN A 904 -5.85 18.61 -4.30
C ASN A 904 -4.40 19.03 -3.97
N PRO A 905 -4.16 20.08 -3.15
CA PRO A 905 -2.81 20.49 -2.78
C PRO A 905 -2.07 19.41 -1.97
N TYR A 906 -2.78 18.52 -1.27
CA TYR A 906 -2.14 17.44 -0.51
C TYR A 906 -1.52 16.36 -1.40
N LEU A 907 -2.05 16.15 -2.61
CA LEU A 907 -1.45 15.24 -3.58
C LEU A 907 -0.18 15.83 -4.20
N VAL A 908 -0.17 17.14 -4.50
CA VAL A 908 1.05 17.87 -4.89
C VAL A 908 2.09 17.81 -3.76
N ALA A 909 1.67 18.01 -2.51
CA ALA A 909 2.52 17.87 -1.34
C ALA A 909 3.10 16.45 -1.18
N LYS A 910 2.35 15.40 -1.58
CA LYS A 910 2.85 14.02 -1.58
C LYS A 910 3.93 13.80 -2.64
N LEU A 911 3.80 14.38 -3.83
CA LEU A 911 4.85 14.36 -4.86
C LEU A 911 6.11 15.11 -4.39
N VAL A 912 5.95 16.23 -3.69
CA VAL A 912 7.07 16.95 -3.04
C VAL A 912 7.71 16.10 -1.93
N GLU A 913 6.93 15.38 -1.12
CA GLU A 913 7.45 14.45 -0.10
C GLU A 913 8.25 13.29 -0.73
N VAL A 914 7.85 12.77 -1.89
CA VAL A 914 8.63 11.79 -2.66
C VAL A 914 9.98 12.37 -3.06
N MET A 915 10.02 13.58 -3.63
CA MET A 915 11.28 14.24 -4.02
C MET A 915 12.17 14.59 -2.82
N PHE A 916 11.57 14.94 -1.68
CA PHE A 916 12.30 15.15 -0.42
C PHE A 916 12.92 13.84 0.09
N MET A 917 12.16 12.73 0.07
CA MET A 917 12.66 11.43 0.51
C MET A 917 13.76 10.85 -0.41
N THR A 918 13.82 11.24 -1.69
CA THR A 918 14.88 10.80 -2.62
C THR A 918 16.17 11.60 -2.51
N ASN A 919 16.12 12.78 -1.86
CA ASN A 919 17.26 13.69 -1.70
C ASN A 919 18.46 13.00 -1.00
N PRO A 920 19.71 13.14 -1.50
CA PRO A 920 20.90 12.53 -0.92
C PRO A 920 21.10 12.85 0.58
N SER A 921 20.68 14.03 1.04
CA SER A 921 20.76 14.46 2.44
C SER A 921 19.81 13.70 3.36
N VAL A 922 18.74 13.11 2.82
CA VAL A 922 17.72 12.33 3.54
C VAL A 922 17.95 10.83 3.36
N GLN A 923 18.20 10.39 2.12
CA GLN A 923 18.43 9.01 1.71
C GLN A 923 19.64 8.92 0.75
N PRO A 924 20.87 8.68 1.26
CA PRO A 924 22.05 8.58 0.42
C PRO A 924 22.00 7.48 -0.67
N ARG A 925 21.11 6.49 -0.52
CA ARG A 925 20.96 5.37 -1.49
C ARG A 925 20.26 5.77 -2.80
N THR A 926 19.53 6.88 -2.81
CA THR A 926 18.78 7.37 -3.97
C THR A 926 19.47 8.50 -4.71
N GLN A 927 20.74 8.80 -4.39
CA GLN A 927 21.53 9.88 -4.99
C GLN A 927 21.41 9.91 -6.53
N LYS A 928 21.68 8.79 -7.22
CA LYS A 928 21.59 8.72 -8.69
C LYS A 928 20.20 9.04 -9.24
N PHE A 929 19.15 8.64 -8.53
CA PHE A 929 17.77 8.93 -8.93
C PHE A 929 17.42 10.41 -8.73
N PHE A 930 17.89 11.02 -7.64
CA PHE A 930 17.76 12.47 -7.42
C PHE A 930 18.57 13.28 -8.45
N GLU A 931 19.79 12.85 -8.78
CA GLU A 931 20.63 13.44 -9.83
C GLU A 931 19.92 13.42 -11.21
N MET A 932 19.13 12.38 -11.52
CA MET A 932 18.31 12.33 -12.73
C MET A 932 17.18 13.37 -12.70
N ILE A 933 16.49 13.57 -11.58
CA ILE A 933 15.45 14.61 -11.41
C ILE A 933 16.07 16.02 -11.49
N GLU A 934 17.19 16.24 -10.81
CA GLU A 934 17.86 17.53 -10.72
C GLU A 934 18.42 17.99 -12.08
N ASN A 935 19.05 17.09 -12.84
CA ASN A 935 19.66 17.43 -14.13
C ASN A 935 18.70 17.28 -15.33
N HIS A 936 17.41 16.99 -15.09
CA HIS A 936 16.42 16.87 -16.15
C HIS A 936 16.21 18.22 -16.88
N PRO A 937 16.16 18.28 -18.23
CA PRO A 937 16.09 19.55 -18.98
C PRO A 937 14.87 20.45 -18.71
N LEU A 938 13.80 19.86 -18.14
CA LEU A 938 12.61 20.60 -17.70
C LEU A 938 12.74 21.08 -16.24
N SER A 939 13.49 20.33 -15.42
CA SER A 939 13.70 20.62 -13.99
C SER A 939 14.53 21.89 -13.81
N THR A 940 15.64 21.99 -14.53
CA THR A 940 16.53 23.17 -14.52
C THR A 940 15.83 24.47 -14.94
N LYS A 941 14.74 24.39 -15.73
CA LYS A 941 13.99 25.55 -16.22
C LYS A 941 12.76 25.92 -15.39
N LEU A 942 12.02 24.93 -14.87
CA LEU A 942 10.67 25.16 -14.33
C LEU A 942 10.48 24.69 -12.88
N LEU A 943 11.33 23.83 -12.33
CA LEU A 943 11.09 23.28 -10.99
C LEU A 943 11.28 24.34 -9.89
N VAL A 944 12.27 25.23 -10.05
CA VAL A 944 12.55 26.33 -9.12
C VAL A 944 11.34 27.27 -8.93
N PRO A 945 10.78 27.92 -9.98
CA PRO A 945 9.61 28.78 -9.81
C PRO A 945 8.36 28.01 -9.34
N SER A 946 8.14 26.77 -9.82
CA SER A 946 6.98 25.97 -9.39
C SER A 946 7.04 25.59 -7.91
N LEU A 947 8.22 25.32 -7.34
CA LEU A 947 8.38 25.09 -5.90
C LEU A 947 8.19 26.38 -5.07
N MET A 948 8.62 27.56 -5.57
CA MET A 948 8.39 28.84 -4.87
C MET A 948 6.91 29.22 -4.86
N LYS A 949 6.21 28.97 -5.99
CA LYS A 949 4.77 29.12 -6.10
C LYS A 949 4.06 28.21 -5.09
N PHE A 950 4.37 26.91 -5.08
CA PHE A 950 3.72 25.95 -4.18
C PHE A 950 3.94 26.28 -2.69
N TYR A 951 5.15 26.69 -2.32
CA TYR A 951 5.46 27.16 -0.95
C TYR A 951 4.55 28.31 -0.49
N THR A 952 4.15 29.18 -1.44
CA THR A 952 3.22 30.29 -1.21
C THR A 952 1.77 29.80 -1.16
N ASP A 953 1.36 29.00 -2.15
CA ASP A 953 -0.03 28.54 -2.29
C ASP A 953 -0.49 27.67 -1.12
N VAL A 954 0.39 26.89 -0.46
CA VAL A 954 0.05 26.09 0.75
C VAL A 954 -0.20 26.90 2.02
N GLU A 955 -0.27 28.24 1.96
CA GLU A 955 -0.74 29.05 3.10
C GLU A 955 -2.24 28.85 3.38
N HIS A 956 -3.02 28.46 2.37
CA HIS A 956 -4.47 28.21 2.47
C HIS A 956 -4.82 26.92 1.70
N THR A 957 -4.92 25.78 2.39
CA THR A 957 -5.33 24.50 1.77
C THR A 957 -6.79 24.13 2.05
N GLY A 958 -7.47 24.86 2.94
CA GLY A 958 -8.90 24.70 3.26
C GLY A 958 -9.23 23.54 4.20
N ALA A 959 -8.22 22.89 4.78
CA ALA A 959 -8.38 21.74 5.67
C ALA A 959 -8.17 22.10 7.14
N THR A 960 -8.81 21.36 8.05
CA THR A 960 -8.75 21.63 9.50
C THR A 960 -7.37 21.46 10.15
N SER A 961 -6.39 20.91 9.43
CA SER A 961 -4.99 20.76 9.86
C SER A 961 -4.00 21.68 9.12
N GLU A 962 -4.46 22.51 8.17
CA GLU A 962 -3.63 23.28 7.22
C GLU A 962 -2.49 24.06 7.90
N PHE A 963 -2.80 24.64 9.07
CA PHE A 963 -1.87 25.42 9.87
C PHE A 963 -0.58 24.67 10.25
N TYR A 964 -0.66 23.37 10.53
CA TYR A 964 0.49 22.55 10.90
C TYR A 964 1.14 21.90 9.68
N ASP A 965 0.32 21.46 8.71
CA ASP A 965 0.78 20.73 7.54
C ASP A 965 1.69 21.61 6.67
N LYS A 966 1.35 22.90 6.51
CA LYS A 966 2.12 23.85 5.68
C LYS A 966 3.60 23.91 6.10
N PHE A 967 3.92 23.90 7.40
CA PHE A 967 5.31 23.95 7.86
C PHE A 967 6.09 22.69 7.48
N THR A 968 5.45 21.51 7.51
CA THR A 968 6.08 20.25 7.07
C THR A 968 6.35 20.27 5.56
N ILE A 969 5.40 20.75 4.77
CA ILE A 969 5.54 20.91 3.32
C ILE A 969 6.66 21.91 2.99
N ARG A 970 6.65 23.08 3.65
CA ARG A 970 7.67 24.13 3.51
C ARG A 970 9.06 23.67 3.92
N TYR A 971 9.18 22.81 4.93
CA TYR A 971 10.44 22.15 5.28
C TYR A 971 10.93 21.25 4.13
N HIS A 972 10.08 20.35 3.60
CA HIS A 972 10.43 19.49 2.47
C HIS A 972 10.91 20.29 1.25
N ILE A 973 10.17 21.35 0.89
CA ILE A 973 10.54 22.28 -0.19
C ILE A 973 11.88 22.96 0.09
N SER A 974 12.13 23.39 1.34
CA SER A 974 13.38 24.06 1.71
C SER A 974 14.61 23.15 1.61
N THR A 975 14.49 21.88 2.02
CA THR A 975 15.59 20.90 1.84
C THR A 975 15.84 20.61 0.36
N ILE A 976 14.78 20.51 -0.46
CA ILE A 976 14.92 20.38 -1.92
C ILE A 976 15.63 21.61 -2.51
N PHE A 977 15.21 22.83 -2.16
CA PHE A 977 15.86 24.05 -2.63
C PHE A 977 17.34 24.14 -2.23
N LYS A 978 17.70 23.75 -1.00
CA LYS A 978 19.10 23.71 -0.55
C LYS A 978 19.96 22.77 -1.39
N SER A 979 19.40 21.71 -1.98
CA SER A 979 20.09 20.84 -2.94
C SER A 979 20.13 21.44 -4.35
N LEU A 980 19.00 21.87 -4.91
CA LEU A 980 18.95 22.49 -6.25
C LEU A 980 19.89 23.70 -6.34
N TRP A 981 20.03 24.47 -5.25
CA TRP A 981 20.96 25.60 -5.14
C TRP A 981 22.45 25.22 -5.16
N GLN A 982 22.80 23.95 -4.87
CA GLN A 982 24.18 23.47 -4.99
C GLN A 982 24.54 23.10 -6.44
N ASN A 983 23.54 22.79 -7.28
CA ASN A 983 23.76 22.50 -8.70
C ASN A 983 23.73 23.79 -9.55
N ILE A 984 24.86 24.09 -10.18
CA ILE A 984 25.09 25.27 -11.01
C ILE A 984 24.07 25.37 -12.17
N ALA A 985 23.52 24.26 -12.66
CA ALA A 985 22.54 24.26 -13.75
C ALA A 985 21.23 24.98 -13.42
N HIS A 986 20.88 25.12 -12.13
CA HIS A 986 19.67 25.84 -11.68
C HIS A 986 19.92 27.33 -11.42
N HIS A 987 21.18 27.78 -11.34
CA HIS A 987 21.53 29.14 -10.90
C HIS A 987 20.96 30.24 -11.79
N GLY A 988 20.85 30.01 -13.10
CA GLY A 988 20.23 30.97 -14.03
C GLY A 988 18.76 31.24 -13.66
N THR A 989 17.97 30.18 -13.60
CA THR A 989 16.54 30.20 -13.25
C THR A 989 16.27 30.80 -11.87
N PHE A 990 17.11 30.48 -10.88
CA PHE A 990 17.08 31.16 -9.58
C PHE A 990 17.31 32.67 -9.73
N MET A 991 18.36 33.09 -10.44
CA MET A 991 18.68 34.52 -10.63
C MET A 991 17.60 35.28 -11.41
N GLU A 992 16.90 34.63 -12.33
CA GLU A 992 15.77 35.23 -13.06
C GLU A 992 14.57 35.49 -12.12
N GLU A 993 14.13 34.50 -11.34
CA GLU A 993 13.10 34.68 -10.31
C GLU A 993 13.53 35.68 -9.22
N PHE A 994 14.79 35.66 -8.79
CA PHE A 994 15.30 36.59 -7.77
C PHE A 994 15.30 38.06 -8.23
N ASN A 995 15.56 38.33 -9.51
CA ASN A 995 15.61 39.71 -10.03
C ASN A 995 14.26 40.21 -10.57
N SER A 996 13.36 39.32 -11.00
CA SER A 996 12.10 39.69 -11.69
C SER A 996 10.83 39.09 -11.09
N GLY A 997 10.94 38.02 -10.31
CA GLY A 997 9.82 37.19 -9.86
C GLY A 997 8.94 37.85 -8.81
N LYS A 998 7.66 38.09 -9.15
CA LYS A 998 6.63 38.41 -8.15
C LYS A 998 6.40 37.26 -7.16
N GLN A 999 6.69 36.02 -7.57
CA GLN A 999 6.62 34.85 -6.69
C GLN A 999 7.73 34.87 -5.64
N PHE A 1000 8.96 35.28 -5.98
CA PHE A 1000 10.04 35.38 -4.99
C PHE A 1000 9.70 36.37 -3.86
N VAL A 1001 9.09 37.52 -4.17
CA VAL A 1001 8.65 38.49 -3.14
C VAL A 1001 7.61 37.88 -2.18
N ARG A 1002 6.67 37.07 -2.71
CA ARG A 1002 5.68 36.34 -1.91
C ARG A 1002 6.30 35.20 -1.09
N TYR A 1003 7.24 34.47 -1.67
CA TYR A 1003 8.00 33.42 -1.00
C TYR A 1003 8.80 33.97 0.19
N ILE A 1004 9.51 35.10 0.02
CA ILE A 1004 10.17 35.79 1.14
C ILE A 1004 9.15 36.29 2.17
N ASN A 1005 7.98 36.79 1.76
CA ASN A 1005 6.93 37.19 2.70
C ASN A 1005 6.44 36.03 3.58
N MET A 1006 6.22 34.84 2.99
CA MET A 1006 5.85 33.63 3.74
C MET A 1006 6.98 33.19 4.69
N LEU A 1007 8.23 33.19 4.23
CA LEU A 1007 9.40 32.92 5.08
C LEU A 1007 9.44 33.86 6.31
N ILE A 1008 9.20 35.17 6.15
CA ILE A 1008 9.15 36.11 7.29
C ILE A 1008 8.05 35.70 8.28
N ASN A 1009 6.86 35.36 7.79
CA ASN A 1009 5.74 34.93 8.64
C ASN A 1009 6.09 33.64 9.41
N ASP A 1010 6.63 32.64 8.71
CA ASP A 1010 7.01 31.34 9.29
C ASP A 1010 8.11 31.50 10.34
N THR A 1011 9.17 32.28 10.06
CA THR A 1011 10.24 32.55 11.03
C THR A 1011 9.73 33.33 12.26
N THR A 1012 8.82 34.29 12.07
CA THR A 1012 8.21 35.03 13.18
C THR A 1012 7.45 34.09 14.11
N PHE A 1013 6.56 33.26 13.55
CA PHE A 1013 5.73 32.34 14.35
C PHE A 1013 6.56 31.22 14.99
N LEU A 1014 7.38 30.50 14.21
CA LEU A 1014 8.09 29.32 14.68
C LEU A 1014 9.15 29.64 15.75
N LEU A 1015 9.82 30.81 15.67
CA LEU A 1015 10.73 31.23 16.73
C LEU A 1015 9.99 31.70 17.98
N ASP A 1016 8.90 32.48 17.87
CA ASP A 1016 8.20 32.95 19.07
C ASP A 1016 7.58 31.79 19.86
N GLU A 1017 6.85 30.88 19.20
CA GLU A 1017 6.27 29.69 19.85
C GLU A 1017 7.34 28.73 20.42
N SER A 1018 8.46 28.55 19.73
CA SER A 1018 9.53 27.66 20.24
C SER A 1018 10.28 28.25 21.43
N LEU A 1019 10.56 29.56 21.41
CA LEU A 1019 11.18 30.28 22.52
C LEU A 1019 10.22 30.41 23.71
N GLU A 1020 8.93 30.65 23.49
CA GLU A 1020 7.92 30.67 24.55
C GLU A 1020 7.70 29.29 25.16
N SER A 1021 7.70 28.21 24.36
CA SER A 1021 7.66 26.84 24.87
C SER A 1021 8.92 26.48 25.67
N LEU A 1022 10.10 27.01 25.32
CA LEU A 1022 11.31 26.87 26.14
C LEU A 1022 11.20 27.58 27.50
N LYS A 1023 10.54 28.74 27.58
CA LYS A 1023 10.27 29.42 28.87
C LYS A 1023 9.38 28.56 29.76
N ARG A 1024 8.27 28.02 29.22
CA ARG A 1024 7.37 27.10 29.94
C ARG A 1024 8.07 25.84 30.43
N ILE A 1025 9.01 25.28 29.63
CA ILE A 1025 9.86 24.16 30.05
C ILE A 1025 10.76 24.59 31.23
N HIS A 1026 11.42 25.75 31.14
CA HIS A 1026 12.31 26.26 32.19
C HIS A 1026 11.56 26.53 33.52
N GLU A 1027 10.38 27.16 33.46
CA GLU A 1027 9.51 27.40 34.62
C GLU A 1027 9.18 26.09 35.35
N VAL A 1028 8.68 25.07 34.64
CA VAL A 1028 8.33 23.78 35.27
C VAL A 1028 9.57 23.01 35.72
N GLN A 1029 10.72 23.17 35.06
CA GLN A 1029 11.99 22.59 35.52
C GLN A 1029 12.46 23.21 36.85
N GLU A 1030 12.41 24.53 37.01
CA GLU A 1030 12.77 25.19 38.29
C GLU A 1030 11.74 24.91 39.40
N GLU A 1031 10.43 24.79 39.07
CA GLU A 1031 9.43 24.28 40.04
C GLU A 1031 9.75 22.87 40.53
N MET A 1032 10.04 21.93 39.63
CA MET A 1032 10.38 20.53 39.97
C MET A 1032 11.70 20.40 40.74
N LYS A 1033 12.61 21.36 40.55
CA LYS A 1033 13.91 21.43 41.21
C LYS A 1033 13.77 21.91 42.66
N ASN A 1034 12.79 22.75 42.98
CA ASN A 1034 12.45 23.13 44.36
C ASN A 1034 11.60 22.05 45.07
N LYS A 1035 12.26 20.94 45.44
CA LYS A 1035 11.61 19.76 46.04
C LYS A 1035 10.70 20.08 47.22
N GLU A 1036 11.06 21.03 48.08
CA GLU A 1036 10.26 21.39 49.26
C GLU A 1036 8.89 21.96 48.88
N GLN A 1037 8.80 22.75 47.81
CA GLN A 1037 7.53 23.23 47.27
C GLN A 1037 6.85 22.19 46.38
N TRP A 1038 7.62 21.44 45.59
CA TRP A 1038 7.08 20.40 44.72
C TRP A 1038 6.37 19.29 45.50
N ASP A 1039 6.98 18.77 46.57
CA ASP A 1039 6.40 17.69 47.39
C ASP A 1039 5.20 18.14 48.24
N GLN A 1040 4.97 19.46 48.37
CA GLN A 1040 3.74 20.02 48.96
C GLN A 1040 2.57 20.10 47.97
N LEU A 1041 2.81 20.04 46.65
CA LEU A 1041 1.74 20.05 45.65
C LEU A 1041 0.93 18.74 45.70
N PRO A 1042 -0.41 18.81 45.57
CA PRO A 1042 -1.24 17.62 45.37
C PRO A 1042 -0.74 16.79 44.19
N ARG A 1043 -0.76 15.45 44.32
CA ARG A 1043 -0.25 14.53 43.28
C ARG A 1043 -0.90 14.74 41.91
N ASP A 1044 -2.17 15.12 41.86
CA ASP A 1044 -2.87 15.41 40.61
C ASP A 1044 -2.28 16.67 39.91
N GLN A 1045 -1.85 17.67 40.68
CA GLN A 1045 -1.17 18.86 40.16
C GLN A 1045 0.27 18.55 39.74
N GLN A 1046 1.00 17.74 40.51
CA GLN A 1046 2.33 17.22 40.11
C GLN A 1046 2.24 16.47 38.77
N GLN A 1047 1.25 15.58 38.62
CA GLN A 1047 1.02 14.81 37.39
C GLN A 1047 0.57 15.70 36.23
N ALA A 1048 -0.25 16.73 36.48
CA ALA A 1048 -0.63 17.72 35.47
C ALA A 1048 0.59 18.52 34.98
N ARG A 1049 1.43 19.04 35.89
CA ARG A 1049 2.67 19.75 35.56
C ARG A 1049 3.65 18.87 34.78
N GLN A 1050 3.85 17.61 35.17
CA GLN A 1050 4.68 16.66 34.42
C GLN A 1050 4.11 16.34 33.03
N SER A 1051 2.78 16.27 32.89
CA SER A 1051 2.12 16.07 31.60
C SER A 1051 2.26 17.29 30.69
N GLN A 1052 2.18 18.50 31.25
CA GLN A 1052 2.43 19.76 30.54
C GLN A 1052 3.89 19.83 30.05
N LEU A 1053 4.86 19.55 30.93
CA LEU A 1053 6.27 19.48 30.57
C LEU A 1053 6.50 18.50 29.40
N ALA A 1054 5.98 17.28 29.48
CA ALA A 1054 6.12 16.28 28.42
C ALA A 1054 5.48 16.71 27.07
N GLN A 1055 4.47 17.58 27.09
CA GLN A 1055 3.85 18.16 25.90
C GLN A 1055 4.66 19.35 25.35
N ASP A 1056 5.08 20.30 26.18
CA ASP A 1056 5.95 21.40 25.74
C ASP A 1056 7.30 20.88 25.21
N GLU A 1057 7.92 19.89 25.87
CA GLU A 1057 9.13 19.22 25.37
C GLU A 1057 8.94 18.53 24.01
N ARG A 1058 7.71 18.21 23.62
CA ARG A 1058 7.36 17.66 22.30
C ARG A 1058 7.16 18.78 21.28
N VAL A 1059 6.44 19.84 21.66
CA VAL A 1059 6.15 21.01 20.81
C VAL A 1059 7.43 21.78 20.49
N SER A 1060 8.19 22.18 21.52
CA SER A 1060 9.45 22.92 21.39
C SER A 1060 10.42 22.24 20.41
N ARG A 1061 10.69 20.93 20.56
CA ARG A 1061 11.56 20.18 19.64
C ARG A 1061 11.04 20.20 18.19
N SER A 1062 9.73 20.12 18.00
CA SER A 1062 9.13 20.10 16.65
C SER A 1062 9.26 21.47 15.97
N TYR A 1063 8.97 22.55 16.69
CA TYR A 1063 9.07 23.90 16.15
C TYR A 1063 10.52 24.39 16.01
N LEU A 1064 11.44 24.04 16.92
CA LEU A 1064 12.87 24.40 16.82
C LEU A 1064 13.52 23.81 15.56
N ALA A 1065 13.20 22.56 15.21
CA ALA A 1065 13.70 21.93 13.99
C ALA A 1065 13.26 22.71 12.73
N LEU A 1066 11.96 23.03 12.65
CA LEU A 1066 11.38 23.82 11.56
C LEU A 1066 11.96 25.23 11.52
N ALA A 1067 12.03 25.92 12.67
CA ALA A 1067 12.57 27.27 12.79
C ALA A 1067 14.04 27.35 12.34
N THR A 1068 14.87 26.40 12.78
CA THR A 1068 16.29 26.33 12.41
C THR A 1068 16.45 26.17 10.90
N GLU A 1069 15.67 25.29 10.27
CA GLU A 1069 15.72 25.05 8.83
C GLU A 1069 15.25 26.26 8.00
N THR A 1070 14.26 27.01 8.51
CA THR A 1070 13.79 28.27 7.91
C THR A 1070 14.81 29.40 8.05
N VAL A 1071 15.47 29.54 9.22
CA VAL A 1071 16.56 30.51 9.43
C VAL A 1071 17.80 30.17 8.60
N ASP A 1072 18.15 28.88 8.50
CA ASP A 1072 19.20 28.38 7.60
C ASP A 1072 18.89 28.74 6.13
N MET A 1073 17.61 28.71 5.72
CA MET A 1073 17.18 29.11 4.37
C MET A 1073 17.26 30.62 4.15
N PHE A 1074 16.85 31.43 5.12
CA PHE A 1074 17.06 32.89 5.10
C PHE A 1074 18.54 33.25 4.91
N HIS A 1075 19.40 32.72 5.79
CA HIS A 1075 20.83 32.98 5.81
C HIS A 1075 21.53 32.62 4.49
N LEU A 1076 21.08 31.53 3.84
CA LEU A 1076 21.55 31.14 2.52
C LEU A 1076 21.18 32.17 1.43
N LEU A 1077 19.92 32.66 1.44
CA LEU A 1077 19.40 33.59 0.44
C LEU A 1077 19.95 35.01 0.62
N THR A 1078 19.95 35.54 1.85
CA THR A 1078 20.42 36.92 2.13
C THR A 1078 21.90 37.11 1.83
N LYS A 1079 22.70 36.04 1.96
CA LYS A 1079 24.13 36.02 1.62
C LYS A 1079 24.40 36.23 0.12
N GLN A 1080 23.46 35.83 -0.73
CA GLN A 1080 23.64 35.77 -2.19
C GLN A 1080 22.79 36.83 -2.92
N VAL A 1081 21.62 37.20 -2.37
CA VAL A 1081 20.54 37.88 -3.09
C VAL A 1081 19.97 39.02 -2.24
N GLN A 1082 20.78 40.04 -1.95
CA GLN A 1082 20.42 41.08 -0.98
C GLN A 1082 19.25 41.98 -1.44
N LYS A 1083 19.19 42.35 -2.73
CA LYS A 1083 18.30 43.43 -3.24
C LYS A 1083 16.81 43.22 -2.96
N PRO A 1084 16.20 42.03 -3.12
CA PRO A 1084 14.75 41.85 -2.94
C PRO A 1084 14.30 41.99 -1.49
N PHE A 1085 15.11 41.54 -0.51
CA PHE A 1085 14.84 41.74 0.92
C PHE A 1085 14.77 43.22 1.31
N LEU A 1086 15.38 44.10 0.53
CA LEU A 1086 15.43 45.55 0.76
C LEU A 1086 14.27 46.31 0.08
N ARG A 1087 13.32 45.62 -0.57
CA ARG A 1087 12.09 46.22 -1.13
C ARG A 1087 11.26 46.92 -0.02
N PRO A 1088 10.60 48.06 -0.28
CA PRO A 1088 9.85 48.81 0.74
C PRO A 1088 8.84 47.98 1.54
N GLU A 1089 8.15 47.07 0.87
CA GLU A 1089 7.12 46.19 1.44
C GLU A 1089 7.66 44.98 2.23
N LEU A 1090 8.97 44.70 2.15
CA LEU A 1090 9.66 43.59 2.86
C LEU A 1090 10.67 44.07 3.91
N GLY A 1091 11.47 45.09 3.62
CA GLY A 1091 12.61 45.52 4.44
C GLY A 1091 12.26 45.82 5.90
N PRO A 1092 11.25 46.67 6.19
CA PRO A 1092 10.80 46.94 7.56
C PRO A 1092 10.23 45.71 8.27
N ARG A 1093 9.58 44.78 7.55
CA ARG A 1093 9.07 43.53 8.13
C ARG A 1093 10.21 42.59 8.54
N LEU A 1094 11.23 42.48 7.70
CA LEU A 1094 12.43 41.70 7.98
C LEU A 1094 13.21 42.30 9.17
N ALA A 1095 13.39 43.63 9.19
CA ALA A 1095 14.04 44.31 10.29
C ALA A 1095 13.31 44.11 11.63
N ALA A 1096 11.99 44.32 11.69
CA ALA A 1096 11.19 44.09 12.89
C ALA A 1096 11.21 42.61 13.36
N MET A 1097 11.14 41.64 12.43
CA MET A 1097 11.25 40.22 12.76
C MET A 1097 12.62 39.88 13.36
N LEU A 1098 13.71 40.40 12.78
CA LEU A 1098 15.06 40.17 13.29
C LEU A 1098 15.31 40.89 14.62
N ASN A 1099 14.80 42.12 14.80
CA ASN A 1099 14.91 42.90 16.03
C ASN A 1099 14.20 42.18 17.18
N PHE A 1100 12.96 41.72 16.96
CA PHE A 1100 12.20 40.95 17.93
C PHE A 1100 12.91 39.66 18.36
N ASN A 1101 13.49 38.92 17.40
CA ASN A 1101 14.25 37.71 17.71
C ASN A 1101 15.57 37.99 18.46
N LEU A 1102 16.28 39.09 18.13
CA LEU A 1102 17.40 39.55 18.96
C LEU A 1102 16.92 39.95 20.37
N GLN A 1103 15.75 40.59 20.51
CA GLN A 1103 15.18 40.99 21.79
C GLN A 1103 14.86 39.79 22.70
N GLN A 1104 14.30 38.70 22.14
CA GLN A 1104 14.07 37.45 22.88
C GLN A 1104 15.40 36.75 23.28
N LEU A 1105 16.39 36.70 22.38
CA LEU A 1105 17.66 35.98 22.60
C LEU A 1105 18.69 36.76 23.43
N CYS A 1106 18.69 38.08 23.37
CA CYS A 1106 19.71 38.95 23.99
C CYS A 1106 19.16 39.97 24.99
N GLY A 1107 17.85 40.24 25.02
CA GLY A 1107 17.22 41.11 26.01
C GLY A 1107 17.16 40.51 27.42
N PRO A 1108 16.49 41.18 28.39
CA PRO A 1108 16.54 40.80 29.81
C PRO A 1108 15.96 39.41 30.09
N LYS A 1109 14.93 38.98 29.33
CA LYS A 1109 14.27 37.67 29.42
C LYS A 1109 15.07 36.51 28.82
N CYS A 1110 16.28 36.74 28.29
CA CYS A 1110 17.09 35.66 27.72
C CYS A 1110 17.53 34.60 28.74
N ARG A 1111 17.43 34.89 30.04
CA ARG A 1111 17.71 33.94 31.14
C ARG A 1111 16.67 32.85 31.22
N ASP A 1112 15.43 33.19 30.89
CA ASP A 1112 14.23 32.35 31.02
C ASP A 1112 14.23 31.21 29.98
N LEU A 1113 15.10 31.29 28.97
CA LEU A 1113 15.34 30.28 27.93
C LEU A 1113 16.32 29.17 28.37
N LYS A 1114 16.81 29.19 29.61
CA LYS A 1114 17.90 28.31 30.09
C LYS A 1114 17.39 26.93 30.57
N VAL A 1115 16.85 26.16 29.64
CA VAL A 1115 16.41 24.78 29.89
C VAL A 1115 17.56 23.80 30.19
N GLU A 1116 17.28 22.74 30.95
CA GLU A 1116 18.19 21.61 31.10
C GLU A 1116 18.33 20.80 29.79
N ASN A 1117 19.56 20.40 29.47
CA ASN A 1117 19.93 19.60 28.30
C ASN A 1117 19.38 20.17 26.97
N PRO A 1118 19.75 21.39 26.54
CA PRO A 1118 19.16 22.07 25.38
C PRO A 1118 19.28 21.29 24.05
N GLU A 1119 20.31 20.46 23.91
CA GLU A 1119 20.49 19.50 22.80
C GLU A 1119 19.28 18.55 22.62
N LYS A 1120 18.57 18.22 23.71
CA LYS A 1120 17.34 17.40 23.72
C LYS A 1120 16.22 18.00 22.86
N TYR A 1121 16.27 19.30 22.58
CA TYR A 1121 15.28 20.04 21.79
C TYR A 1121 15.86 20.55 20.46
N GLY A 1122 17.17 20.42 20.24
CA GLY A 1122 17.89 21.06 19.13
C GLY A 1122 18.16 22.55 19.34
N PHE A 1123 18.13 23.04 20.58
CA PHE A 1123 18.30 24.47 20.86
C PHE A 1123 19.78 24.87 20.91
N GLU A 1124 20.28 25.48 19.83
CA GLU A 1124 21.65 26.00 19.71
C GLU A 1124 21.66 27.54 19.71
N PRO A 1125 21.43 28.23 20.85
CA PRO A 1125 21.25 29.69 20.88
C PRO A 1125 22.48 30.47 20.37
N LYS A 1126 23.68 29.90 20.46
CA LYS A 1126 24.89 30.48 19.86
C LYS A 1126 24.86 30.46 18.33
N LYS A 1127 24.45 29.34 17.71
CA LYS A 1127 24.32 29.20 16.25
C LYS A 1127 23.21 30.10 15.74
N LEU A 1128 22.04 30.10 16.40
CA LEU A 1128 20.92 30.96 16.04
C LEU A 1128 21.29 32.45 16.09
N LEU A 1129 21.97 32.91 17.16
CA LEU A 1129 22.46 34.29 17.24
C LEU A 1129 23.54 34.60 16.19
N ASP A 1130 24.43 33.65 15.89
CA ASP A 1130 25.42 33.79 14.82
C ASP A 1130 24.75 34.03 13.47
N GLN A 1131 23.73 33.25 13.12
CA GLN A 1131 23.04 33.32 11.84
C GLN A 1131 22.17 34.58 11.72
N LEU A 1132 21.44 34.95 12.77
CA LEU A 1132 20.66 36.19 12.80
C LEU A 1132 21.56 37.42 12.64
N THR A 1133 22.68 37.50 13.38
CA THR A 1133 23.63 38.62 13.27
C THR A 1133 24.38 38.64 11.93
N ASP A 1134 24.57 37.48 11.28
CA ASP A 1134 25.07 37.42 9.91
C ASP A 1134 24.08 38.04 8.91
N ILE A 1135 22.77 37.84 9.06
CA ILE A 1135 21.76 38.43 8.17
C ILE A 1135 21.83 39.96 8.21
N TYR A 1136 22.01 40.58 9.38
CA TYR A 1136 22.26 42.03 9.49
C TYR A 1136 23.54 42.46 8.73
N LEU A 1137 24.64 41.70 8.89
CA LEU A 1137 25.92 42.00 8.24
C LEU A 1137 25.89 41.76 6.72
N GLN A 1138 25.03 40.86 6.24
CA GLN A 1138 24.80 40.60 4.82
C GLN A 1138 23.92 41.67 4.17
N LEU A 1139 23.07 42.35 4.94
CA LEU A 1139 22.14 43.39 4.45
C LEU A 1139 22.58 44.82 4.80
N ASP A 1140 23.78 45.02 5.37
CA ASP A 1140 24.31 46.35 5.76
C ASP A 1140 24.34 47.34 4.57
N CYS A 1141 23.36 48.24 4.58
CA CYS A 1141 23.23 49.37 3.67
C CYS A 1141 22.33 50.43 4.30
N ALA A 1142 22.38 51.67 3.80
CA ALA A 1142 21.56 52.78 4.34
C ALA A 1142 20.04 52.49 4.33
N ARG A 1143 19.54 51.72 3.34
CA ARG A 1143 18.13 51.30 3.29
C ARG A 1143 17.76 50.34 4.41
N PHE A 1144 18.63 49.40 4.75
CA PHE A 1144 18.39 48.45 5.84
C PHE A 1144 18.60 49.10 7.21
N ALA A 1145 19.62 49.95 7.35
CA ALA A 1145 19.81 50.77 8.55
C ALA A 1145 18.57 51.63 8.85
N LYS A 1146 17.93 52.23 7.83
CA LYS A 1146 16.63 52.90 8.01
C LYS A 1146 15.53 51.91 8.43
N ALA A 1147 15.40 50.77 7.75
CA ALA A 1147 14.38 49.77 8.10
C ALA A 1147 14.50 49.24 9.55
N ILE A 1148 15.71 49.21 10.13
CA ILE A 1148 15.95 48.89 11.55
C ILE A 1148 15.55 50.09 12.45
N ALA A 1149 15.92 51.32 12.07
CA ALA A 1149 15.59 52.54 12.79
C ALA A 1149 14.08 52.87 12.81
N ASP A 1150 13.34 52.44 11.79
CA ASP A 1150 11.89 52.61 11.66
C ASP A 1150 11.09 51.62 12.57
N ASP A 1151 11.73 50.58 13.15
CA ASP A 1151 11.08 49.64 14.09
C ASP A 1151 11.13 50.16 15.54
N GLN A 1152 10.22 51.09 15.87
CA GLN A 1152 10.05 51.61 17.23
C GLN A 1152 9.66 50.55 18.29
N ARG A 1153 9.32 49.30 17.92
CA ARG A 1153 8.79 48.29 18.86
C ARG A 1153 9.86 47.39 19.48
N SER A 1154 10.83 46.93 18.69
CA SER A 1154 11.84 45.97 19.15
C SER A 1154 13.29 46.44 18.96
N TYR A 1155 13.55 47.53 18.25
CA TYR A 1155 14.84 48.21 18.32
C TYR A 1155 15.08 48.83 19.70
N SER A 1156 16.32 48.72 20.20
CA SER A 1156 16.86 49.58 21.24
C SER A 1156 18.38 49.61 21.12
N LYS A 1157 19.00 50.73 21.53
CA LYS A 1157 20.46 50.88 21.52
C LYS A 1157 21.13 49.89 22.46
N GLU A 1158 20.58 49.76 23.67
CA GLU A 1158 21.05 48.87 24.73
C GLU A 1158 20.98 47.40 24.30
N LEU A 1159 19.98 47.02 23.49
CA LEU A 1159 19.88 45.70 22.89
C LEU A 1159 21.05 45.43 21.95
N PHE A 1160 21.40 46.36 21.06
CA PHE A 1160 22.52 46.21 20.13
C PHE A 1160 23.88 46.21 20.86
N GLU A 1161 24.04 47.02 21.90
CA GLU A 1161 25.22 47.01 22.78
C GLU A 1161 25.36 45.67 23.54
N GLU A 1162 24.27 45.11 24.07
CA GLU A 1162 24.30 43.81 24.75
C GLU A 1162 24.48 42.63 23.76
N VAL A 1163 23.99 42.73 22.53
CA VAL A 1163 24.28 41.78 21.43
C VAL A 1163 25.78 41.79 21.10
N ILE A 1164 26.40 42.96 20.97
CA ILE A 1164 27.86 43.11 20.79
C ILE A 1164 28.64 42.51 21.96
N SER A 1165 28.21 42.81 23.19
CA SER A 1165 28.74 42.27 24.44
C SER A 1165 28.66 40.74 24.47
N LYS A 1166 27.52 40.15 24.12
CA LYS A 1166 27.30 38.69 24.06
C LYS A 1166 28.12 38.02 22.97
N MET A 1167 28.15 38.55 21.75
CA MET A 1167 29.00 38.03 20.66
C MET A 1167 30.48 38.00 21.05
N ARG A 1168 30.98 39.07 21.67
CA ARG A 1168 32.37 39.21 22.12
C ARG A 1168 32.71 38.27 23.29
N LYS A 1169 31.84 38.16 24.30
CA LYS A 1169 32.01 37.27 25.46
C LYS A 1169 31.91 35.78 25.12
N ALA A 1170 31.01 35.42 24.19
CA ALA A 1170 30.73 34.02 23.87
C ALA A 1170 31.59 33.44 22.73
N GLY A 1171 32.42 34.28 22.08
CA GLY A 1171 33.33 33.91 21.00
C GLY A 1171 32.62 33.59 19.67
N ILE A 1172 31.48 34.24 19.40
CA ILE A 1172 30.59 33.88 18.28
C ILE A 1172 31.13 34.44 16.95
N LYS A 1173 31.36 35.75 16.89
CA LYS A 1173 31.85 36.46 15.70
C LYS A 1173 33.34 36.83 15.83
N SER A 1174 34.02 36.96 14.69
CA SER A 1174 35.36 37.54 14.64
C SER A 1174 35.35 39.02 15.04
N THR A 1175 36.48 39.55 15.51
CA THR A 1175 36.61 40.98 15.87
C THR A 1175 36.18 41.90 14.73
N ILE A 1176 36.59 41.58 13.49
CA ILE A 1176 36.22 42.34 12.28
C ILE A 1176 34.70 42.36 12.06
N ALA A 1177 34.00 41.24 12.28
CA ALA A 1177 32.55 41.17 12.14
C ALA A 1177 31.83 41.91 13.28
N ILE A 1178 32.37 41.88 14.51
CA ILE A 1178 31.83 42.63 15.65
C ILE A 1178 31.95 44.14 15.43
N GLU A 1179 33.11 44.64 14.96
CA GLU A 1179 33.26 46.08 14.68
C GLU A 1179 32.41 46.53 13.47
N LYS A 1180 32.17 45.66 12.46
CA LYS A 1180 31.17 45.93 11.41
C LYS A 1180 29.75 46.05 11.97
N PHE A 1181 29.36 45.16 12.90
CA PHE A 1181 28.03 45.22 13.52
C PHE A 1181 27.88 46.49 14.39
N LYS A 1182 28.96 46.91 15.07
CA LYS A 1182 29.02 48.19 15.80
C LYS A 1182 28.85 49.39 14.87
N LEU A 1183 29.53 49.41 13.72
CA LEU A 1183 29.35 50.47 12.71
C LEU A 1183 27.92 50.49 12.13
N LEU A 1184 27.25 49.34 11.98
CA LEU A 1184 25.83 49.30 11.61
C LEU A 1184 24.95 49.88 12.73
N ALA A 1185 25.18 49.52 13.99
CA ALA A 1185 24.44 50.08 15.12
C ALA A 1185 24.58 51.61 15.22
N GLU A 1186 25.78 52.15 14.97
CA GLU A 1186 26.06 53.59 14.94
C GLU A 1186 25.30 54.31 13.81
N LYS A 1187 25.23 53.71 12.60
CA LYS A 1187 24.39 54.23 11.49
C LYS A 1187 22.90 54.23 11.85
N VAL A 1188 22.42 53.18 12.52
CA VAL A 1188 21.01 53.06 12.91
C VAL A 1188 20.66 54.13 13.95
N GLU A 1189 21.50 54.32 14.97
CA GLU A 1189 21.34 55.36 15.99
C GLU A 1189 21.29 56.78 15.37
N GLU A 1190 22.15 57.08 14.39
CA GLU A 1190 22.12 58.36 13.66
C GLU A 1190 20.77 58.57 12.93
N ILE A 1191 20.24 57.51 12.33
CA ILE A 1191 18.93 57.55 11.64
C ILE A 1191 17.79 57.66 12.65
N VAL A 1192 17.81 56.96 13.79
CA VAL A 1192 16.81 57.09 14.86
C VAL A 1192 16.80 58.53 15.40
N ALA A 1193 17.97 59.09 15.70
CA ALA A 1193 18.11 60.47 16.18
C ALA A 1193 17.67 61.53 15.13
N LYS A 1194 17.63 61.17 13.84
CA LYS A 1194 17.09 62.00 12.76
C LYS A 1194 15.58 61.81 12.58
N ASN A 1195 15.10 60.57 12.61
CA ASN A 1195 13.68 60.23 12.55
C ASN A 1195 12.92 60.91 13.70
N ALA A 1196 13.42 60.81 14.94
CA ALA A 1196 12.80 61.42 16.12
C ALA A 1196 12.77 62.96 16.12
N ARG A 1197 13.57 63.63 15.27
CA ARG A 1197 13.44 65.07 15.01
C ARG A 1197 12.33 65.30 13.98
N ALA A 1198 12.43 64.64 12.83
CA ALA A 1198 11.42 64.73 11.77
C ALA A 1198 9.98 64.40 12.26
N GLU A 1199 9.84 63.47 13.20
CA GLU A 1199 8.55 63.10 13.82
C GLU A 1199 7.96 64.25 14.67
N ILE A 1200 8.80 65.12 15.24
CA ILE A 1200 8.39 66.39 15.87
C ILE A 1200 8.09 67.42 14.78
N ASP A 1201 9.02 67.62 13.85
CA ASP A 1201 9.00 68.67 12.81
C ASP A 1201 7.76 68.57 11.88
N TYR A 1202 7.28 67.35 11.60
CA TYR A 1202 6.12 67.07 10.74
C TYR A 1202 4.86 66.60 11.50
N SER A 1203 4.83 66.73 12.83
CA SER A 1203 3.71 66.26 13.67
C SER A 1203 2.36 66.91 13.35
N ASP A 1204 2.37 68.10 12.74
CA ASP A 1204 1.20 68.85 12.28
C ASP A 1204 0.84 68.64 10.79
N ALA A 1205 1.34 67.57 10.17
CA ALA A 1205 0.97 67.19 8.81
C ALA A 1205 -0.57 67.05 8.65
N PRO A 1206 -1.20 67.69 7.65
CA PRO A 1206 -2.63 67.52 7.34
C PRO A 1206 -3.02 66.06 7.11
N ASP A 1207 -4.21 65.68 7.58
CA ASP A 1207 -4.74 64.31 7.49
C ASP A 1207 -4.74 63.75 6.05
N GLU A 1208 -4.97 64.60 5.05
CA GLU A 1208 -4.96 64.24 3.62
C GLU A 1208 -3.57 63.84 3.08
N PHE A 1209 -2.50 64.14 3.82
CA PHE A 1209 -1.13 63.71 3.52
C PHE A 1209 -0.73 62.44 4.28
N ARG A 1210 -1.58 61.91 5.16
CA ARG A 1210 -1.30 60.74 6.01
C ARG A 1210 -1.90 59.46 5.45
N ASP A 1211 -1.23 58.34 5.72
CA ASP A 1211 -1.73 57.02 5.36
C ASP A 1211 -2.91 56.61 6.28
N PRO A 1212 -4.09 56.24 5.73
CA PRO A 1212 -5.29 55.94 6.52
C PRO A 1212 -5.24 54.62 7.30
N LEU A 1213 -4.17 53.83 7.20
CA LEU A 1213 -3.94 52.62 8.00
C LEU A 1213 -2.86 52.84 9.07
N MET A 1214 -1.84 53.64 8.77
CA MET A 1214 -0.64 53.80 9.61
C MET A 1214 -0.48 55.16 10.29
N ASP A 1215 -1.28 56.19 9.93
CA ASP A 1215 -1.16 57.59 10.39
C ASP A 1215 0.23 58.24 10.10
N THR A 1216 0.97 57.67 9.15
CA THR A 1216 2.30 58.16 8.71
C THR A 1216 2.18 58.96 7.42
N LEU A 1217 2.99 60.01 7.27
CA LEU A 1217 3.08 60.81 6.04
C LEU A 1217 3.34 59.92 4.79
N MET A 1218 2.49 60.03 3.77
CA MET A 1218 2.60 59.22 2.54
C MET A 1218 3.81 59.62 1.70
N THR A 1219 4.50 58.63 1.13
CA THR A 1219 5.71 58.83 0.31
C THR A 1219 5.51 58.52 -1.17
N ASP A 1220 4.61 57.57 -1.48
CA ASP A 1220 4.13 57.28 -2.83
C ASP A 1220 2.61 57.01 -2.79
N PRO A 1221 1.77 58.05 -2.71
CA PRO A 1221 0.32 57.90 -2.63
C PRO A 1221 -0.25 57.22 -3.88
N VAL A 1222 -1.10 56.21 -3.64
CA VAL A 1222 -1.87 55.49 -4.65
C VAL A 1222 -3.34 55.46 -4.29
N ARG A 1223 -4.19 55.54 -5.32
CA ARG A 1223 -5.64 55.42 -5.20
C ARG A 1223 -6.08 53.98 -5.44
N LEU A 1224 -6.99 53.52 -4.59
CA LEU A 1224 -7.64 52.21 -4.71
C LEU A 1224 -8.98 52.36 -5.46
N PRO A 1225 -9.52 51.28 -6.08
CA PRO A 1225 -10.84 51.29 -6.70
C PRO A 1225 -12.00 51.65 -5.75
N SER A 1226 -11.80 51.52 -4.44
CA SER A 1226 -12.70 52.00 -3.39
C SER A 1226 -12.76 53.53 -3.25
N GLY A 1227 -11.85 54.26 -3.90
CA GLY A 1227 -11.72 55.71 -3.87
C GLY A 1227 -10.67 56.23 -2.87
N THR A 1228 -10.32 55.43 -1.86
CA THR A 1228 -9.32 55.73 -0.81
C THR A 1228 -7.92 55.92 -1.41
N ILE A 1229 -7.15 56.83 -0.82
CA ILE A 1229 -5.72 57.05 -1.14
C ILE A 1229 -4.88 56.60 0.06
N MET A 1230 -3.77 55.88 -0.19
CA MET A 1230 -2.84 55.39 0.84
C MET A 1230 -1.44 55.18 0.24
N ASP A 1231 -0.40 54.93 1.03
CA ASP A 1231 0.96 54.72 0.50
C ASP A 1231 1.11 53.36 -0.20
N ARG A 1232 1.78 53.34 -1.36
CA ARG A 1232 2.00 52.12 -2.14
C ARG A 1232 2.64 50.99 -1.32
N SER A 1233 3.62 51.28 -0.48
CA SER A 1233 4.32 50.25 0.31
C SER A 1233 3.40 49.58 1.33
N ILE A 1234 2.43 50.32 1.88
CA ILE A 1234 1.48 49.85 2.88
C ILE A 1234 0.41 48.96 2.22
N ILE A 1235 -0.17 49.38 1.08
CA ILE A 1235 -1.12 48.52 0.36
C ILE A 1235 -0.46 47.28 -0.26
N LEU A 1236 0.77 47.40 -0.81
CA LEU A 1236 1.50 46.22 -1.29
C LEU A 1236 1.81 45.23 -0.16
N ARG A 1237 2.16 45.72 1.03
CA ARG A 1237 2.35 44.88 2.23
C ARG A 1237 1.08 44.12 2.63
N HIS A 1238 -0.11 44.73 2.48
CA HIS A 1238 -1.39 44.05 2.68
C HIS A 1238 -1.65 43.00 1.59
N LEU A 1239 -1.48 43.37 0.32
CA LEU A 1239 -1.66 42.49 -0.85
C LEU A 1239 -0.70 41.29 -0.91
N LEU A 1240 0.42 41.32 -0.17
CA LEU A 1240 1.29 40.16 0.03
C LEU A 1240 0.73 39.11 1.01
N ASN A 1241 -0.24 39.46 1.85
CA ASN A 1241 -0.90 38.55 2.79
C ASN A 1241 -2.36 38.24 2.39
N SER A 1242 -3.09 39.20 1.80
CA SER A 1242 -4.48 39.02 1.34
C SER A 1242 -4.75 39.86 0.07
N PRO A 1243 -5.26 39.28 -1.03
CA PRO A 1243 -5.53 39.99 -2.29
C PRO A 1243 -6.85 40.79 -2.23
N THR A 1244 -7.00 41.63 -1.21
CA THR A 1244 -8.23 42.38 -0.93
C THR A 1244 -7.96 43.85 -0.63
N ASP A 1245 -8.96 44.70 -0.80
CA ASP A 1245 -8.99 46.05 -0.25
C ASP A 1245 -9.16 45.99 1.29
N PRO A 1246 -8.31 46.67 2.09
CA PRO A 1246 -8.35 46.54 3.56
C PRO A 1246 -9.59 47.19 4.21
N PHE A 1247 -10.28 48.11 3.52
CA PHE A 1247 -11.43 48.86 4.03
C PHE A 1247 -12.77 48.18 3.67
N ASN A 1248 -12.90 47.64 2.45
CA ASN A 1248 -14.16 47.06 1.95
C ASN A 1248 -14.10 45.54 1.66
N ARG A 1249 -12.92 44.91 1.73
CA ARG A 1249 -12.66 43.47 1.52
C ARG A 1249 -13.00 42.92 0.12
N GLN A 1250 -13.21 43.77 -0.88
CA GLN A 1250 -13.34 43.36 -2.27
C GLN A 1250 -11.99 42.87 -2.82
N MET A 1251 -12.00 42.02 -3.85
CA MET A 1251 -10.78 41.59 -4.56
C MET A 1251 -9.99 42.79 -5.07
N LEU A 1252 -8.68 42.83 -4.79
CA LEU A 1252 -7.78 43.90 -5.21
C LEU A 1252 -6.44 43.31 -5.67
N THR A 1253 -5.87 43.87 -6.74
CA THR A 1253 -4.55 43.51 -7.24
C THR A 1253 -3.68 44.76 -7.43
N GLU A 1254 -2.35 44.56 -7.42
CA GLU A 1254 -1.36 45.62 -7.66
C GLU A 1254 -1.60 46.41 -8.96
N SER A 1255 -2.15 45.77 -10.00
CA SER A 1255 -2.47 46.40 -11.29
C SER A 1255 -3.71 47.32 -11.26
N MET A 1256 -4.44 47.36 -10.15
CA MET A 1256 -5.60 48.24 -9.92
C MET A 1256 -5.25 49.49 -9.11
N LEU A 1257 -3.96 49.70 -8.77
CA LEU A 1257 -3.48 50.82 -7.94
C LEU A 1257 -3.04 52.00 -8.82
N GLU A 1258 -3.85 53.05 -8.86
CA GLU A 1258 -3.57 54.26 -9.66
C GLU A 1258 -2.59 55.18 -8.90
N PRO A 1259 -1.45 55.61 -9.48
CA PRO A 1259 -0.56 56.58 -8.84
C PRO A 1259 -1.22 57.97 -8.73
N VAL A 1260 -1.01 58.67 -7.61
CA VAL A 1260 -1.52 60.05 -7.40
C VAL A 1260 -0.34 61.05 -7.38
N PRO A 1261 0.23 61.42 -8.54
CA PRO A 1261 1.42 62.28 -8.59
C PRO A 1261 1.17 63.69 -8.05
N GLU A 1262 -0.04 64.25 -8.24
CA GLU A 1262 -0.39 65.60 -7.79
C GLU A 1262 -0.30 65.73 -6.25
N LEU A 1263 -0.88 64.77 -5.51
CA LEU A 1263 -0.79 64.72 -4.05
C LEU A 1263 0.67 64.49 -3.59
N LYS A 1264 1.43 63.68 -4.32
CA LYS A 1264 2.86 63.46 -4.04
C LYS A 1264 3.68 64.74 -4.18
N GLU A 1265 3.39 65.57 -5.18
CA GLU A 1265 4.02 66.89 -5.34
C GLU A 1265 3.58 67.89 -4.27
N GLN A 1266 2.31 67.86 -3.84
CA GLN A 1266 1.80 68.67 -2.72
C GLN A 1266 2.51 68.33 -1.41
N ILE A 1267 2.61 67.04 -1.06
CA ILE A 1267 3.35 66.57 0.13
C ILE A 1267 4.81 67.04 0.05
N GLN A 1268 5.47 66.89 -1.10
CA GLN A 1268 6.85 67.33 -1.30
C GLN A 1268 7.01 68.86 -1.31
N ALA A 1269 5.98 69.63 -1.63
CA ALA A 1269 5.97 71.09 -1.48
C ALA A 1269 5.87 71.47 0.00
N TRP A 1270 4.90 70.92 0.71
CA TRP A 1270 4.69 71.15 2.14
C TRP A 1270 5.92 70.79 3.00
N MET A 1271 6.55 69.63 2.74
CA MET A 1271 7.79 69.24 3.43
C MET A 1271 8.94 70.23 3.19
N ARG A 1272 9.03 70.83 2.00
CA ARG A 1272 10.06 71.85 1.68
C ARG A 1272 9.74 73.20 2.31
N GLU A 1273 8.46 73.60 2.32
CA GLU A 1273 8.01 74.81 3.00
C GLU A 1273 8.36 74.76 4.48
N LYS A 1274 8.01 73.65 5.16
CA LYS A 1274 8.41 73.35 6.55
C LYS A 1274 9.92 73.46 6.77
N GLN A 1275 10.73 72.72 6.01
CA GLN A 1275 12.19 72.77 6.08
C GLN A 1275 12.77 74.17 5.80
N SER A 1276 12.04 75.05 5.12
CA SER A 1276 12.46 76.44 4.86
C SER A 1276 11.96 77.44 5.91
N SER A 1277 11.06 77.05 6.81
CA SER A 1277 10.58 77.88 7.92
C SER A 1277 11.31 77.63 9.26
N ASP A 1278 12.09 76.55 9.36
CA ASP A 1278 12.97 76.23 10.50
C ASP A 1278 14.42 76.75 10.33
N HIS A 1279 14.61 77.79 9.49
CA HIS A 1279 15.89 78.46 9.19
C HIS A 1279 15.76 79.99 9.22
#